data_AF-P58938-F1
#
_entry.id   AF-P58938-F1
#
_cell.length_a   1.000
_cell.length_b   1.000
_cell.length_c   1.000
_cell.angle_alpha   90.00
_cell.angle_beta   90.00
_cell.angle_gamma   90.00
#
_symmetry.space_group_name_H-M   'P 1'
#
loop_
_entity.id
_entity.type
_entity.pdbx_description
1 polymer ?
#
loop_
_entity_poly.entity_id
_entity_poly.type
_entity_poly.pdbx_seq_one_letter_code
_entity_poly.pdbx_strand_id
1 'polypeptide(L)'
;MRRNDLKPFYLAGMLELCLLAAPAAHAQTSATRQLVEQGNYWHDQGRDDLAADTWKKLLGIDPDQPDALLGLAQIDLAQGRQSEARKRLQQLEGAHPQSPQAQRLRVAIGARGSSSAGEDSNLRNARRAASAGRYVEAARSYEAAFAGKPPPPNLALEYYQSLAGTPTGWERARDGLRRLQSSDPDNPSVQLALAQVLSYREPTRRDGIAQLRTLAQRADVGGPARSSWRQALLWLNAGMADAPLYQAFLAGTPNDAEVTAKLGQLRAQRTTATTPADPNGVLLGEGFRALSANNLSAAEQRFTQVLRARARDPEALGGLGSVRLRQQRFAEAQELLRPAAAGNGKWRNALESARYWQQLQQAETARARGDLAQARQLIEQAVQLLPNEPAGHVALGDLQAAGDPVAAEASYRKALARDADNAGALQGLVGLYSRQGRLQEASALFDRLPAAERAKSGGQALLRSNVQRARARQFLDAGDAVSAQTELEAAMVERPGDAWIRLDLARLYQQAGRPDQARSVMDGLLAVHGDQPEALHANALLAQESGDWQGAYDSLDRIPAAARTPAMTQLRATAWIELQARQARQLVAQGRVGEAQQLLARTDTALGNQLDDPQLLAALAGAHADAGNTQRALVLAQRLVTGASPRIEDRLQYASVLLRAHQDAELSAVLRQLQATTMTPEQLRRYQGLRSAYTLRQVDALRELGNLEGAYDALSPVLAQQPGNRDAQAALARLYAAAGEHRQALAIYQQILQRQPSDLDTLTAAANSAAAQSDLRDAERYLQRALAQAPESPDVLAAAGRVYRSAGKNRKAEQYFRAALAAQQRQAGQLDNGLASARGLAAVAASGRPLNPFSGMTGAMPRSPAMLSERMAAGSAYNDVATAPVAYIAPLAMQPGAARVATAAPVNAAADLSSDALPQPVRASTVPSTLPAPSRLRASTHGALPAVSGSDLQPRNIAAQALSARSSGNSVLDELRAVQAENSDGLAGGALYRARDGEDGLGRLDDIEMPVQAEFAVGEGKLGVTLTPTVVDAGTLGTDYATASRFGTGPQSAIGDALAANRGPIDTLVDSPVYQLLATEGDTAATRERLRRYALNTGLFNALLVENNNSTAAALAALANEPLPAYLLSINASNTPIGQLARDILGNAALSEQLGAGDAAALRALAGSTAAAQQTPTGLADTLNAMAASGNGSRRLSQDDTGVGVGVRYRNGGFSAELGSTPIGFQEQNLIGGVGYRGELGDTVSWSAEASRRAVTDSVLSFAGAQDARSGRQWGGVTSTGLSLSATADNGLLGGYANLAAHRLQGNNVADNDHRQVDLGFYVHALETEHQSLTAGVNLTTMQYDKNLSGFTYGHGGYFSPQDYVDLGFPVHWSGRTAGQTVNWKVDASVGVQHFSTEASPYFPTDPTLQQAAYDAASLAALLGLVDRYTDPVYASESRTGVSYNLSGAAEWQVAPQLFLGGRLTFNNARDYNQFSSNLYLRFVMDRLGAALGRAPQVLASPYAAEH
;
A
#
# COMPACT_ATOMS: atom_id res chain seq x y z
N MET A 1 50.54 -19.79 22.11
CA MET A 1 51.71 -19.10 21.50
C MET A 1 51.78 -17.65 22.02
N ARG A 2 52.76 -16.83 21.63
CA ARG A 2 52.99 -15.51 22.26
C ARG A 2 51.86 -14.50 21.97
N ARG A 3 51.50 -13.71 22.98
CA ARG A 3 50.68 -12.49 22.86
C ARG A 3 51.47 -11.33 22.23
N ASN A 4 50.72 -10.33 21.77
CA ASN A 4 51.09 -8.98 21.30
C ASN A 4 51.13 -8.76 19.78
N ASP A 5 50.83 -7.51 19.42
CA ASP A 5 50.92 -6.86 18.10
C ASP A 5 49.99 -7.34 16.97
N LEU A 6 48.71 -6.97 17.07
CA LEU A 6 47.85 -6.75 15.88
C LEU A 6 46.88 -5.56 16.08
N LYS A 7 47.17 -4.48 15.35
CA LYS A 7 46.28 -3.35 14.99
C LYS A 7 46.50 -3.10 13.48
N PRO A 8 45.62 -2.39 12.74
CA PRO A 8 44.29 -1.87 13.09
C PRO A 8 43.18 -2.36 12.12
N PHE A 9 41.92 -1.99 12.38
CA PHE A 9 40.99 -1.45 11.35
C PHE A 9 39.70 -0.94 12.03
N TYR A 10 39.68 0.34 12.41
CA TYR A 10 38.44 1.07 12.76
C TYR A 10 38.05 1.96 11.59
N LEU A 11 36.80 1.87 11.15
CA LEU A 11 36.21 2.71 10.11
C LEU A 11 35.08 3.53 10.76
N ALA A 12 35.10 4.84 10.60
CA ALA A 12 34.39 5.77 11.48
C ALA A 12 32.91 5.98 11.12
N GLY A 13 32.06 6.20 12.13
CA GLY A 13 30.67 6.62 11.96
C GLY A 13 29.91 6.76 13.27
N MET A 14 29.72 8.00 13.74
CA MET A 14 28.81 8.43 14.82
C MET A 14 29.02 7.85 16.23
N LEU A 15 29.73 8.60 17.09
CA LEU A 15 29.33 8.87 18.48
C LEU A 15 30.27 9.94 19.10
N GLU A 16 29.98 11.21 18.85
CA GLU A 16 30.62 12.32 19.57
C GLU A 16 29.76 12.73 20.78
N LEU A 17 30.23 12.46 22.01
CA LEU A 17 30.24 13.43 23.11
C LEU A 17 31.08 12.93 24.30
N CYS A 18 31.46 13.87 25.17
CA CYS A 18 32.16 13.69 26.45
C CYS A 18 33.66 13.31 26.40
N LEU A 19 34.53 14.33 26.46
CA LEU A 19 35.56 14.51 27.50
C LEU A 19 36.44 15.75 27.22
N LEU A 20 36.29 16.82 28.02
CA LEU A 20 37.28 17.89 28.15
C LEU A 20 37.28 18.40 29.59
N ALA A 21 38.41 18.22 30.29
CA ALA A 21 38.62 18.74 31.64
C ALA A 21 39.20 20.16 31.59
N ALA A 22 38.66 21.06 32.39
CA ALA A 22 39.09 22.46 32.54
C ALA A 22 39.04 22.84 34.05
N PRO A 23 39.74 23.90 34.50
CA PRO A 23 40.22 23.98 35.89
C PRO A 23 39.11 24.10 36.95
N ALA A 24 39.39 23.56 38.14
CA ALA A 24 38.42 23.35 39.22
C ALA A 24 37.65 24.59 39.70
N ALA A 25 38.17 25.81 39.48
CA ALA A 25 37.45 27.06 39.75
C ALA A 25 36.23 27.30 38.84
N HIS A 26 36.11 26.59 37.71
CA HIS A 26 34.92 26.58 36.86
C HIS A 26 33.99 25.38 37.12
N ALA A 27 34.42 24.39 37.90
CA ALA A 27 33.64 23.17 38.15
C ALA A 27 32.34 23.45 38.95
N GLN A 28 32.39 24.33 39.96
CA GLN A 28 31.18 24.78 40.64
C GLN A 28 30.23 25.55 39.70
N THR A 29 30.77 26.32 38.74
CA THR A 29 29.98 27.06 37.74
C THR A 29 29.35 26.16 36.68
N SER A 30 29.95 24.99 36.40
CA SER A 30 29.35 23.98 35.51
C SER A 30 28.30 23.13 36.24
N ALA A 31 28.58 22.69 37.48
CA ALA A 31 27.66 21.86 38.26
C ALA A 31 26.35 22.61 38.61
N THR A 32 26.45 23.88 38.99
CA THR A 32 25.27 24.74 39.23
C THR A 32 24.45 24.92 37.96
N ARG A 33 25.08 25.22 36.81
CA ARG A 33 24.38 25.32 35.51
C ARG A 33 23.68 24.01 35.12
N GLN A 34 24.36 22.87 35.27
CA GLN A 34 23.79 21.56 34.94
C GLN A 34 22.58 21.21 35.82
N LEU A 35 22.59 21.60 37.10
CA LEU A 35 21.42 21.47 37.98
C LEU A 35 20.29 22.43 37.62
N VAL A 36 20.57 23.65 37.15
CA VAL A 36 19.54 24.56 36.61
C VAL A 36 18.91 23.98 35.35
N GLU A 37 19.71 23.42 34.43
CA GLU A 37 19.24 22.76 33.21
C GLU A 37 18.37 21.52 33.54
N GLN A 38 18.79 20.67 34.49
CA GLN A 38 17.99 19.54 34.96
C GLN A 38 16.70 19.98 35.68
N GLY A 39 16.74 21.03 36.50
CA GLY A 39 15.58 21.54 37.23
C GLY A 39 14.51 22.11 36.30
N ASN A 40 14.93 22.85 35.28
CA ASN A 40 14.05 23.32 34.20
C ASN A 40 13.51 22.13 33.38
N TYR A 41 14.36 21.20 32.97
CA TYR A 41 13.96 20.01 32.20
C TYR A 41 12.85 19.22 32.91
N TRP A 42 13.01 18.91 34.21
CA TRP A 42 11.99 18.16 34.93
C TRP A 42 10.67 18.94 35.08
N HIS A 43 10.72 20.27 35.22
CA HIS A 43 9.52 21.12 35.26
C HIS A 43 8.82 21.14 33.88
N ASP A 44 9.56 21.24 32.78
CA ASP A 44 9.04 21.15 31.41
C ASP A 44 8.43 19.76 31.09
N GLN A 45 8.95 18.68 31.70
CA GLN A 45 8.35 17.34 31.66
C GLN A 45 7.16 17.15 32.62
N GLY A 46 6.74 18.19 33.36
CA GLY A 46 5.65 18.11 34.35
C GLY A 46 5.99 17.30 35.61
N ARG A 47 7.27 16.96 35.82
CA ARG A 47 7.79 16.24 36.98
C ARG A 47 8.24 17.22 38.06
N ASP A 48 7.27 17.94 38.62
CA ASP A 48 7.48 18.89 39.73
C ASP A 48 8.14 18.24 40.96
N ASP A 49 8.03 16.91 41.12
CA ASP A 49 8.72 16.12 42.13
C ASP A 49 10.24 16.07 41.88
N LEU A 50 10.66 15.67 40.67
CA LEU A 50 12.07 15.60 40.28
C LEU A 50 12.70 16.99 40.10
N ALA A 51 11.90 17.96 39.64
CA ALA A 51 12.30 19.36 39.61
C ALA A 51 12.57 19.86 41.04
N ALA A 52 11.64 19.65 41.99
CA ALA A 52 11.83 20.07 43.37
C ALA A 52 13.06 19.43 44.03
N ASP A 53 13.34 18.14 43.79
CA ASP A 53 14.55 17.50 44.30
C ASP A 53 15.84 18.00 43.65
N THR A 54 15.79 18.38 42.37
CA THR A 54 16.92 19.01 41.68
C THR A 54 17.20 20.41 42.22
N TRP A 55 16.15 21.21 42.46
CA TRP A 55 16.27 22.52 43.10
C TRP A 55 16.75 22.41 44.56
N LYS A 56 16.32 21.40 45.33
CA LYS A 56 16.86 21.12 46.68
C LYS A 56 18.35 20.79 46.64
N LYS A 57 18.81 19.98 45.66
CA LYS A 57 20.25 19.69 45.47
C LYS A 57 21.04 20.96 45.18
N LEU A 58 20.49 21.87 44.37
CA LEU A 58 21.11 23.15 44.08
C LEU A 58 21.17 24.07 45.32
N LEU A 59 20.10 24.14 46.13
CA LEU A 59 20.11 24.83 47.43
C LEU A 59 21.05 24.18 48.47
N GLY A 60 21.38 22.90 48.31
CA GLY A 60 22.40 22.21 49.11
C GLY A 60 23.85 22.57 48.72
N ILE A 61 24.06 23.26 47.59
CA ILE A 61 25.35 23.77 47.12
C ILE A 61 25.45 25.28 47.37
N ASP A 62 24.36 26.01 47.11
CA ASP A 62 24.23 27.46 47.28
C ASP A 62 22.84 27.78 47.88
N PRO A 63 22.75 28.03 49.20
CA PRO A 63 21.47 28.19 49.90
C PRO A 63 20.57 29.33 49.39
N ASP A 64 21.11 30.31 48.69
CA ASP A 64 20.40 31.50 48.20
C ASP A 64 20.25 31.54 46.66
N GLN A 65 20.59 30.43 45.97
CA GLN A 65 20.65 30.37 44.51
C GLN A 65 19.32 30.82 43.84
N PRO A 66 19.36 31.84 42.96
CA PRO A 66 18.15 32.56 42.55
C PRO A 66 17.19 31.76 41.65
N ASP A 67 17.71 30.82 40.86
CA ASP A 67 16.90 29.97 39.97
C ASP A 67 16.23 28.84 40.75
N ALA A 68 16.89 28.27 41.74
CA ALA A 68 16.32 27.28 42.65
C ALA A 68 15.23 27.88 43.55
N LEU A 69 15.44 29.11 44.06
CA LEU A 69 14.41 29.84 44.80
C LEU A 69 13.22 30.20 43.89
N LEU A 70 13.46 30.59 42.63
CA LEU A 70 12.39 30.85 41.65
C LEU A 70 11.63 29.58 41.27
N GLY A 71 12.32 28.50 40.91
CA GLY A 71 11.73 27.23 40.45
C GLY A 71 10.90 26.56 41.54
N LEU A 72 11.41 26.50 42.77
CA LEU A 72 10.62 26.03 43.90
C LEU A 72 9.47 26.98 44.25
N ALA A 73 9.60 28.29 44.05
CA ALA A 73 8.47 29.21 44.24
C ALA A 73 7.41 29.06 43.13
N GLN A 74 7.79 28.70 41.91
CA GLN A 74 6.86 28.36 40.83
C GLN A 74 6.10 27.06 41.14
N ILE A 75 6.79 26.03 41.64
CA ILE A 75 6.18 24.78 42.12
C ILE A 75 5.27 25.04 43.34
N ASP A 76 5.70 25.84 44.31
CA ASP A 76 4.88 26.24 45.46
C ASP A 76 3.63 27.01 45.00
N LEU A 77 3.73 27.90 44.00
CA LEU A 77 2.59 28.58 43.38
C LEU A 77 1.67 27.61 42.62
N ALA A 78 2.21 26.64 41.88
CA ALA A 78 1.43 25.61 41.19
C ALA A 78 0.63 24.75 42.19
N GLN A 79 1.24 24.38 43.31
CA GLN A 79 0.64 23.60 44.40
C GLN A 79 -0.17 24.45 45.39
N GLY A 80 -0.43 25.74 45.10
CA GLY A 80 -1.24 26.63 45.94
C GLY A 80 -0.59 27.09 47.27
N ARG A 81 0.66 26.69 47.55
CA ARG A 81 1.42 26.97 48.77
C ARG A 81 1.97 28.41 48.78
N GLN A 82 1.09 29.41 48.68
CA GLN A 82 1.46 30.84 48.63
C GLN A 82 2.33 31.30 49.82
N SER A 83 2.22 30.69 51.00
CA SER A 83 3.08 31.00 52.15
C SER A 83 4.56 30.73 51.84
N GLU A 84 4.85 29.60 51.20
CA GLU A 84 6.21 29.17 50.89
C GLU A 84 6.78 29.99 49.72
N ALA A 85 5.97 30.27 48.71
CA ALA A 85 6.34 31.21 47.63
C ALA A 85 6.67 32.62 48.16
N ARG A 86 5.99 33.09 49.22
CA ARG A 86 6.32 34.37 49.88
C ARG A 86 7.59 34.29 50.73
N LYS A 87 7.83 33.19 51.45
CA LYS A 87 9.12 32.97 52.15
C LYS A 87 10.30 32.98 51.16
N ARG A 88 10.16 32.31 50.02
CA ARG A 88 11.17 32.30 48.95
C ARG A 88 11.36 33.67 48.32
N LEU A 89 10.30 34.46 48.14
CA LEU A 89 10.45 35.86 47.74
C LEU A 89 11.24 36.65 48.79
N GLN A 90 10.96 36.51 50.09
CA GLN A 90 11.72 37.19 51.15
C GLN A 90 13.20 36.77 51.19
N GLN A 91 13.51 35.48 51.00
CA GLN A 91 14.89 35.00 50.91
C GLN A 91 15.60 35.57 49.66
N LEU A 92 14.95 35.49 48.50
CA LEU A 92 15.46 35.97 47.22
C LEU A 92 15.61 37.50 47.18
N GLU A 93 14.76 38.25 47.89
CA GLU A 93 14.89 39.70 48.09
C GLU A 93 15.94 40.07 49.14
N GLY A 94 16.22 39.19 50.11
CA GLY A 94 17.30 39.36 51.09
C GLY A 94 18.69 39.17 50.48
N ALA A 95 18.88 38.10 49.71
CA ALA A 95 20.15 37.80 49.05
C ALA A 95 20.35 38.57 47.74
N HIS A 96 19.31 38.70 46.92
CA HIS A 96 19.39 39.22 45.55
C HIS A 96 18.27 40.23 45.18
N PRO A 97 18.19 41.40 45.86
CA PRO A 97 17.08 42.36 45.74
C PRO A 97 16.73 42.82 44.32
N GLN A 98 17.73 42.89 43.44
CA GLN A 98 17.65 43.40 42.06
C GLN A 98 17.62 42.29 41.01
N SER A 99 17.54 41.00 41.40
CA SER A 99 17.60 39.90 40.43
C SER A 99 16.40 39.85 39.47
N PRO A 100 16.62 39.46 38.20
CA PRO A 100 15.53 39.12 37.28
C PRO A 100 14.58 38.06 37.86
N GLN A 101 15.10 37.15 38.67
CA GLN A 101 14.34 36.11 39.38
C GLN A 101 13.43 36.72 40.46
N ALA A 102 13.92 37.65 41.30
CA ALA A 102 13.08 38.40 42.24
C ALA A 102 11.99 39.17 41.49
N GLN A 103 12.33 39.87 40.41
CA GLN A 103 11.35 40.60 39.61
C GLN A 103 10.31 39.65 38.96
N ARG A 104 10.73 38.50 38.42
CA ARG A 104 9.84 37.46 37.88
C ARG A 104 8.92 36.90 38.95
N LEU A 105 9.41 36.61 40.16
CA LEU A 105 8.59 36.06 41.24
C LEU A 105 7.63 37.10 41.81
N ARG A 106 8.07 38.35 41.99
CA ARG A 106 7.24 39.49 42.38
C ARG A 106 6.14 39.76 41.34
N VAL A 107 6.46 39.64 40.05
CA VAL A 107 5.48 39.69 38.95
C VAL A 107 4.61 38.43 38.89
N ALA A 108 5.09 37.23 39.23
CA ALA A 108 4.25 36.01 39.22
C ALA A 108 3.23 36.00 40.37
N ILE A 109 3.65 36.39 41.57
CA ILE A 109 2.78 36.59 42.74
C ILE A 109 1.82 37.76 42.47
N GLY A 110 2.32 38.88 41.92
CA GLY A 110 1.51 40.04 41.55
C GLY A 110 0.53 39.77 40.40
N ALA A 111 0.91 39.01 39.37
CA ALA A 111 0.08 38.69 38.21
C ALA A 111 -0.95 37.60 38.50
N ARG A 112 -0.68 36.63 39.38
CA ARG A 112 -1.78 35.81 39.93
C ARG A 112 -2.72 36.64 40.85
N GLY A 113 -2.36 37.88 41.18
CA GLY A 113 -3.24 38.91 41.73
C GLY A 113 -3.74 39.98 40.73
N SER A 114 -3.40 39.93 39.43
CA SER A 114 -3.76 41.00 38.46
C SER A 114 -4.01 40.57 37.01
N SER A 115 -3.79 39.30 36.62
CA SER A 115 -3.96 38.78 35.25
C SER A 115 -5.42 38.52 34.87
N SER A 116 -6.30 39.43 35.28
CA SER A 116 -7.77 39.37 35.15
C SER A 116 -8.35 40.61 34.45
N ALA A 117 -7.57 41.31 33.64
CA ALA A 117 -8.01 42.36 32.71
C ALA A 117 -6.98 42.57 31.58
N GLY A 118 -7.41 42.90 30.35
CA GLY A 118 -6.50 43.37 29.29
C GLY A 118 -6.77 42.87 27.88
N GLU A 119 -5.98 41.90 27.41
CA GLU A 119 -5.78 41.60 25.98
C GLU A 119 -6.87 40.71 25.36
N ASP A 120 -7.38 41.09 24.18
CA ASP A 120 -8.47 40.36 23.51
C ASP A 120 -8.10 38.91 23.15
N SER A 121 -9.01 38.00 23.53
CA SER A 121 -9.08 36.61 23.11
C SER A 121 -9.00 36.42 21.59
N ASN A 122 -9.65 37.28 20.80
CA ASN A 122 -9.73 37.12 19.35
C ASN A 122 -8.36 37.31 18.69
N LEU A 123 -7.59 38.32 19.08
CA LEU A 123 -6.25 38.56 18.52
C LEU A 123 -5.27 37.42 18.85
N ARG A 124 -5.36 36.86 20.06
CA ARG A 124 -4.59 35.68 20.50
C ARG A 124 -5.02 34.38 19.78
N ASN A 125 -6.23 34.31 19.26
CA ASN A 125 -6.69 33.21 18.42
C ASN A 125 -6.25 33.41 16.96
N ALA A 126 -6.37 34.63 16.42
CA ALA A 126 -5.98 34.97 15.06
C ALA A 126 -4.54 34.59 14.73
N ARG A 127 -3.60 34.93 15.62
CA ARG A 127 -2.16 34.62 15.48
C ARG A 127 -1.86 33.13 15.55
N ARG A 128 -2.55 32.38 16.42
CA ARG A 128 -2.42 30.91 16.53
C ARG A 128 -3.02 30.17 15.34
N ALA A 129 -4.02 30.76 14.68
CA ALA A 129 -4.55 30.25 13.42
C ALA A 129 -3.63 30.58 12.22
N ALA A 130 -3.11 31.81 12.15
CA ALA A 130 -2.24 32.26 11.06
C ALA A 130 -0.92 31.47 10.99
N SER A 131 -0.25 31.30 12.13
CA SER A 131 0.99 30.51 12.25
C SER A 131 0.80 29.02 11.92
N ALA A 132 -0.41 28.48 12.13
CA ALA A 132 -0.76 27.12 11.77
C ALA A 132 -1.33 26.98 10.33
N GLY A 133 -1.20 28.00 9.47
CA GLY A 133 -1.70 28.00 8.09
C GLY A 133 -3.24 28.03 7.97
N ARG A 134 -3.98 28.19 9.08
CA ARG A 134 -5.45 28.17 9.11
C ARG A 134 -6.03 29.55 8.77
N TYR A 135 -5.68 30.07 7.60
CA TYR A 135 -5.97 31.45 7.16
C TYR A 135 -7.46 31.87 7.28
N VAL A 136 -8.41 30.93 7.12
CA VAL A 136 -9.86 31.19 7.23
C VAL A 136 -10.34 31.33 8.68
N GLU A 137 -9.64 30.72 9.64
CA GLU A 137 -9.84 30.93 11.08
C GLU A 137 -9.13 32.21 11.52
N ALA A 138 -7.90 32.43 11.04
CA ALA A 138 -7.14 33.65 11.29
C ALA A 138 -7.91 34.91 10.86
N ALA A 139 -8.38 34.94 9.60
CA ALA A 139 -9.17 36.05 9.07
C ALA A 139 -10.43 36.31 9.91
N ARG A 140 -11.17 35.26 10.31
CA ARG A 140 -12.36 35.41 11.18
C ARG A 140 -12.01 35.97 12.56
N SER A 141 -10.91 35.53 13.16
CA SER A 141 -10.47 36.04 14.47
C SER A 141 -9.90 37.48 14.38
N TYR A 142 -9.29 37.88 13.26
CA TYR A 142 -8.98 39.30 13.02
C TYR A 142 -10.26 40.13 12.80
N GLU A 143 -11.19 39.69 11.94
CA GLU A 143 -12.48 40.36 11.69
C GLU A 143 -13.30 40.51 12.99
N ALA A 144 -13.23 39.53 13.90
CA ALA A 144 -13.81 39.60 15.25
C ALA A 144 -13.08 40.60 16.16
N ALA A 145 -11.73 40.57 16.21
CA ALA A 145 -10.93 41.52 17.00
C ALA A 145 -11.10 42.98 16.54
N PHE A 146 -11.41 43.20 15.26
CA PHE A 146 -11.68 44.54 14.71
C PHE A 146 -13.14 44.97 14.85
N ALA A 147 -14.06 44.07 15.23
CA ALA A 147 -15.49 44.33 15.37
C ALA A 147 -16.11 45.08 14.16
N GLY A 148 -15.74 44.68 12.94
CA GLY A 148 -16.20 45.29 11.68
C GLY A 148 -15.56 46.63 11.31
N LYS A 149 -14.65 47.18 12.14
CA LYS A 149 -13.84 48.35 11.79
C LYS A 149 -12.73 47.98 10.78
N PRO A 150 -12.18 48.93 10.02
CA PRO A 150 -10.93 48.68 9.28
C PRO A 150 -9.81 48.26 10.25
N PRO A 151 -8.86 47.40 9.81
CA PRO A 151 -7.75 46.98 10.65
C PRO A 151 -6.92 48.18 11.11
N PRO A 152 -6.48 48.24 12.38
CA PRO A 152 -5.58 49.31 12.83
C PRO A 152 -4.22 49.19 12.10
N PRO A 153 -3.49 50.31 11.89
CA PRO A 153 -2.32 50.33 10.99
C PRO A 153 -1.25 49.28 11.32
N ASN A 154 -1.03 49.01 12.60
CA ASN A 154 -0.08 48.01 13.11
C ASN A 154 -0.47 46.54 12.86
N LEU A 155 -1.74 46.26 12.53
CA LEU A 155 -2.24 44.91 12.24
C LEU A 155 -2.71 44.74 10.77
N ALA A 156 -2.73 45.82 9.98
CA ALA A 156 -3.26 45.80 8.62
C ALA A 156 -2.47 44.86 7.67
N LEU A 157 -1.13 44.85 7.75
CA LEU A 157 -0.30 43.95 6.94
C LEU A 157 -0.50 42.47 7.33
N GLU A 158 -0.45 42.18 8.63
CA GLU A 158 -0.68 40.86 9.24
C GLU A 158 -2.05 40.28 8.82
N TYR A 159 -3.08 41.14 8.84
CA TYR A 159 -4.43 40.82 8.38
C TYR A 159 -4.52 40.59 6.87
N TYR A 160 -4.02 41.50 6.02
CA TYR A 160 -4.17 41.35 4.56
C TYR A 160 -3.33 40.20 3.99
N GLN A 161 -2.17 39.88 4.58
CA GLN A 161 -1.42 38.67 4.25
C GLN A 161 -2.23 37.40 4.59
N SER A 162 -2.82 37.35 5.79
CA SER A 162 -3.70 36.24 6.19
C SER A 162 -4.94 36.13 5.29
N LEU A 163 -5.55 37.26 4.92
CA LEU A 163 -6.73 37.34 4.07
C LEU A 163 -6.43 36.88 2.63
N ALA A 164 -5.24 37.16 2.10
CA ALA A 164 -4.82 36.69 0.78
C ALA A 164 -4.72 35.16 0.67
N GLY A 165 -4.47 34.47 1.80
CA GLY A 165 -4.50 33.01 1.90
C GLY A 165 -5.90 32.39 1.93
N THR A 166 -6.97 33.21 1.91
CA THR A 166 -8.36 32.71 1.88
C THR A 166 -8.96 32.71 0.46
N PRO A 167 -9.80 31.74 0.08
CA PRO A 167 -10.31 31.61 -1.29
C PRO A 167 -11.04 32.86 -1.84
N THR A 168 -11.73 33.58 -0.96
CA THR A 168 -12.54 34.78 -1.28
C THR A 168 -11.89 36.10 -0.85
N GLY A 169 -10.78 36.07 -0.10
CA GLY A 169 -10.12 37.27 0.42
C GLY A 169 -9.11 37.91 -0.52
N TRP A 170 -8.66 37.22 -1.58
CA TRP A 170 -7.58 37.67 -2.46
C TRP A 170 -7.76 39.11 -3.00
N GLU A 171 -8.97 39.50 -3.41
CA GLU A 171 -9.23 40.86 -3.90
C GLU A 171 -9.24 41.90 -2.78
N ARG A 172 -9.90 41.59 -1.64
CA ARG A 172 -9.88 42.43 -0.44
C ARG A 172 -8.45 42.65 0.07
N ALA A 173 -7.59 41.64 -0.04
CA ALA A 173 -6.18 41.70 0.31
C ALA A 173 -5.35 42.49 -0.70
N ARG A 174 -5.49 42.23 -2.02
CA ARG A 174 -4.86 42.99 -3.10
C ARG A 174 -5.12 44.49 -2.96
N ASP A 175 -6.38 44.88 -2.77
CA ASP A 175 -6.78 46.29 -2.71
C ASP A 175 -6.60 46.89 -1.30
N GLY A 176 -6.45 46.06 -0.27
CA GLY A 176 -5.91 46.46 1.04
C GLY A 176 -4.42 46.80 0.97
N LEU A 177 -3.61 45.92 0.36
CA LEU A 177 -2.17 46.10 0.17
C LEU A 177 -1.84 47.25 -0.78
N ARG A 178 -2.62 47.46 -1.85
CA ARG A 178 -2.51 48.68 -2.69
C ARG A 178 -2.79 49.95 -1.91
N ARG A 179 -3.78 49.95 -1.00
CA ARG A 179 -4.06 51.11 -0.13
C ARG A 179 -2.93 51.36 0.85
N LEU A 180 -2.40 50.31 1.51
CA LEU A 180 -1.19 50.40 2.32
C LEU A 180 0.00 50.97 1.52
N GLN A 181 0.22 50.50 0.29
CA GLN A 181 1.30 51.00 -0.58
C GLN A 181 1.07 52.46 -0.99
N SER A 182 -0.18 52.91 -1.14
CA SER A 182 -0.47 54.33 -1.42
C SER A 182 -0.32 55.25 -0.19
N SER A 183 -0.43 54.71 1.03
CA SER A 183 -0.20 55.46 2.28
C SER A 183 1.24 55.38 2.78
N ASP A 184 1.98 54.34 2.41
CA ASP A 184 3.34 54.05 2.84
C ASP A 184 4.15 53.47 1.66
N PRO A 185 4.57 54.31 0.69
CA PRO A 185 5.10 53.85 -0.60
C PRO A 185 6.46 53.15 -0.50
N ASP A 186 7.29 53.54 0.47
CA ASP A 186 8.68 53.08 0.59
C ASP A 186 8.81 51.71 1.28
N ASN A 187 7.77 51.29 2.00
CA ASN A 187 7.73 50.11 2.86
C ASN A 187 7.94 48.79 2.07
N PRO A 188 9.11 48.14 2.23
CA PRO A 188 9.44 46.95 1.44
C PRO A 188 8.52 45.77 1.72
N SER A 189 8.01 45.65 2.96
CA SER A 189 7.16 44.55 3.38
C SER A 189 5.77 44.61 2.73
N VAL A 190 5.25 45.83 2.53
CA VAL A 190 3.99 46.05 1.79
C VAL A 190 4.19 45.81 0.30
N GLN A 191 5.29 46.31 -0.28
CA GLN A 191 5.63 46.06 -1.69
C GLN A 191 5.79 44.55 -1.98
N LEU A 192 6.53 43.82 -1.14
CA LEU A 192 6.71 42.38 -1.22
C LEU A 192 5.37 41.63 -1.12
N ALA A 193 4.56 41.96 -0.12
CA ALA A 193 3.27 41.31 0.07
C ALA A 193 2.34 41.50 -1.15
N LEU A 194 2.30 42.69 -1.75
CA LEU A 194 1.51 42.91 -2.96
C LEU A 194 2.06 42.11 -4.16
N ALA A 195 3.38 42.12 -4.37
CA ALA A 195 4.02 41.42 -5.48
C ALA A 195 3.84 39.88 -5.37
N GLN A 196 3.89 39.34 -4.15
CA GLN A 196 3.54 37.95 -3.84
C GLN A 196 2.07 37.67 -4.18
N VAL A 197 1.13 38.50 -3.69
CA VAL A 197 -0.31 38.34 -3.94
C VAL A 197 -0.64 38.39 -5.43
N LEU A 198 0.02 39.24 -6.22
CA LEU A 198 -0.15 39.29 -7.69
C LEU A 198 0.34 38.02 -8.40
N SER A 199 1.34 37.30 -7.85
CA SER A 199 1.84 36.04 -8.42
C SER A 199 0.85 34.86 -8.33
N TYR A 200 -0.13 34.93 -7.41
CA TYR A 200 -1.05 33.84 -7.12
C TYR A 200 -2.11 33.58 -8.21
N ARG A 201 -2.33 34.53 -9.14
CA ARG A 201 -3.33 34.41 -10.23
C ARG A 201 -2.66 34.62 -11.59
N GLU A 202 -2.90 33.74 -12.55
CA GLU A 202 -2.26 33.78 -13.89
C GLU A 202 -2.38 35.13 -14.61
N PRO A 203 -3.53 35.85 -14.62
CA PRO A 203 -3.64 37.14 -15.32
C PRO A 203 -2.70 38.22 -14.76
N THR A 204 -2.44 38.23 -13.45
CA THR A 204 -1.55 39.19 -12.78
C THR A 204 -0.14 38.64 -12.55
N ARG A 205 0.13 37.39 -12.94
CA ARG A 205 1.40 36.70 -12.66
C ARG A 205 2.58 37.35 -13.37
N ARG A 206 2.38 37.85 -14.59
CA ARG A 206 3.40 38.57 -15.36
C ARG A 206 3.77 39.91 -14.69
N ASP A 207 2.80 40.62 -14.12
CA ASP A 207 3.04 41.83 -13.30
C ASP A 207 3.74 41.50 -11.98
N GLY A 208 3.31 40.43 -11.30
CA GLY A 208 3.95 39.90 -10.09
C GLY A 208 5.42 39.53 -10.34
N ILE A 209 5.72 38.83 -11.44
CA ILE A 209 7.09 38.54 -11.89
C ILE A 209 7.89 39.84 -12.10
N ALA A 210 7.31 40.84 -12.76
CA ALA A 210 7.97 42.12 -13.01
C ALA A 210 8.30 42.88 -11.70
N GLN A 211 7.40 42.88 -10.73
CA GLN A 211 7.61 43.49 -9.41
C GLN A 211 8.62 42.70 -8.56
N LEU A 212 8.47 41.37 -8.48
CA LEU A 212 9.35 40.50 -7.70
C LEU A 212 10.80 40.52 -8.23
N ARG A 213 11.00 40.64 -9.55
CA ARG A 213 12.31 40.89 -10.16
C ARG A 213 12.96 42.18 -9.65
N THR A 214 12.20 43.27 -9.54
CA THR A 214 12.70 44.56 -9.02
C THR A 214 12.99 44.45 -7.52
N LEU A 215 12.11 43.82 -6.73
CA LEU A 215 12.30 43.64 -5.30
C LEU A 215 13.46 42.68 -4.97
N ALA A 216 13.77 41.72 -5.84
CA ALA A 216 14.91 40.80 -5.72
C ALA A 216 16.29 41.50 -5.80
N GLN A 217 16.32 42.81 -6.11
CA GLN A 217 17.49 43.68 -6.09
C GLN A 217 17.59 44.56 -4.83
N ARG A 218 16.52 44.72 -4.02
CA ARG A 218 16.60 45.43 -2.73
C ARG A 218 17.30 44.56 -1.68
N ALA A 219 18.08 45.18 -0.80
CA ALA A 219 18.78 44.47 0.28
C ALA A 219 17.85 43.99 1.42
N ASP A 220 16.71 44.65 1.61
CA ASP A 220 15.76 44.40 2.70
C ASP A 220 14.81 43.21 2.46
N VAL A 221 14.26 43.08 1.24
CA VAL A 221 13.34 41.98 0.85
C VAL A 221 13.87 41.09 -0.29
N GLY A 222 15.12 41.27 -0.73
CA GLY A 222 15.68 40.59 -1.90
C GLY A 222 15.62 39.06 -1.87
N GLY A 223 15.86 38.45 -0.71
CA GLY A 223 15.75 36.99 -0.52
C GLY A 223 14.32 36.46 -0.70
N PRO A 224 13.35 36.91 0.12
CA PRO A 224 11.93 36.60 -0.05
C PRO A 224 11.38 36.91 -1.44
N ALA A 225 11.79 38.03 -2.04
CA ALA A 225 11.39 38.40 -3.40
C ALA A 225 11.92 37.41 -4.45
N ARG A 226 13.18 36.97 -4.35
CA ARG A 226 13.80 36.03 -5.29
C ARG A 226 13.19 34.62 -5.21
N SER A 227 12.90 34.12 -4.01
CA SER A 227 12.18 32.84 -3.84
C SER A 227 10.77 32.90 -4.44
N SER A 228 10.07 34.02 -4.25
CA SER A 228 8.74 34.27 -4.83
C SER A 228 8.80 34.42 -6.36
N TRP A 229 9.84 35.07 -6.90
CA TRP A 229 10.06 35.23 -8.35
C TRP A 229 10.27 33.87 -9.04
N ARG A 230 11.11 33.01 -8.44
CA ARG A 230 11.30 31.62 -8.89
C ARG A 230 9.95 30.89 -8.99
N GLN A 231 9.18 30.91 -7.90
CA GLN A 231 7.90 30.22 -7.83
C GLN A 231 6.90 30.75 -8.87
N ALA A 232 6.87 32.07 -9.09
CA ALA A 232 6.01 32.71 -10.08
C ALA A 232 6.37 32.32 -11.53
N LEU A 233 7.66 32.12 -11.86
CA LEU A 233 8.08 31.62 -13.18
C LEU A 233 7.72 30.15 -13.41
N LEU A 234 7.82 29.32 -12.38
CA LEU A 234 7.47 27.89 -12.46
C LEU A 234 5.95 27.67 -12.59
N TRP A 235 5.14 28.60 -12.07
CA TRP A 235 3.69 28.61 -12.27
C TRP A 235 3.23 29.24 -13.61
N LEU A 236 4.11 29.87 -14.39
CA LEU A 236 3.73 30.64 -15.58
C LEU A 236 3.39 29.74 -16.78
N ASN A 237 2.24 29.98 -17.41
CA ASN A 237 1.90 29.33 -18.68
C ASN A 237 2.56 30.08 -19.85
N ALA A 238 3.68 29.54 -20.36
CA ALA A 238 4.61 30.25 -21.23
C ALA A 238 4.66 29.73 -22.68
N GLY A 239 4.71 30.67 -23.64
CA GLY A 239 4.99 30.39 -25.06
C GLY A 239 6.32 30.98 -25.53
N MET A 240 6.58 30.91 -26.84
CA MET A 240 7.84 31.40 -27.44
C MET A 240 8.11 32.90 -27.19
N ALA A 241 7.07 33.70 -26.93
CA ALA A 241 7.19 35.11 -26.57
C ALA A 241 7.62 35.35 -25.10
N ASP A 242 7.37 34.41 -24.19
CA ASP A 242 7.74 34.51 -22.76
C ASP A 242 9.21 34.11 -22.50
N ALA A 243 9.92 33.57 -23.50
CA ALA A 243 11.31 33.13 -23.39
C ALA A 243 12.29 34.14 -22.73
N PRO A 244 12.16 35.47 -22.90
CA PRO A 244 12.99 36.45 -22.21
C PRO A 244 12.81 36.49 -20.68
N LEU A 245 11.64 36.10 -20.14
CA LEU A 245 11.39 36.09 -18.70
C LEU A 245 12.23 35.03 -17.97
N TYR A 246 12.37 33.85 -18.59
CA TYR A 246 13.23 32.77 -18.10
C TYR A 246 14.72 33.16 -18.17
N GLN A 247 15.13 33.79 -19.28
CA GLN A 247 16.50 34.31 -19.45
C GLN A 247 16.85 35.36 -18.39
N ALA A 248 15.91 36.24 -18.04
CA ALA A 248 16.12 37.29 -17.03
C ALA A 248 16.36 36.74 -15.61
N PHE A 249 15.78 35.58 -15.26
CA PHE A 249 16.03 34.91 -13.98
C PHE A 249 17.34 34.13 -13.98
N LEU A 250 17.60 33.37 -15.05
CA LEU A 250 18.85 32.60 -15.21
C LEU A 250 20.10 33.51 -15.27
N ALA A 251 19.95 34.78 -15.67
CA ALA A 251 21.02 35.77 -15.56
C ALA A 251 21.46 36.09 -14.11
N GLY A 252 20.60 35.88 -13.12
CA GLY A 252 20.90 36.06 -11.69
C GLY A 252 21.08 34.76 -10.90
N THR A 253 20.49 33.66 -11.36
CA THR A 253 20.59 32.31 -10.77
C THR A 253 20.76 31.27 -11.89
N PRO A 254 21.95 31.17 -12.51
CA PRO A 254 22.18 30.35 -13.71
C PRO A 254 22.10 28.84 -13.45
N ASN A 255 22.25 28.39 -12.20
CA ASN A 255 22.22 26.98 -11.82
C ASN A 255 20.80 26.44 -11.57
N ASP A 256 19.73 27.21 -11.88
CA ASP A 256 18.36 26.76 -11.68
C ASP A 256 17.91 25.79 -12.80
N ALA A 257 17.96 24.50 -12.50
CA ALA A 257 17.65 23.43 -13.44
C ALA A 257 16.19 23.48 -13.96
N GLU A 258 15.23 23.81 -13.09
CA GLU A 258 13.80 23.81 -13.46
C GLU A 258 13.48 24.97 -14.43
N VAL A 259 14.03 26.16 -14.17
CA VAL A 259 13.88 27.32 -15.06
C VAL A 259 14.66 27.13 -16.36
N THR A 260 15.81 26.45 -16.33
CA THR A 260 16.63 26.13 -17.51
C THR A 260 15.92 25.17 -18.46
N ALA A 261 15.35 24.07 -17.93
CA ALA A 261 14.64 23.08 -18.74
C ALA A 261 13.48 23.70 -19.52
N LYS A 262 12.75 24.64 -18.90
CA LYS A 262 11.59 25.29 -19.51
C LYS A 262 11.93 26.18 -20.71
N LEU A 263 13.13 26.76 -20.75
CA LEU A 263 13.62 27.56 -21.88
C LEU A 263 14.02 26.69 -23.09
N GLY A 264 14.46 25.45 -22.85
CA GLY A 264 14.87 24.53 -23.92
C GLY A 264 13.74 24.14 -24.86
N GLN A 265 12.57 23.82 -24.31
CA GLN A 265 11.39 23.34 -25.05
C GLN A 265 10.88 24.32 -26.13
N LEU A 266 11.21 25.61 -26.03
CA LEU A 266 10.62 26.65 -26.90
C LEU A 266 11.25 26.73 -28.32
N ARG A 267 12.36 26.05 -28.63
CA ARG A 267 13.30 26.50 -29.70
C ARG A 267 13.25 25.86 -31.13
N ALA A 268 12.36 24.94 -31.53
CA ALA A 268 12.71 23.91 -32.57
C ALA A 268 11.94 23.76 -33.97
N GLN A 269 11.85 24.73 -34.94
CA GLN A 269 11.14 24.57 -36.30
C GLN A 269 11.58 25.54 -37.49
N ARG A 270 11.42 25.25 -38.86
CA ARG A 270 11.34 26.30 -39.99
C ARG A 270 10.94 26.19 -41.54
N THR A 271 11.49 25.42 -42.54
CA THR A 271 11.67 25.88 -44.02
C THR A 271 11.17 25.05 -45.28
N THR A 272 10.91 25.61 -46.53
CA THR A 272 11.21 25.08 -47.97
C THR A 272 10.54 25.71 -49.30
N ALA A 273 11.15 25.52 -50.52
CA ALA A 273 10.67 25.34 -51.97
C ALA A 273 10.07 26.42 -53.01
N THR A 274 10.25 26.28 -54.39
CA THR A 274 9.57 27.04 -55.57
C THR A 274 9.96 26.67 -57.08
N THR A 275 9.34 27.27 -58.18
CA THR A 275 9.81 27.58 -59.63
C THR A 275 8.90 27.32 -60.96
N PRO A 276 9.29 27.20 -62.31
CA PRO A 276 8.65 27.89 -63.52
C PRO A 276 8.35 27.13 -64.92
N ALA A 277 7.89 27.80 -66.06
CA ALA A 277 7.47 27.26 -67.45
C ALA A 277 7.31 28.35 -68.63
N ASP A 278 6.92 28.29 -69.98
CA ASP A 278 6.60 27.29 -71.11
C ASP A 278 6.10 27.89 -72.57
N PRO A 279 6.29 27.30 -73.84
CA PRO A 279 6.06 27.85 -75.27
C PRO A 279 4.73 27.78 -76.16
N ASN A 280 3.51 28.08 -75.74
CA ASN A 280 2.32 27.28 -76.20
C ASN A 280 1.17 28.02 -76.95
N GLY A 281 1.33 29.30 -77.31
CA GLY A 281 0.20 30.18 -77.63
C GLY A 281 -0.56 29.95 -78.95
N VAL A 282 0.03 29.31 -79.97
CA VAL A 282 -0.58 29.20 -81.32
C VAL A 282 -1.82 28.30 -81.33
N LEU A 283 -1.73 27.16 -80.65
CA LEU A 283 -2.76 26.09 -80.61
C LEU A 283 -4.08 26.59 -80.01
N LEU A 284 -4.02 27.64 -79.21
CA LEU A 284 -5.15 28.25 -78.51
C LEU A 284 -6.14 28.92 -79.48
N GLY A 285 -5.62 29.62 -80.49
CA GLY A 285 -6.42 30.32 -81.49
C GLY A 285 -7.16 29.38 -82.46
N GLU A 286 -6.88 28.07 -82.43
CA GLU A 286 -7.56 27.07 -83.24
C GLU A 286 -8.78 26.48 -82.50
N GLY A 287 -8.68 26.24 -81.18
CA GLY A 287 -9.76 25.62 -80.40
C GLY A 287 -11.04 26.46 -80.34
N PHE A 288 -10.94 27.78 -80.17
CA PHE A 288 -12.11 28.66 -80.11
C PHE A 288 -12.90 28.70 -81.43
N ARG A 289 -12.22 28.61 -82.59
CA ARG A 289 -12.88 28.57 -83.91
C ARG A 289 -13.67 27.28 -84.13
N ALA A 290 -13.21 26.16 -83.58
CA ALA A 290 -13.95 24.90 -83.63
C ALA A 290 -15.13 24.87 -82.65
N LEU A 291 -14.98 25.48 -81.46
CA LEU A 291 -16.06 25.58 -80.45
C LEU A 291 -17.25 26.41 -80.97
N SER A 292 -16.98 27.56 -81.60
CA SER A 292 -18.05 28.40 -82.17
C SER A 292 -18.77 27.73 -83.34
N ALA A 293 -18.06 26.94 -84.15
CA ALA A 293 -18.65 26.11 -85.22
C ALA A 293 -19.42 24.87 -84.73
N ASN A 294 -19.62 24.72 -83.42
CA ASN A 294 -20.19 23.53 -82.77
C ASN A 294 -19.43 22.21 -83.05
N ASN A 295 -18.22 22.26 -83.63
CA ASN A 295 -17.37 21.10 -83.82
C ASN A 295 -16.60 20.80 -82.52
N LEU A 296 -17.33 20.23 -81.56
CA LEU A 296 -16.83 19.90 -80.22
C LEU A 296 -15.57 19.02 -80.27
N SER A 297 -15.49 18.11 -81.24
CA SER A 297 -14.34 17.20 -81.40
C SER A 297 -13.05 17.93 -81.78
N ALA A 298 -13.10 18.84 -82.75
CA ALA A 298 -11.94 19.63 -83.16
C ALA A 298 -11.57 20.68 -82.09
N ALA A 299 -12.55 21.25 -81.38
CA ALA A 299 -12.32 22.16 -80.27
C ALA A 299 -11.54 21.48 -79.15
N GLU A 300 -12.00 20.29 -78.74
CA GLU A 300 -11.35 19.46 -77.74
C GLU A 300 -9.90 19.12 -78.11
N GLN A 301 -9.64 18.70 -79.35
CA GLN A 301 -8.28 18.40 -79.81
C GLN A 301 -7.33 19.59 -79.67
N ARG A 302 -7.73 20.78 -80.12
CA ARG A 302 -6.86 21.97 -80.12
C ARG A 302 -6.61 22.53 -78.72
N PHE A 303 -7.64 22.62 -77.87
CA PHE A 303 -7.44 22.99 -76.48
C PHE A 303 -6.58 21.95 -75.74
N THR A 304 -6.77 20.65 -76.00
CA THR A 304 -5.91 19.60 -75.44
C THR A 304 -4.46 19.72 -75.92
N GLN A 305 -4.22 20.17 -77.16
CA GLN A 305 -2.85 20.45 -77.64
C GLN A 305 -2.20 21.63 -76.90
N VAL A 306 -2.94 22.69 -76.55
CA VAL A 306 -2.42 23.73 -75.63
C VAL A 306 -2.12 23.12 -74.25
N LEU A 307 -3.08 22.40 -73.68
CA LEU A 307 -3.04 21.91 -72.30
C LEU A 307 -2.00 20.79 -72.08
N ARG A 308 -1.63 20.03 -73.11
CA ARG A 308 -0.49 19.10 -73.09
C ARG A 308 0.84 19.77 -72.78
N ALA A 309 0.92 21.08 -73.02
CA ALA A 309 2.12 21.85 -72.85
C ALA A 309 1.86 22.89 -71.74
N ARG A 310 1.03 23.91 -71.96
CA ARG A 310 0.52 24.80 -70.88
C ARG A 310 -0.66 24.17 -70.16
N ALA A 311 -0.40 23.28 -69.20
CA ALA A 311 -1.43 22.58 -68.41
C ALA A 311 -2.40 23.48 -67.61
N ARG A 312 -2.19 24.80 -67.56
CA ARG A 312 -3.06 25.79 -66.89
C ARG A 312 -3.34 27.06 -67.70
N ASP A 313 -3.28 27.01 -69.03
CA ASP A 313 -3.71 28.13 -69.88
C ASP A 313 -5.21 28.44 -69.64
N PRO A 314 -5.58 29.60 -69.05
CA PRO A 314 -6.96 29.82 -68.58
C PRO A 314 -7.95 29.99 -69.73
N GLU A 315 -7.49 30.41 -70.91
CA GLU A 315 -8.27 30.39 -72.14
C GLU A 315 -8.49 28.96 -72.63
N ALA A 316 -7.46 28.10 -72.71
CA ALA A 316 -7.64 26.72 -73.18
C ALA A 316 -8.53 25.90 -72.22
N LEU A 317 -8.35 26.10 -70.92
CA LEU A 317 -9.21 25.54 -69.87
C LEU A 317 -10.66 25.99 -70.07
N GLY A 318 -10.91 27.29 -70.24
CA GLY A 318 -12.27 27.82 -70.41
C GLY A 318 -12.94 27.38 -71.72
N GLY A 319 -12.16 27.26 -72.79
CA GLY A 319 -12.59 26.68 -74.06
C GLY A 319 -12.99 25.21 -73.95
N LEU A 320 -12.13 24.36 -73.37
CA LEU A 320 -12.42 22.94 -73.16
C LEU A 320 -13.56 22.73 -72.16
N GLY A 321 -13.65 23.55 -71.11
CA GLY A 321 -14.76 23.53 -70.16
C GLY A 321 -16.11 23.88 -70.81
N SER A 322 -16.09 24.79 -71.79
CA SER A 322 -17.26 25.12 -72.62
C SER A 322 -17.64 23.98 -73.58
N VAL A 323 -16.68 23.19 -74.07
CA VAL A 323 -16.95 21.92 -74.77
C VAL A 323 -17.62 20.91 -73.83
N ARG A 324 -17.10 20.76 -72.61
CA ARG A 324 -17.65 19.83 -71.60
C ARG A 324 -19.07 20.19 -71.16
N LEU A 325 -19.41 21.48 -71.05
CA LEU A 325 -20.80 21.94 -70.84
C LEU A 325 -21.75 21.38 -71.92
N ARG A 326 -21.39 21.54 -73.21
CA ARG A 326 -22.21 21.05 -74.33
C ARG A 326 -22.26 19.51 -74.43
N GLN A 327 -21.25 18.82 -73.89
CA GLN A 327 -21.23 17.36 -73.76
C GLN A 327 -21.98 16.86 -72.50
N GLN A 328 -22.68 17.72 -71.73
CA GLN A 328 -23.32 17.39 -70.44
C GLN A 328 -22.37 16.86 -69.35
N ARG A 329 -21.06 17.08 -69.52
CA ARG A 329 -20.00 16.63 -68.60
C ARG A 329 -19.74 17.70 -67.54
N PHE A 330 -20.77 18.01 -66.75
CA PHE A 330 -20.82 19.19 -65.88
C PHE A 330 -19.68 19.22 -64.84
N ALA A 331 -19.29 18.06 -64.29
CA ALA A 331 -18.14 17.97 -63.39
C ALA A 331 -16.83 18.40 -64.05
N GLU A 332 -16.48 17.82 -65.20
CA GLU A 332 -15.29 18.23 -65.97
C GLU A 332 -15.39 19.70 -66.44
N ALA A 333 -16.58 20.13 -66.81
CA ALA A 333 -16.83 21.53 -67.16
C ALA A 333 -16.51 22.46 -65.98
N GLN A 334 -16.98 22.16 -64.76
CA GLN A 334 -16.64 22.91 -63.56
C GLN A 334 -15.14 22.82 -63.24
N GLU A 335 -14.51 21.65 -63.38
CA GLU A 335 -13.08 21.50 -63.09
C GLU A 335 -12.18 22.33 -64.02
N LEU A 336 -12.60 22.51 -65.28
CA LEU A 336 -11.91 23.34 -66.27
C LEU A 336 -12.30 24.82 -66.17
N LEU A 337 -13.59 25.13 -65.99
CA LEU A 337 -14.10 26.51 -65.89
C LEU A 337 -13.73 27.20 -64.58
N ARG A 338 -13.48 26.47 -63.49
CA ARG A 338 -13.02 27.01 -62.20
C ARG A 338 -11.65 27.72 -62.33
N PRO A 339 -10.56 27.07 -62.77
CA PRO A 339 -9.29 27.75 -63.01
C PRO A 339 -9.36 28.75 -64.17
N ALA A 340 -10.19 28.49 -65.20
CA ALA A 340 -10.41 29.46 -66.28
C ALA A 340 -11.01 30.77 -65.76
N ALA A 341 -12.06 30.73 -64.93
CA ALA A 341 -12.70 31.89 -64.34
C ALA A 341 -11.83 32.62 -63.30
N ALA A 342 -10.92 31.89 -62.65
CA ALA A 342 -9.91 32.49 -61.77
C ALA A 342 -8.81 33.23 -62.55
N GLY A 343 -8.45 32.77 -63.76
CA GLY A 343 -7.51 33.47 -64.65
C GLY A 343 -8.15 34.56 -65.51
N ASN A 344 -9.42 34.39 -65.92
CA ASN A 344 -10.17 35.35 -66.74
C ASN A 344 -11.67 35.31 -66.39
N GLY A 345 -12.17 36.39 -65.79
CA GLY A 345 -13.54 36.49 -65.26
C GLY A 345 -14.67 36.26 -66.26
N LYS A 346 -14.42 36.34 -67.58
CA LYS A 346 -15.41 36.05 -68.63
C LYS A 346 -16.03 34.64 -68.55
N TRP A 347 -15.33 33.68 -67.93
CA TRP A 347 -15.79 32.30 -67.78
C TRP A 347 -16.76 32.09 -66.61
N ARG A 348 -17.08 33.13 -65.84
CA ARG A 348 -17.90 33.05 -64.62
C ARG A 348 -19.32 32.52 -64.86
N ASN A 349 -20.05 33.04 -65.85
CA ASN A 349 -21.43 32.60 -66.13
C ASN A 349 -21.47 31.13 -66.58
N ALA A 350 -20.46 30.68 -67.34
CA ALA A 350 -20.29 29.29 -67.73
C ALA A 350 -19.98 28.40 -66.50
N LEU A 351 -19.13 28.86 -65.58
CA LEU A 351 -18.87 28.19 -64.30
C LEU A 351 -20.13 28.10 -63.42
N GLU A 352 -20.96 29.13 -63.38
CA GLU A 352 -22.22 29.15 -62.62
C GLU A 352 -23.28 28.24 -63.27
N SER A 353 -23.34 28.15 -64.59
CA SER A 353 -24.15 27.15 -65.32
C SER A 353 -23.64 25.71 -65.11
N ALA A 354 -22.31 25.50 -65.10
CA ALA A 354 -21.72 24.20 -64.81
C ALA A 354 -22.05 23.75 -63.38
N ARG A 355 -21.94 24.66 -62.41
CA ARG A 355 -22.33 24.45 -61.01
C ARG A 355 -23.81 24.10 -60.87
N TYR A 356 -24.71 24.82 -61.54
CA TYR A 356 -26.16 24.56 -61.48
C TYR A 356 -26.49 23.12 -61.89
N TRP A 357 -26.08 22.72 -63.09
CA TRP A 357 -26.38 21.38 -63.61
C TRP A 357 -25.60 20.29 -62.87
N GLN A 358 -24.36 20.57 -62.42
CA GLN A 358 -23.63 19.67 -61.52
C GLN A 358 -24.35 19.50 -60.17
N GLN A 359 -24.89 20.56 -59.57
CA GLN A 359 -25.58 20.48 -58.28
C GLN A 359 -26.91 19.73 -58.40
N LEU A 360 -27.67 19.89 -59.48
CA LEU A 360 -28.85 19.06 -59.74
C LEU A 360 -28.47 17.58 -59.95
N GLN A 361 -27.47 17.29 -60.79
CA GLN A 361 -26.97 15.92 -60.99
C GLN A 361 -26.44 15.31 -59.68
N GLN A 362 -25.71 16.08 -58.87
CA GLN A 362 -25.26 15.65 -57.54
C GLN A 362 -26.44 15.43 -56.59
N ALA A 363 -27.49 16.26 -56.64
CA ALA A 363 -28.69 16.07 -55.84
C ALA A 363 -29.46 14.80 -56.23
N GLU A 364 -29.53 14.48 -57.53
CA GLU A 364 -30.07 13.21 -58.01
C GLU A 364 -29.25 12.02 -57.49
N THR A 365 -27.91 12.09 -57.54
CA THR A 365 -27.07 11.03 -56.94
C THR A 365 -27.14 10.96 -55.42
N ALA A 366 -27.43 12.08 -54.72
CA ALA A 366 -27.66 12.10 -53.28
C ALA A 366 -29.01 11.48 -52.94
N ARG A 367 -30.07 11.83 -53.67
CA ARG A 367 -31.41 11.23 -53.60
C ARG A 367 -31.35 9.72 -53.87
N ALA A 368 -30.61 9.29 -54.90
CA ALA A 368 -30.41 7.87 -55.22
C ALA A 368 -29.59 7.10 -54.16
N ARG A 369 -28.75 7.79 -53.38
CA ARG A 369 -28.03 7.25 -52.22
C ARG A 369 -28.82 7.34 -50.90
N GLY A 370 -30.04 7.88 -50.92
CA GLY A 370 -30.85 8.11 -49.72
C GLY A 370 -30.41 9.31 -48.86
N ASP A 371 -29.39 10.07 -49.27
CA ASP A 371 -28.94 11.28 -48.58
C ASP A 371 -29.85 12.47 -48.95
N LEU A 372 -31.06 12.46 -48.39
CA LEU A 372 -32.07 13.48 -48.62
C LEU A 372 -31.64 14.86 -48.09
N ALA A 373 -30.76 14.91 -47.09
CA ALA A 373 -30.22 16.16 -46.54
C ALA A 373 -29.25 16.84 -47.53
N GLN A 374 -28.29 16.08 -48.06
CA GLN A 374 -27.40 16.56 -49.12
C GLN A 374 -28.16 16.88 -50.40
N ALA A 375 -29.12 16.04 -50.82
CA ALA A 375 -29.97 16.31 -51.97
C ALA A 375 -30.70 17.65 -51.84
N ARG A 376 -31.30 17.91 -50.66
CA ARG A 376 -32.01 19.15 -50.37
C ARG A 376 -31.07 20.35 -50.45
N GLN A 377 -29.93 20.28 -49.77
CA GLN A 377 -28.94 21.35 -49.74
C GLN A 377 -28.42 21.67 -51.14
N LEU A 378 -28.15 20.65 -51.97
CA LEU A 378 -27.67 20.83 -53.35
C LEU A 378 -28.72 21.48 -54.25
N ILE A 379 -30.01 21.11 -54.12
CA ILE A 379 -31.10 21.75 -54.88
C ILE A 379 -31.31 23.19 -54.42
N GLU A 380 -31.32 23.44 -53.11
CA GLU A 380 -31.45 24.79 -52.56
C GLU A 380 -30.27 25.70 -52.98
N GLN A 381 -29.06 25.14 -53.13
CA GLN A 381 -27.91 25.84 -53.72
C GLN A 381 -28.06 26.06 -55.25
N ALA A 382 -28.53 25.06 -56.01
CA ALA A 382 -28.75 25.22 -57.45
C ALA A 382 -29.80 26.32 -57.74
N VAL A 383 -30.91 26.32 -57.00
CA VAL A 383 -31.95 27.36 -57.10
C VAL A 383 -31.41 28.75 -56.72
N GLN A 384 -30.40 28.86 -55.85
CA GLN A 384 -29.72 30.13 -55.57
C GLN A 384 -28.78 30.59 -56.70
N LEU A 385 -28.22 29.67 -57.50
CA LEU A 385 -27.38 30.02 -58.66
C LEU A 385 -28.19 30.52 -59.86
N LEU A 386 -29.28 29.85 -60.22
CA LEU A 386 -30.16 30.23 -61.33
C LEU A 386 -31.64 30.21 -60.88
N PRO A 387 -32.13 31.25 -60.16
CA PRO A 387 -33.47 31.28 -59.55
C PRO A 387 -34.65 31.41 -60.53
N ASN A 388 -34.38 31.42 -61.84
CA ASN A 388 -35.40 31.44 -62.89
C ASN A 388 -35.57 30.10 -63.61
N GLU A 389 -34.67 29.13 -63.39
CA GLU A 389 -34.72 27.81 -64.05
C GLU A 389 -35.71 26.86 -63.34
N PRO A 390 -36.75 26.34 -64.03
CA PRO A 390 -37.82 25.58 -63.38
C PRO A 390 -37.37 24.23 -62.81
N ALA A 391 -36.34 23.60 -63.39
CA ALA A 391 -35.87 22.27 -63.02
C ALA A 391 -35.54 22.12 -61.53
N GLY A 392 -34.91 23.15 -60.92
CA GLY A 392 -34.60 23.16 -59.49
C GLY A 392 -35.83 23.22 -58.58
N HIS A 393 -36.95 23.80 -59.03
CA HIS A 393 -38.20 23.79 -58.27
C HIS A 393 -38.93 22.44 -58.36
N VAL A 394 -38.84 21.74 -59.50
CA VAL A 394 -39.36 20.37 -59.65
C VAL A 394 -38.60 19.42 -58.73
N ALA A 395 -37.26 19.42 -58.79
CA ALA A 395 -36.41 18.57 -57.96
C ALA A 395 -36.65 18.79 -56.44
N LEU A 396 -36.93 20.04 -56.03
CA LEU A 396 -37.25 20.35 -54.64
C LEU A 396 -38.61 19.77 -54.21
N GLY A 397 -39.62 19.85 -55.08
CA GLY A 397 -40.94 19.25 -54.84
C GLY A 397 -40.89 17.74 -54.73
N ASP A 398 -40.20 17.09 -55.67
CA ASP A 398 -39.93 15.64 -55.67
C ASP A 398 -39.37 15.16 -54.33
N LEU A 399 -38.36 15.87 -53.81
CA LEU A 399 -37.67 15.51 -52.58
C LEU A 399 -38.53 15.75 -51.34
N GLN A 400 -39.29 16.84 -51.32
CA GLN A 400 -40.19 17.18 -50.22
C GLN A 400 -41.39 16.22 -50.12
N ALA A 401 -41.86 15.67 -51.24
CA ALA A 401 -43.09 14.87 -51.32
C ALA A 401 -43.10 13.57 -50.48
N ALA A 402 -41.96 13.17 -49.91
CA ALA A 402 -41.83 12.03 -49.00
C ALA A 402 -41.93 12.40 -47.49
N GLY A 403 -41.77 13.67 -47.11
CA GLY A 403 -41.68 14.07 -45.68
C GLY A 403 -42.34 15.41 -45.32
N ASP A 404 -42.48 16.33 -46.27
CA ASP A 404 -43.25 17.57 -46.11
C ASP A 404 -44.17 17.74 -47.34
N PRO A 405 -45.41 17.20 -47.27
CA PRO A 405 -46.33 17.28 -48.40
C PRO A 405 -46.77 18.72 -48.71
N VAL A 406 -46.75 19.63 -47.73
CA VAL A 406 -47.19 21.02 -47.89
C VAL A 406 -46.12 21.83 -48.62
N ALA A 407 -44.85 21.66 -48.23
CA ALA A 407 -43.74 22.27 -48.97
C ALA A 407 -43.62 21.71 -50.39
N ALA A 408 -43.84 20.40 -50.58
CA ALA A 408 -43.84 19.78 -51.92
C ALA A 408 -44.86 20.43 -52.85
N GLU A 409 -46.11 20.57 -52.37
CA GLU A 409 -47.19 21.23 -53.11
C GLU A 409 -46.84 22.69 -53.49
N ALA A 410 -46.15 23.41 -52.60
CA ALA A 410 -45.66 24.77 -52.86
C ALA A 410 -44.48 24.81 -53.87
N SER A 411 -43.60 23.82 -53.87
CA SER A 411 -42.45 23.75 -54.79
C SER A 411 -42.88 23.39 -56.22
N TYR A 412 -43.78 22.42 -56.40
CA TYR A 412 -44.35 22.14 -57.73
C TYR A 412 -45.12 23.34 -58.29
N ARG A 413 -45.88 24.08 -57.45
CA ARG A 413 -46.53 25.33 -57.86
C ARG A 413 -45.55 26.42 -58.31
N LYS A 414 -44.33 26.49 -57.74
CA LYS A 414 -43.29 27.42 -58.20
C LYS A 414 -42.74 27.04 -59.58
N ALA A 415 -42.58 25.74 -59.89
CA ALA A 415 -42.22 25.30 -61.22
C ALA A 415 -43.32 25.64 -62.25
N LEU A 416 -44.59 25.37 -61.93
CA LEU A 416 -45.74 25.71 -62.78
C LEU A 416 -45.95 27.21 -62.97
N ALA A 417 -45.44 28.06 -62.07
CA ALA A 417 -45.41 29.52 -62.22
C ALA A 417 -44.27 30.05 -63.12
N ARG A 418 -43.40 29.16 -63.64
CA ARG A 418 -42.37 29.46 -64.65
C ARG A 418 -42.67 28.79 -65.99
N ASP A 419 -43.17 27.56 -65.94
CA ASP A 419 -43.52 26.72 -67.08
C ASP A 419 -44.86 26.03 -66.79
N ALA A 420 -45.94 26.56 -67.35
CA ALA A 420 -47.32 26.23 -66.95
C ALA A 420 -47.74 24.78 -67.24
N ASP A 421 -47.04 24.11 -68.17
CA ASP A 421 -47.28 22.73 -68.58
C ASP A 421 -46.08 21.81 -68.26
N ASN A 422 -45.27 22.21 -67.27
CA ASN A 422 -44.12 21.42 -66.82
C ASN A 422 -44.54 20.02 -66.35
N ALA A 423 -44.23 19.00 -67.15
CA ALA A 423 -44.70 17.63 -66.95
C ALA A 423 -44.31 17.05 -65.58
N GLY A 424 -43.08 17.31 -65.11
CA GLY A 424 -42.60 16.82 -63.81
C GLY A 424 -43.39 17.42 -62.64
N ALA A 425 -43.68 18.72 -62.68
CA ALA A 425 -44.46 19.38 -61.64
C ALA A 425 -45.93 18.91 -61.60
N LEU A 426 -46.54 18.62 -62.76
CA LEU A 426 -47.86 17.99 -62.82
C LEU A 426 -47.85 16.56 -62.25
N GLN A 427 -46.87 15.74 -62.64
CA GLN A 427 -46.74 14.35 -62.20
C GLN A 427 -46.54 14.24 -60.69
N GLY A 428 -45.71 15.10 -60.10
CA GLY A 428 -45.45 15.14 -58.67
C GLY A 428 -46.69 15.45 -57.83
N LEU A 429 -47.56 16.36 -58.28
CA LEU A 429 -48.82 16.69 -57.61
C LEU A 429 -49.86 15.56 -57.69
N VAL A 430 -49.97 14.86 -58.82
CA VAL A 430 -50.86 13.68 -58.96
C VAL A 430 -50.48 12.60 -57.95
N GLY A 431 -49.20 12.28 -57.84
CA GLY A 431 -48.69 11.31 -56.86
C GLY A 431 -48.92 11.74 -55.41
N LEU A 432 -48.81 13.05 -55.13
CA LEU A 432 -49.05 13.62 -53.81
C LEU A 432 -50.51 13.50 -53.37
N TYR A 433 -51.46 13.95 -54.20
CA TYR A 433 -52.90 13.91 -53.90
C TYR A 433 -53.43 12.48 -53.82
N SER A 434 -52.88 11.56 -54.63
CA SER A 434 -53.19 10.12 -54.54
C SER A 434 -52.87 9.54 -53.16
N ARG A 435 -51.70 9.88 -52.58
CA ARG A 435 -51.31 9.44 -51.23
C ARG A 435 -52.12 10.08 -50.11
N GLN A 436 -52.73 11.24 -50.36
CA GLN A 436 -53.60 11.95 -49.40
C GLN A 436 -55.08 11.49 -49.46
N GLY A 437 -55.43 10.53 -50.32
CA GLY A 437 -56.82 10.11 -50.54
C GLY A 437 -57.68 11.14 -51.31
N ARG A 438 -57.07 12.22 -51.82
CA ARG A 438 -57.72 13.33 -52.55
C ARG A 438 -58.00 12.94 -54.01
N LEU A 439 -58.81 11.90 -54.19
CA LEU A 439 -59.07 11.22 -55.46
C LEU A 439 -59.51 12.17 -56.59
N GLN A 440 -60.38 13.14 -56.27
CA GLN A 440 -60.92 14.09 -57.26
C GLN A 440 -59.83 15.01 -57.83
N GLU A 441 -59.00 15.59 -56.95
CA GLU A 441 -57.93 16.52 -57.35
C GLU A 441 -56.77 15.79 -58.03
N ALA A 442 -56.48 14.55 -57.60
CA ALA A 442 -55.54 13.66 -58.28
C ALA A 442 -55.97 13.39 -59.73
N SER A 443 -57.27 13.12 -59.97
CA SER A 443 -57.81 12.93 -61.33
C SER A 443 -57.70 14.21 -62.17
N ALA A 444 -58.11 15.36 -61.64
CA ALA A 444 -58.10 16.63 -62.38
C ALA A 444 -56.68 17.05 -62.85
N LEU A 445 -55.64 16.72 -62.09
CA LEU A 445 -54.24 16.94 -62.49
C LEU A 445 -53.71 15.82 -63.39
N PHE A 446 -54.17 14.58 -63.23
CA PHE A 446 -53.83 13.46 -64.12
C PHE A 446 -54.31 13.74 -65.55
N ASP A 447 -55.51 14.30 -65.71
CA ASP A 447 -56.08 14.63 -67.02
C ASP A 447 -55.32 15.75 -67.75
N ARG A 448 -54.60 16.63 -67.03
CA ARG A 448 -53.66 17.62 -67.62
C ARG A 448 -52.36 17.01 -68.14
N LEU A 449 -51.97 15.80 -67.73
CA LEU A 449 -50.72 15.19 -68.18
C LEU A 449 -50.79 14.81 -69.68
N PRO A 450 -49.67 14.94 -70.43
CA PRO A 450 -49.56 14.39 -71.78
C PRO A 450 -49.91 12.90 -71.80
N ALA A 451 -50.50 12.42 -72.90
CA ALA A 451 -50.97 11.03 -73.00
C ALA A 451 -49.86 9.99 -72.71
N ALA A 452 -48.62 10.28 -73.10
CA ALA A 452 -47.46 9.45 -72.81
C ALA A 452 -47.10 9.37 -71.30
N GLU A 453 -47.43 10.38 -70.49
CA GLU A 453 -47.21 10.35 -69.04
C GLU A 453 -48.37 9.66 -68.29
N ARG A 454 -49.62 9.85 -68.75
CA ARG A 454 -50.78 9.12 -68.24
C ARG A 454 -50.65 7.60 -68.41
N ALA A 455 -50.08 7.15 -69.52
CA ALA A 455 -49.83 5.73 -69.77
C ALA A 455 -48.82 5.13 -68.76
N LYS A 456 -47.79 5.88 -68.34
CA LYS A 456 -46.79 5.42 -67.37
C LYS A 456 -47.32 5.34 -65.93
N SER A 457 -48.44 6.00 -65.63
CA SER A 457 -48.95 6.18 -64.26
C SER A 457 -50.06 5.20 -63.86
N GLY A 458 -50.23 4.09 -64.60
CA GLY A 458 -50.92 2.87 -64.13
C GLY A 458 -52.45 2.88 -64.12
N GLY A 459 -53.09 4.01 -64.48
CA GLY A 459 -54.54 4.10 -64.68
C GLY A 459 -55.40 4.03 -63.41
N GLN A 460 -56.72 4.05 -63.59
CA GLN A 460 -57.67 4.23 -62.49
C GLN A 460 -57.71 3.06 -61.49
N ALA A 461 -57.40 1.82 -61.90
CA ALA A 461 -57.39 0.67 -61.00
C ALA A 461 -56.25 0.78 -59.95
N LEU A 462 -55.05 1.20 -60.37
CA LEU A 462 -53.95 1.49 -59.45
C LEU A 462 -54.33 2.63 -58.48
N LEU A 463 -54.98 3.68 -58.99
CA LEU A 463 -55.44 4.81 -58.19
C LEU A 463 -56.47 4.39 -57.13
N ARG A 464 -57.43 3.51 -57.45
CA ARG A 464 -58.40 2.94 -56.49
C ARG A 464 -57.72 2.07 -55.45
N SER A 465 -56.89 1.11 -55.88
CA SER A 465 -56.18 0.17 -55.00
C SER A 465 -55.30 0.91 -53.97
N ASN A 466 -54.62 1.99 -54.39
CA ASN A 466 -53.85 2.86 -53.49
C ASN A 466 -54.74 3.58 -52.45
N VAL A 467 -55.95 4.01 -52.82
CA VAL A 467 -56.90 4.64 -51.90
C VAL A 467 -57.47 3.62 -50.90
N GLN A 468 -57.79 2.39 -51.33
CA GLN A 468 -58.24 1.32 -50.43
C GLN A 468 -57.17 0.98 -49.38
N ARG A 469 -55.91 0.81 -49.79
CA ARG A 469 -54.78 0.61 -48.86
C ARG A 469 -54.59 1.78 -47.90
N ALA A 470 -54.78 3.02 -48.36
CA ALA A 470 -54.71 4.21 -47.50
C ALA A 470 -55.83 4.23 -46.45
N ARG A 471 -57.04 3.78 -46.79
CA ARG A 471 -58.14 3.62 -45.82
C ARG A 471 -57.91 2.48 -44.84
N ALA A 472 -57.43 1.32 -45.33
CA ALA A 472 -57.04 0.22 -44.45
C ALA A 472 -56.01 0.67 -43.41
N ARG A 473 -55.05 1.53 -43.81
CA ARG A 473 -54.11 2.16 -42.89
C ARG A 473 -54.79 3.06 -41.86
N GLN A 474 -55.73 3.91 -42.29
CA GLN A 474 -56.52 4.75 -41.38
C GLN A 474 -57.35 3.93 -40.38
N PHE A 475 -57.91 2.79 -40.81
CA PHE A 475 -58.62 1.87 -39.91
C PHE A 475 -57.68 1.20 -38.90
N LEU A 476 -56.48 0.74 -39.31
CA LEU A 476 -55.45 0.23 -38.39
C LEU A 476 -54.99 1.30 -37.39
N ASP A 477 -54.71 2.51 -37.87
CA ASP A 477 -54.28 3.63 -37.03
C ASP A 477 -55.39 4.09 -36.06
N ALA A 478 -56.67 3.78 -36.35
CA ALA A 478 -57.83 3.96 -35.48
C ALA A 478 -58.17 2.73 -34.60
N GLY A 479 -57.45 1.61 -34.74
CA GLY A 479 -57.67 0.37 -33.98
C GLY A 479 -58.75 -0.57 -34.54
N ASP A 480 -59.38 -0.26 -35.67
CA ASP A 480 -60.37 -1.12 -36.33
C ASP A 480 -59.69 -2.09 -37.32
N ALA A 481 -59.22 -3.22 -36.78
CA ALA A 481 -58.64 -4.30 -37.57
C ALA A 481 -59.65 -4.96 -38.55
N VAL A 482 -60.96 -4.85 -38.32
CA VAL A 482 -61.99 -5.52 -39.14
C VAL A 482 -62.28 -4.73 -40.41
N SER A 483 -62.48 -3.41 -40.28
CA SER A 483 -62.60 -2.52 -41.45
C SER A 483 -61.28 -2.45 -42.24
N ALA A 484 -60.13 -2.53 -41.55
CA ALA A 484 -58.82 -2.65 -42.21
C ALA A 484 -58.68 -3.94 -43.03
N GLN A 485 -59.06 -5.09 -42.46
CA GLN A 485 -59.08 -6.36 -43.20
C GLN A 485 -60.00 -6.27 -44.42
N THR A 486 -61.19 -5.67 -44.27
CA THR A 486 -62.19 -5.53 -45.34
C THR A 486 -61.68 -4.67 -46.51
N GLU A 487 -61.05 -3.52 -46.27
CA GLU A 487 -60.45 -2.69 -47.33
C GLU A 487 -59.23 -3.37 -47.98
N LEU A 488 -58.42 -4.15 -47.24
CA LEU A 488 -57.32 -4.94 -47.82
C LEU A 488 -57.81 -6.11 -48.68
N GLU A 489 -58.85 -6.82 -48.25
CA GLU A 489 -59.49 -7.88 -49.05
C GLU A 489 -60.12 -7.30 -50.32
N ALA A 490 -60.79 -6.14 -50.24
CA ALA A 490 -61.30 -5.43 -51.41
C ALA A 490 -60.18 -4.96 -52.36
N ALA A 491 -59.05 -4.46 -51.83
CA ALA A 491 -57.88 -4.12 -52.63
C ALA A 491 -57.24 -5.36 -53.29
N MET A 492 -57.25 -6.51 -52.61
CA MET A 492 -56.78 -7.79 -53.13
C MET A 492 -57.70 -8.33 -54.24
N VAL A 493 -59.00 -8.06 -54.21
CA VAL A 493 -59.91 -8.39 -55.32
C VAL A 493 -59.60 -7.53 -56.56
N GLU A 494 -59.30 -6.24 -56.39
CA GLU A 494 -58.87 -5.36 -57.50
C GLU A 494 -57.48 -5.76 -58.04
N ARG A 495 -56.55 -6.25 -57.18
CA ARG A 495 -55.18 -6.65 -57.58
C ARG A 495 -54.65 -7.89 -56.81
N PRO A 496 -55.07 -9.12 -57.17
CA PRO A 496 -54.79 -10.35 -56.38
C PRO A 496 -53.32 -10.81 -56.37
N GLY A 497 -52.51 -10.28 -57.29
CA GLY A 497 -51.07 -10.52 -57.38
C GLY A 497 -50.20 -9.42 -56.74
N ASP A 498 -50.77 -8.39 -56.10
CA ASP A 498 -49.94 -7.35 -55.48
C ASP A 498 -49.33 -7.84 -54.15
N ALA A 499 -48.00 -7.98 -54.16
CA ALA A 499 -47.22 -8.45 -53.02
C ALA A 499 -47.38 -7.58 -51.76
N TRP A 500 -47.64 -6.27 -51.91
CA TRP A 500 -47.75 -5.34 -50.80
C TRP A 500 -49.10 -5.42 -50.09
N ILE A 501 -50.19 -5.67 -50.84
CA ILE A 501 -51.51 -5.92 -50.24
C ILE A 501 -51.47 -7.18 -49.37
N ARG A 502 -50.80 -8.23 -49.87
CA ARG A 502 -50.62 -9.48 -49.13
C ARG A 502 -49.69 -9.32 -47.92
N LEU A 503 -48.63 -8.52 -48.01
CA LEU A 503 -47.80 -8.21 -46.84
C LEU A 503 -48.58 -7.42 -45.77
N ASP A 504 -49.39 -6.45 -46.17
CA ASP A 504 -50.22 -5.69 -45.22
C ASP A 504 -51.27 -6.61 -44.53
N LEU A 505 -51.87 -7.55 -45.26
CA LEU A 505 -52.77 -8.57 -44.71
C LEU A 505 -52.03 -9.60 -43.82
N ALA A 506 -50.83 -10.03 -44.20
CA ALA A 506 -50.01 -10.94 -43.40
C ALA A 506 -49.55 -10.30 -42.08
N ARG A 507 -49.23 -8.99 -42.09
CA ARG A 507 -48.97 -8.20 -40.88
C ARG A 507 -50.19 -8.12 -39.98
N LEU A 508 -51.38 -7.89 -40.55
CA LEU A 508 -52.65 -7.90 -39.81
C LEU A 508 -52.88 -9.27 -39.13
N TYR A 509 -52.58 -10.39 -39.81
CA TYR A 509 -52.63 -11.72 -39.19
C TYR A 509 -51.53 -11.99 -38.16
N GLN A 510 -50.30 -11.47 -38.31
CA GLN A 510 -49.30 -11.53 -37.23
C GLN A 510 -49.77 -10.75 -35.99
N GLN A 511 -50.28 -9.53 -36.16
CA GLN A 511 -50.80 -8.71 -35.07
C GLN A 511 -52.03 -9.36 -34.38
N ALA A 512 -52.86 -10.07 -35.14
CA ALA A 512 -53.96 -10.88 -34.60
C ALA A 512 -53.53 -12.18 -33.91
N GLY A 513 -52.22 -12.44 -33.76
CA GLY A 513 -51.69 -13.64 -33.12
C GLY A 513 -51.80 -14.92 -33.97
N ARG A 514 -51.92 -14.79 -35.29
CA ARG A 514 -52.16 -15.90 -36.24
C ARG A 514 -51.01 -16.04 -37.24
N PRO A 515 -49.79 -16.42 -36.80
CA PRO A 515 -48.61 -16.49 -37.67
C PRO A 515 -48.79 -17.45 -38.85
N ASP A 516 -49.61 -18.49 -38.70
CA ASP A 516 -49.84 -19.47 -39.77
C ASP A 516 -50.81 -18.96 -40.86
N GLN A 517 -51.72 -18.05 -40.51
CA GLN A 517 -52.51 -17.30 -41.52
C GLN A 517 -51.64 -16.26 -42.22
N ALA A 518 -50.73 -15.60 -41.49
CA ALA A 518 -49.75 -14.69 -42.08
C ALA A 518 -48.82 -15.40 -43.09
N ARG A 519 -48.30 -16.59 -42.73
CA ARG A 519 -47.58 -17.47 -43.66
C ARG A 519 -48.44 -17.86 -44.86
N SER A 520 -49.64 -18.41 -44.64
CA SER A 520 -50.51 -18.88 -45.73
C SER A 520 -50.83 -17.81 -46.79
N VAL A 521 -50.96 -16.53 -46.41
CA VAL A 521 -51.14 -15.42 -47.36
C VAL A 521 -49.93 -15.23 -48.27
N MET A 522 -48.72 -15.37 -47.72
CA MET A 522 -47.43 -15.23 -48.40
C MET A 522 -47.02 -16.51 -49.14
N ASP A 523 -47.27 -17.70 -48.59
CA ASP A 523 -47.10 -18.98 -49.28
C ASP A 523 -47.99 -19.01 -50.53
N GLY A 524 -49.24 -18.54 -50.40
CA GLY A 524 -50.16 -18.35 -51.53
C GLY A 524 -49.77 -17.22 -52.49
N LEU A 525 -48.81 -16.35 -52.14
CA LEU A 525 -48.19 -15.41 -53.08
C LEU A 525 -47.02 -16.10 -53.81
N LEU A 526 -46.15 -16.77 -53.06
CA LEU A 526 -44.97 -17.45 -53.60
C LEU A 526 -45.35 -18.66 -54.49
N ALA A 527 -46.49 -19.30 -54.25
CA ALA A 527 -47.02 -20.36 -55.11
C ALA A 527 -47.43 -19.88 -56.52
N VAL A 528 -47.70 -18.58 -56.71
CA VAL A 528 -48.19 -18.01 -57.98
C VAL A 528 -47.20 -17.02 -58.60
N HIS A 529 -46.43 -16.31 -57.76
CA HIS A 529 -45.50 -15.25 -58.14
C HIS A 529 -44.12 -15.41 -57.47
N GLY A 530 -43.74 -16.64 -57.10
CA GLY A 530 -42.53 -16.93 -56.32
C GLY A 530 -41.19 -16.56 -56.93
N ASP A 531 -41.15 -16.16 -58.20
CA ASP A 531 -39.95 -15.67 -58.89
C ASP A 531 -39.98 -14.15 -59.11
N GLN A 532 -41.02 -13.43 -58.66
CA GLN A 532 -41.06 -11.96 -58.72
C GLN A 532 -40.26 -11.34 -57.56
N PRO A 533 -39.37 -10.36 -57.83
CA PRO A 533 -38.58 -9.67 -56.79
C PRO A 533 -39.44 -9.08 -55.67
N GLU A 534 -40.61 -8.53 -56.02
CA GLU A 534 -41.56 -7.93 -55.08
C GLU A 534 -42.16 -8.96 -54.11
N ALA A 535 -42.48 -10.16 -54.59
CA ALA A 535 -43.02 -11.24 -53.77
C ALA A 535 -41.96 -11.81 -52.82
N LEU A 536 -40.74 -12.02 -53.31
CA LEU A 536 -39.61 -12.47 -52.50
C LEU A 536 -39.19 -11.43 -51.45
N HIS A 537 -39.19 -10.14 -51.81
CA HIS A 537 -38.91 -9.04 -50.88
C HIS A 537 -40.01 -8.88 -49.82
N ALA A 538 -41.28 -9.00 -50.20
CA ALA A 538 -42.39 -9.01 -49.24
C ALA A 538 -42.27 -10.18 -48.25
N ASN A 539 -41.88 -11.37 -48.71
CA ASN A 539 -41.61 -12.50 -47.82
C ASN A 539 -40.40 -12.25 -46.91
N ALA A 540 -39.32 -11.65 -47.43
CA ALA A 540 -38.14 -11.30 -46.64
C ALA A 540 -38.43 -10.27 -45.53
N LEU A 541 -39.33 -9.32 -45.78
CA LEU A 541 -39.80 -8.36 -44.78
C LEU A 541 -40.63 -9.06 -43.67
N LEU A 542 -41.51 -10.00 -44.02
CA LEU A 542 -42.24 -10.79 -43.02
C LEU A 542 -41.30 -11.71 -42.21
N ALA A 543 -40.29 -12.28 -42.86
CA ALA A 543 -39.26 -13.10 -42.22
C ALA A 543 -38.42 -12.27 -41.23
N GLN A 544 -37.98 -11.06 -41.63
CA GLN A 544 -37.36 -10.06 -40.74
C GLN A 544 -38.25 -9.73 -39.54
N GLU A 545 -39.53 -9.41 -39.77
CA GLU A 545 -40.50 -9.07 -38.71
C GLU A 545 -40.71 -10.25 -37.72
N SER A 546 -40.53 -11.49 -38.17
CA SER A 546 -40.56 -12.70 -37.33
C SER A 546 -39.22 -13.11 -36.70
N GLY A 547 -38.11 -12.43 -37.01
CA GLY A 547 -36.75 -12.76 -36.53
C GLY A 547 -36.04 -13.93 -37.27
N ASP A 548 -36.63 -14.44 -38.34
CA ASP A 548 -36.06 -15.46 -39.22
C ASP A 548 -35.12 -14.84 -40.26
N TRP A 549 -33.91 -14.52 -39.82
CA TRP A 549 -32.84 -14.05 -40.71
C TRP A 549 -32.41 -15.08 -41.76
N GLN A 550 -32.68 -16.38 -41.56
CA GLN A 550 -32.35 -17.39 -42.57
C GLN A 550 -33.36 -17.32 -43.72
N GLY A 551 -34.66 -17.37 -43.43
CA GLY A 551 -35.72 -17.17 -44.42
C GLY A 551 -35.66 -15.80 -45.11
N ALA A 552 -35.23 -14.74 -44.39
CA ALA A 552 -35.00 -13.43 -44.98
C ALA A 552 -33.81 -13.42 -45.96
N TYR A 553 -32.66 -14.00 -45.58
CA TYR A 553 -31.49 -14.10 -46.46
C TYR A 553 -31.81 -14.96 -47.69
N ASP A 554 -32.40 -16.15 -47.50
CA ASP A 554 -32.71 -17.09 -48.59
C ASP A 554 -33.75 -16.52 -49.57
N SER A 555 -34.74 -15.75 -49.09
CA SER A 555 -35.70 -15.06 -49.95
C SER A 555 -35.04 -13.97 -50.81
N LEU A 556 -34.10 -13.20 -50.24
CA LEU A 556 -33.41 -12.11 -50.96
C LEU A 556 -32.28 -12.61 -51.87
N ASP A 557 -31.65 -13.73 -51.54
CA ASP A 557 -30.60 -14.28 -52.39
C ASP A 557 -31.19 -14.93 -53.66
N ARG A 558 -32.41 -15.47 -53.59
CA ARG A 558 -33.20 -15.88 -54.77
C ARG A 558 -33.49 -14.73 -55.75
N ILE A 559 -33.54 -13.48 -55.31
CA ILE A 559 -33.68 -12.32 -56.22
C ILE A 559 -32.34 -12.14 -56.96
N PRO A 560 -32.28 -12.13 -58.31
CA PRO A 560 -31.05 -11.85 -59.04
C PRO A 560 -30.47 -10.47 -58.69
N ALA A 561 -29.15 -10.34 -58.58
CA ALA A 561 -28.51 -9.10 -58.12
C ALA A 561 -28.96 -7.84 -58.89
N ALA A 562 -29.10 -7.94 -60.21
CA ALA A 562 -29.59 -6.84 -61.07
C ALA A 562 -31.04 -6.41 -60.82
N ALA A 563 -31.82 -7.17 -60.06
CA ALA A 563 -33.19 -6.87 -59.66
C ALA A 563 -33.32 -6.48 -58.17
N ARG A 564 -32.22 -6.48 -57.39
CA ARG A 564 -32.24 -6.08 -55.98
C ARG A 564 -32.22 -4.56 -55.86
N THR A 565 -33.24 -4.00 -55.22
CA THR A 565 -33.25 -2.57 -54.82
C THR A 565 -32.25 -2.32 -53.68
N PRO A 566 -31.80 -1.08 -53.43
CA PRO A 566 -30.89 -0.78 -52.31
C PRO A 566 -31.41 -1.28 -50.95
N ALA A 567 -32.71 -1.24 -50.70
CA ALA A 567 -33.34 -1.77 -49.49
C ALA A 567 -33.27 -3.31 -49.41
N MET A 568 -33.48 -4.03 -50.53
CA MET A 568 -33.28 -5.49 -50.60
C MET A 568 -31.82 -5.86 -50.33
N THR A 569 -30.86 -5.11 -50.89
CA THR A 569 -29.42 -5.35 -50.68
C THR A 569 -29.00 -5.04 -49.24
N GLN A 570 -29.53 -3.98 -48.63
CA GLN A 570 -29.31 -3.66 -47.22
C GLN A 570 -29.87 -4.77 -46.31
N LEU A 571 -31.11 -5.21 -46.51
CA LEU A 571 -31.72 -6.26 -45.71
C LEU A 571 -30.99 -7.62 -45.85
N ARG A 572 -30.50 -7.94 -47.05
CA ARG A 572 -29.63 -9.10 -47.31
C ARG A 572 -28.32 -9.03 -46.51
N ALA A 573 -27.71 -7.85 -46.42
CA ALA A 573 -26.52 -7.63 -45.59
C ALA A 573 -26.83 -7.75 -44.08
N THR A 574 -27.93 -7.16 -43.59
CA THR A 574 -28.37 -7.27 -42.20
C THR A 574 -28.63 -8.72 -41.79
N ALA A 575 -29.38 -9.47 -42.59
CA ALA A 575 -29.65 -10.88 -42.35
C ALA A 575 -28.36 -11.72 -42.32
N TRP A 576 -27.42 -11.45 -43.24
CA TRP A 576 -26.13 -12.12 -43.27
C TRP A 576 -25.27 -11.83 -42.03
N ILE A 577 -25.18 -10.57 -41.61
CA ILE A 577 -24.42 -10.15 -40.43
C ILE A 577 -24.97 -10.77 -39.15
N GLU A 578 -26.30 -10.81 -38.99
CA GLU A 578 -26.94 -11.44 -37.85
C GLU A 578 -26.67 -12.95 -37.80
N LEU A 579 -26.63 -13.64 -38.94
CA LEU A 579 -26.21 -15.04 -39.02
C LEU A 579 -24.75 -15.22 -38.58
N GLN A 580 -23.82 -14.36 -39.04
CA GLN A 580 -22.42 -14.38 -38.61
C GLN A 580 -22.23 -14.02 -37.12
N ALA A 581 -22.98 -13.06 -36.60
CA ALA A 581 -22.95 -12.65 -35.19
C ALA A 581 -23.49 -13.76 -34.26
N ARG A 582 -24.59 -14.42 -34.64
CA ARG A 582 -25.12 -15.62 -33.95
C ARG A 582 -24.07 -16.73 -33.91
N GLN A 583 -23.40 -17.02 -35.04
CA GLN A 583 -22.35 -18.02 -35.12
C GLN A 583 -21.11 -17.66 -34.28
N ALA A 584 -20.68 -16.40 -34.28
CA ALA A 584 -19.55 -15.95 -33.44
C ALA A 584 -19.86 -16.15 -31.95
N ARG A 585 -21.06 -15.78 -31.49
CA ARG A 585 -21.51 -16.04 -30.11
C ARG A 585 -21.55 -17.54 -29.79
N GLN A 586 -21.93 -18.39 -30.75
CA GLN A 586 -21.91 -19.85 -30.59
C GLN A 586 -20.47 -20.40 -30.45
N LEU A 587 -19.49 -19.84 -31.17
CA LEU A 587 -18.07 -20.19 -31.02
C LEU A 587 -17.50 -19.72 -29.67
N VAL A 588 -17.87 -18.52 -29.20
CA VAL A 588 -17.53 -18.04 -27.84
C VAL A 588 -18.10 -18.99 -26.77
N ALA A 589 -19.36 -19.39 -26.90
CA ALA A 589 -20.01 -20.34 -25.99
C ALA A 589 -19.39 -21.76 -26.01
N GLN A 590 -18.56 -22.08 -27.02
CA GLN A 590 -17.75 -23.30 -27.10
C GLN A 590 -16.31 -23.10 -26.58
N GLY A 591 -15.98 -21.93 -26.01
CA GLY A 591 -14.61 -21.56 -25.62
C GLY A 591 -13.67 -21.24 -26.79
N ARG A 592 -14.16 -21.33 -28.04
CA ARG A 592 -13.38 -21.17 -29.28
C ARG A 592 -13.26 -19.69 -29.67
N VAL A 593 -12.85 -18.87 -28.69
CA VAL A 593 -12.81 -17.40 -28.80
C VAL A 593 -11.96 -16.95 -30.00
N GLY A 594 -10.79 -17.56 -30.22
CA GLY A 594 -9.94 -17.24 -31.38
C GLY A 594 -10.61 -17.50 -32.73
N GLU A 595 -11.47 -18.52 -32.85
CA GLU A 595 -12.25 -18.76 -34.06
C GLU A 595 -13.42 -17.79 -34.20
N ALA A 596 -14.08 -17.40 -33.10
CA ALA A 596 -15.08 -16.34 -33.10
C ALA A 596 -14.49 -15.00 -33.55
N GLN A 597 -13.29 -14.66 -33.06
CA GLN A 597 -12.54 -13.47 -33.45
C GLN A 597 -12.13 -13.52 -34.93
N GLN A 598 -11.67 -14.67 -35.43
CA GLN A 598 -11.38 -14.85 -36.87
C GLN A 598 -12.63 -14.76 -37.74
N LEU A 599 -13.76 -15.33 -37.31
CA LEU A 599 -15.02 -15.23 -38.04
C LEU A 599 -15.46 -13.77 -38.16
N LEU A 600 -15.48 -13.04 -37.05
CA LEU A 600 -15.82 -11.62 -37.04
C LEU A 600 -14.84 -10.76 -37.84
N ALA A 601 -13.54 -11.06 -37.82
CA ALA A 601 -12.55 -10.39 -38.68
C ALA A 601 -12.77 -10.66 -40.18
N ARG A 602 -13.25 -11.86 -40.56
CA ARG A 602 -13.69 -12.16 -41.92
C ARG A 602 -14.97 -11.39 -42.28
N THR A 603 -15.92 -11.26 -41.35
CA THR A 603 -17.14 -10.45 -41.52
C THR A 603 -16.80 -8.97 -41.72
N ASP A 604 -15.91 -8.41 -40.88
CA ASP A 604 -15.36 -7.05 -41.01
C ASP A 604 -14.77 -6.80 -42.41
N THR A 605 -13.94 -7.75 -42.91
CA THR A 605 -13.27 -7.62 -44.21
C THR A 605 -14.18 -7.84 -45.41
N ALA A 606 -15.20 -8.71 -45.30
CA ALA A 606 -16.17 -8.96 -46.37
C ALA A 606 -17.10 -7.77 -46.63
N LEU A 607 -17.40 -6.98 -45.60
CA LEU A 607 -18.24 -5.79 -45.68
C LEU A 607 -17.47 -4.55 -46.12
N GLY A 608 -16.22 -4.39 -45.67
CA GLY A 608 -15.35 -3.27 -46.00
C GLY A 608 -16.02 -1.91 -45.76
N ASN A 609 -16.41 -1.23 -46.84
CA ASN A 609 -17.03 0.10 -46.80
C ASN A 609 -18.56 0.07 -46.57
N GLN A 610 -19.21 -1.10 -46.48
CA GLN A 610 -20.65 -1.21 -46.15
C GLN A 610 -20.95 -1.02 -44.65
N LEU A 611 -19.91 -0.88 -43.82
CA LEU A 611 -19.95 -1.02 -42.36
C LEU A 611 -20.36 0.28 -41.61
N ASP A 612 -21.07 1.20 -42.27
CA ASP A 612 -21.47 2.50 -41.70
C ASP A 612 -22.96 2.58 -41.30
N ASP A 613 -23.76 1.53 -41.55
CA ASP A 613 -25.15 1.43 -41.08
C ASP A 613 -25.21 1.16 -39.54
N PRO A 614 -25.94 1.98 -38.75
CA PRO A 614 -26.09 1.78 -37.31
C PRO A 614 -26.60 0.40 -36.86
N GLN A 615 -27.47 -0.28 -37.63
CA GLN A 615 -27.94 -1.62 -37.27
C GLN A 615 -26.82 -2.65 -37.39
N LEU A 616 -26.04 -2.56 -38.47
CA LEU A 616 -24.90 -3.45 -38.73
C LEU A 616 -23.78 -3.21 -37.71
N LEU A 617 -23.49 -1.94 -37.42
CA LEU A 617 -22.56 -1.51 -36.38
C LEU A 617 -22.92 -2.07 -35.01
N ALA A 618 -24.21 -2.04 -34.62
CA ALA A 618 -24.66 -2.55 -33.33
C ALA A 618 -24.52 -4.08 -33.22
N ALA A 619 -24.94 -4.82 -34.25
CA ALA A 619 -24.82 -6.29 -34.29
C ALA A 619 -23.36 -6.75 -34.18
N LEU A 620 -22.46 -6.13 -34.96
CA LEU A 620 -21.02 -6.42 -34.93
C LEU A 620 -20.36 -5.95 -33.64
N ALA A 621 -20.60 -4.72 -33.17
CA ALA A 621 -20.02 -4.23 -31.92
C ALA A 621 -20.37 -5.13 -30.72
N GLY A 622 -21.63 -5.58 -30.64
CA GLY A 622 -22.07 -6.56 -29.66
C GLY A 622 -21.30 -7.89 -29.78
N ALA A 623 -21.19 -8.44 -30.98
CA ALA A 623 -20.49 -9.71 -31.21
C ALA A 623 -18.96 -9.64 -30.99
N HIS A 624 -18.31 -8.53 -31.34
CA HIS A 624 -16.90 -8.29 -30.99
C HIS A 624 -16.72 -8.16 -29.47
N ALA A 625 -17.67 -7.54 -28.76
CA ALA A 625 -17.64 -7.49 -27.30
C ALA A 625 -17.80 -8.89 -26.68
N ASP A 626 -18.73 -9.70 -27.22
CA ASP A 626 -18.92 -11.10 -26.81
C ASP A 626 -17.66 -11.94 -27.06
N ALA A 627 -16.94 -11.69 -28.16
CA ALA A 627 -15.69 -12.37 -28.51
C ALA A 627 -14.41 -11.77 -27.87
N GLY A 628 -14.53 -10.90 -26.86
CA GLY A 628 -13.38 -10.29 -26.16
C GLY A 628 -12.54 -9.34 -27.03
N ASN A 629 -13.02 -8.97 -28.22
CA ASN A 629 -12.38 -8.06 -29.17
C ASN A 629 -12.61 -6.58 -28.75
N THR A 630 -12.33 -6.27 -27.49
CA THR A 630 -12.75 -5.04 -26.78
C THR A 630 -12.44 -3.75 -27.55
N GLN A 631 -11.24 -3.60 -28.11
CA GLN A 631 -10.87 -2.42 -28.90
C GLN A 631 -11.74 -2.25 -30.15
N ARG A 632 -11.96 -3.34 -30.91
CA ARG A 632 -12.81 -3.30 -32.12
C ARG A 632 -14.27 -3.07 -31.76
N ALA A 633 -14.76 -3.73 -30.71
CA ALA A 633 -16.11 -3.53 -30.19
C ALA A 633 -16.39 -2.06 -29.85
N LEU A 634 -15.48 -1.41 -29.11
CA LEU A 634 -15.57 0.01 -28.76
C LEU A 634 -15.53 0.92 -30.00
N VAL A 635 -14.61 0.69 -30.94
CA VAL A 635 -14.52 1.48 -32.19
C VAL A 635 -15.79 1.38 -33.04
N LEU A 636 -16.43 0.21 -33.07
CA LEU A 636 -17.72 0.03 -33.75
C LEU A 636 -18.87 0.67 -32.98
N ALA A 637 -18.92 0.52 -31.66
CA ALA A 637 -19.99 1.07 -30.82
C ALA A 637 -19.93 2.61 -30.74
N GLN A 638 -18.74 3.22 -30.75
CA GLN A 638 -18.58 4.68 -30.76
C GLN A 638 -19.21 5.31 -32.03
N ARG A 639 -19.16 4.63 -33.18
CA ARG A 639 -19.80 5.10 -34.43
C ARG A 639 -21.32 5.24 -34.30
N LEU A 640 -21.96 4.46 -33.43
CA LEU A 640 -23.40 4.58 -33.13
C LEU A 640 -23.76 5.92 -32.48
N VAL A 641 -22.81 6.54 -31.76
CA VAL A 641 -23.04 7.74 -30.94
C VAL A 641 -22.32 8.99 -31.44
N THR A 642 -21.53 8.93 -32.52
CA THR A 642 -20.84 10.09 -33.12
C THR A 642 -21.74 11.06 -33.90
N GLY A 643 -23.01 10.73 -34.13
CA GLY A 643 -23.96 11.65 -34.78
C GLY A 643 -24.38 12.82 -33.86
N ALA A 644 -24.87 13.91 -34.43
CA ALA A 644 -25.26 15.12 -33.66
C ALA A 644 -26.46 14.91 -32.70
N SER A 645 -27.21 13.82 -32.83
CA SER A 645 -28.32 13.43 -31.96
C SER A 645 -28.57 11.92 -32.03
N PRO A 646 -27.76 11.09 -31.33
CA PRO A 646 -27.91 9.63 -31.38
C PRO A 646 -29.15 9.18 -30.61
N ARG A 647 -29.85 8.16 -31.12
CA ARG A 647 -31.15 7.71 -30.60
C ARG A 647 -30.98 7.02 -29.25
N ILE A 648 -32.07 6.91 -28.47
CA ILE A 648 -32.06 6.20 -27.18
C ILE A 648 -31.58 4.74 -27.36
N GLU A 649 -32.01 4.10 -28.45
CA GLU A 649 -31.59 2.74 -28.82
C GLU A 649 -30.07 2.65 -29.06
N ASP A 650 -29.50 3.56 -29.85
CA ASP A 650 -28.06 3.60 -30.16
C ASP A 650 -27.22 3.76 -28.88
N ARG A 651 -27.71 4.59 -27.93
CA ARG A 651 -27.07 4.80 -26.62
C ARG A 651 -27.18 3.58 -25.69
N LEU A 652 -28.29 2.84 -25.74
CA LEU A 652 -28.45 1.58 -25.00
C LEU A 652 -27.53 0.49 -25.55
N GLN A 653 -27.37 0.40 -26.86
CA GLN A 653 -26.39 -0.49 -27.49
C GLN A 653 -24.95 -0.09 -27.11
N TYR A 654 -24.61 1.21 -27.16
CA TYR A 654 -23.31 1.73 -26.70
C TYR A 654 -23.04 1.36 -25.24
N ALA A 655 -24.00 1.57 -24.33
CA ALA A 655 -23.89 1.18 -22.93
C ALA A 655 -23.71 -0.34 -22.74
N SER A 656 -24.32 -1.18 -23.56
CA SER A 656 -24.12 -2.64 -23.51
C SER A 656 -22.70 -3.06 -23.90
N VAL A 657 -22.10 -2.38 -24.88
CA VAL A 657 -20.69 -2.60 -25.26
C VAL A 657 -19.74 -2.04 -24.22
N LEU A 658 -19.98 -0.83 -23.69
CA LEU A 658 -19.18 -0.25 -22.60
C LEU A 658 -19.15 -1.16 -21.35
N LEU A 659 -20.29 -1.77 -21.00
CA LEU A 659 -20.39 -2.76 -19.93
C LEU A 659 -19.48 -3.96 -20.22
N ARG A 660 -19.62 -4.61 -21.38
CA ARG A 660 -18.78 -5.76 -21.77
C ARG A 660 -17.29 -5.38 -21.91
N ALA A 661 -17.00 -4.13 -22.27
CA ALA A 661 -15.65 -3.59 -22.44
C ALA A 661 -15.00 -3.06 -21.15
N HIS A 662 -15.64 -3.24 -19.99
CA HIS A 662 -15.15 -2.77 -18.67
C HIS A 662 -14.90 -1.24 -18.60
N GLN A 663 -15.59 -0.45 -19.42
CA GLN A 663 -15.44 1.01 -19.45
C GLN A 663 -16.41 1.73 -18.49
N ASP A 664 -16.30 1.40 -17.21
CA ASP A 664 -17.25 1.80 -16.17
C ASP A 664 -17.42 3.32 -16.02
N ALA A 665 -16.36 4.10 -16.24
CA ALA A 665 -16.44 5.57 -16.16
C ALA A 665 -17.32 6.17 -17.27
N GLU A 666 -17.14 5.76 -18.53
CA GLU A 666 -18.02 6.15 -19.64
C GLU A 666 -19.42 5.57 -19.46
N LEU A 667 -19.54 4.31 -19.05
CA LEU A 667 -20.83 3.65 -18.78
C LEU A 667 -21.65 4.42 -17.75
N SER A 668 -21.02 4.89 -16.67
CA SER A 668 -21.69 5.70 -15.64
C SER A 668 -22.24 7.02 -16.21
N ALA A 669 -21.56 7.62 -17.20
CA ALA A 669 -22.01 8.84 -17.85
C ALA A 669 -23.17 8.57 -18.81
N VAL A 670 -23.10 7.51 -19.62
CA VAL A 670 -24.18 7.13 -20.54
C VAL A 670 -25.44 6.70 -19.79
N LEU A 671 -25.30 5.94 -18.69
CA LEU A 671 -26.45 5.57 -17.83
C LEU A 671 -27.09 6.80 -17.16
N ARG A 672 -26.30 7.78 -16.67
CA ARG A 672 -26.84 9.05 -16.15
C ARG A 672 -27.57 9.87 -17.23
N GLN A 673 -27.04 9.92 -18.45
CA GLN A 673 -27.71 10.59 -19.57
C GLN A 673 -29.02 9.90 -19.95
N LEU A 674 -29.03 8.57 -19.99
CA LEU A 674 -30.22 7.76 -20.27
C LEU A 674 -31.31 7.96 -19.19
N GLN A 675 -30.93 8.05 -17.91
CA GLN A 675 -31.88 8.29 -16.80
C GLN A 675 -32.75 9.55 -16.99
N ALA A 676 -32.26 10.56 -17.69
CA ALA A 676 -32.98 11.80 -17.97
C ALA A 676 -33.86 11.76 -19.24
N THR A 677 -33.99 10.60 -19.91
CA THR A 677 -34.76 10.44 -21.15
C THR A 677 -36.05 9.64 -20.96
N THR A 678 -37.12 10.04 -21.63
CA THR A 678 -38.38 9.27 -21.68
C THR A 678 -38.18 8.00 -22.50
N MET A 679 -38.30 6.84 -21.85
CA MET A 679 -38.10 5.52 -22.47
C MET A 679 -39.40 4.75 -22.67
N THR A 680 -39.43 3.87 -23.66
CA THR A 680 -40.46 2.83 -23.77
C THR A 680 -40.30 1.75 -22.68
N PRO A 681 -41.35 0.94 -22.37
CA PRO A 681 -41.25 -0.16 -21.40
C PRO A 681 -40.24 -1.26 -21.75
N GLU A 682 -39.81 -1.37 -23.00
CA GLU A 682 -38.72 -2.28 -23.38
C GLU A 682 -37.35 -1.66 -23.14
N GLN A 683 -37.14 -0.41 -23.59
CA GLN A 683 -35.90 0.33 -23.32
C GLN A 683 -35.64 0.46 -21.82
N LEU A 684 -36.68 0.67 -21.01
CA LEU A 684 -36.59 0.68 -19.55
C LEU A 684 -36.10 -0.65 -18.97
N ARG A 685 -36.59 -1.80 -19.47
CA ARG A 685 -36.09 -3.14 -19.04
C ARG A 685 -34.63 -3.34 -19.42
N ARG A 686 -34.21 -2.93 -20.62
CA ARG A 686 -32.81 -3.00 -21.06
C ARG A 686 -31.90 -2.10 -20.19
N TYR A 687 -32.34 -0.87 -19.92
CA TYR A 687 -31.66 0.06 -19.01
C TYR A 687 -31.52 -0.50 -17.58
N GLN A 688 -32.58 -1.09 -17.03
CA GLN A 688 -32.55 -1.75 -15.71
C GLN A 688 -31.55 -2.92 -15.68
N GLY A 689 -31.52 -3.76 -16.73
CA GLY A 689 -30.53 -4.83 -16.88
C GLY A 689 -29.09 -4.32 -16.86
N LEU A 690 -28.78 -3.32 -17.70
CA LEU A 690 -27.47 -2.67 -17.75
C LEU A 690 -27.07 -2.06 -16.40
N ARG A 691 -28.01 -1.40 -15.71
CA ARG A 691 -27.80 -0.85 -14.37
C ARG A 691 -27.51 -1.94 -13.34
N SER A 692 -28.26 -3.04 -13.34
CA SER A 692 -28.05 -4.14 -12.37
C SER A 692 -26.69 -4.83 -12.57
N ALA A 693 -26.27 -5.09 -13.81
CA ALA A 693 -24.97 -5.66 -14.10
C ALA A 693 -23.81 -4.70 -13.74
N TYR A 694 -23.99 -3.40 -13.99
CA TYR A 694 -23.04 -2.37 -13.53
C TYR A 694 -22.94 -2.34 -11.99
N THR A 695 -24.07 -2.39 -11.28
CA THR A 695 -24.07 -2.46 -9.82
C THR A 695 -23.39 -3.74 -9.30
N LEU A 696 -23.63 -4.91 -9.88
CA LEU A 696 -22.92 -6.15 -9.48
C LEU A 696 -21.40 -6.03 -9.66
N ARG A 697 -20.92 -5.34 -10.71
CA ARG A 697 -19.50 -5.03 -10.85
C ARG A 697 -18.98 -4.09 -9.76
N GLN A 698 -19.77 -3.11 -9.34
CA GLN A 698 -19.43 -2.26 -8.19
C GLN A 698 -19.37 -3.07 -6.88
N VAL A 699 -20.25 -4.07 -6.69
CA VAL A 699 -20.22 -4.99 -5.54
C VAL A 699 -18.91 -5.77 -5.51
N ASP A 700 -18.49 -6.36 -6.64
CA ASP A 700 -17.21 -7.08 -6.71
C ASP A 700 -15.99 -6.17 -6.53
N ALA A 701 -16.01 -4.95 -7.08
CA ALA A 701 -14.94 -3.97 -6.83
C ALA A 701 -14.86 -3.54 -5.35
N LEU A 702 -16.01 -3.36 -4.68
CA LEU A 702 -16.06 -3.02 -3.25
C LEU A 702 -15.64 -4.20 -2.37
N ARG A 703 -15.98 -5.44 -2.74
CA ARG A 703 -15.46 -6.67 -2.13
C ARG A 703 -13.93 -6.74 -2.22
N GLU A 704 -13.38 -6.45 -3.40
CA GLU A 704 -11.93 -6.50 -3.65
C GLU A 704 -11.16 -5.38 -2.93
N LEU A 705 -11.82 -4.25 -2.65
CA LEU A 705 -11.32 -3.20 -1.75
C LEU A 705 -11.52 -3.52 -0.25
N GLY A 706 -11.99 -4.72 0.11
CA GLY A 706 -12.27 -5.13 1.49
C GLY A 706 -13.49 -4.45 2.13
N ASN A 707 -14.21 -3.60 1.39
CA ASN A 707 -15.38 -2.87 1.88
C ASN A 707 -16.66 -3.71 1.77
N LEU A 708 -16.71 -4.83 2.51
CA LEU A 708 -17.81 -5.80 2.46
C LEU A 708 -19.17 -5.18 2.83
N GLU A 709 -19.18 -4.23 3.78
CA GLU A 709 -20.36 -3.43 4.13
C GLU A 709 -20.87 -2.66 2.91
N GLY A 710 -20.03 -1.80 2.30
CA GLY A 710 -20.42 -1.00 1.13
C GLY A 710 -20.77 -1.85 -0.09
N ALA A 711 -20.13 -3.02 -0.24
CA ALA A 711 -20.46 -3.98 -1.27
C ALA A 711 -21.86 -4.59 -1.06
N TYR A 712 -22.21 -4.97 0.17
CA TYR A 712 -23.58 -5.41 0.48
C TYR A 712 -24.61 -4.28 0.35
N ASP A 713 -24.28 -3.06 0.77
CA ASP A 713 -25.15 -1.88 0.59
C ASP A 713 -25.50 -1.68 -0.89
N ALA A 714 -24.52 -1.82 -1.79
CA ALA A 714 -24.70 -1.77 -3.25
C ALA A 714 -25.46 -3.00 -3.81
N LEU A 715 -25.28 -4.19 -3.23
CA LEU A 715 -25.94 -5.43 -3.66
C LEU A 715 -27.41 -5.49 -3.21
N SER A 716 -27.73 -4.92 -2.04
CA SER A 716 -29.04 -5.03 -1.39
C SER A 716 -30.24 -4.61 -2.25
N PRO A 717 -30.19 -3.54 -3.09
CA PRO A 717 -31.32 -3.17 -3.94
C PRO A 717 -31.50 -4.14 -5.11
N VAL A 718 -30.43 -4.80 -5.56
CA VAL A 718 -30.48 -5.81 -6.62
C VAL A 718 -31.10 -7.10 -6.07
N LEU A 719 -30.68 -7.55 -4.88
CA LEU A 719 -31.30 -8.70 -4.20
C LEU A 719 -32.78 -8.44 -3.86
N ALA A 720 -33.13 -7.24 -3.41
CA ALA A 720 -34.53 -6.88 -3.10
C ALA A 720 -35.44 -6.83 -4.35
N GLN A 721 -34.90 -6.42 -5.51
CA GLN A 721 -35.64 -6.39 -6.78
C GLN A 721 -35.64 -7.74 -7.51
N GLN A 722 -34.60 -8.57 -7.31
CA GLN A 722 -34.36 -9.80 -8.07
C GLN A 722 -33.78 -10.92 -7.17
N PRO A 723 -34.51 -11.40 -6.14
CA PRO A 723 -33.96 -12.35 -5.16
C PRO A 723 -33.58 -13.72 -5.74
N GLY A 724 -34.08 -14.06 -6.95
CA GLY A 724 -33.71 -15.27 -7.69
C GLY A 724 -32.55 -15.11 -8.68
N ASN A 725 -31.91 -13.94 -8.78
CA ASN A 725 -30.83 -13.70 -9.73
C ASN A 725 -29.55 -14.44 -9.30
N ARG A 726 -29.11 -15.41 -10.12
CA ARG A 726 -27.88 -16.21 -9.96
C ARG A 726 -26.66 -15.33 -9.63
N ASP A 727 -26.43 -14.27 -10.39
CA ASP A 727 -25.21 -13.48 -10.29
C ASP A 727 -25.20 -12.60 -9.03
N ALA A 728 -26.39 -12.17 -8.57
CA ALA A 728 -26.55 -11.52 -7.27
C ALA A 728 -26.37 -12.50 -6.10
N GLN A 729 -26.84 -13.75 -6.23
CA GLN A 729 -26.57 -14.81 -5.24
C GLN A 729 -25.09 -15.21 -5.22
N ALA A 730 -24.43 -15.28 -6.38
CA ALA A 730 -22.99 -15.55 -6.48
C ALA A 730 -22.15 -14.39 -5.91
N ALA A 731 -22.56 -13.13 -6.12
CA ALA A 731 -21.94 -11.97 -5.46
C ALA A 731 -22.10 -12.03 -3.93
N LEU A 732 -23.28 -12.40 -3.43
CA LEU A 732 -23.50 -12.61 -1.99
C LEU A 732 -22.61 -13.73 -1.42
N ALA A 733 -22.47 -14.84 -2.13
CA ALA A 733 -21.58 -15.94 -1.75
C ALA A 733 -20.09 -15.51 -1.77
N ARG A 734 -19.68 -14.69 -2.75
CA ARG A 734 -18.34 -14.08 -2.77
C ARG A 734 -18.12 -13.11 -1.61
N LEU A 735 -19.14 -12.40 -1.14
CA LEU A 735 -19.05 -11.55 0.06
C LEU A 735 -18.86 -12.38 1.33
N TYR A 736 -19.63 -13.45 1.52
CA TYR A 736 -19.41 -14.38 2.64
C TYR A 736 -18.02 -15.03 2.59
N ALA A 737 -17.56 -15.46 1.42
CA ALA A 737 -16.21 -16.03 1.28
C ALA A 737 -15.10 -15.00 1.56
N ALA A 738 -15.32 -13.72 1.27
CA ALA A 738 -14.40 -12.63 1.60
C ALA A 738 -14.49 -12.18 3.07
N ALA A 739 -15.56 -12.56 3.79
CA ALA A 739 -15.73 -12.35 5.24
C ALA A 739 -15.15 -13.50 6.09
N GLY A 740 -14.51 -14.51 5.48
CA GLY A 740 -14.12 -15.76 6.16
C GLY A 740 -15.26 -16.75 6.39
N GLU A 741 -16.50 -16.37 6.11
CA GLU A 741 -17.73 -17.18 6.27
C GLU A 741 -17.89 -18.22 5.16
N HIS A 742 -16.83 -19.02 4.94
CA HIS A 742 -16.74 -20.03 3.88
C HIS A 742 -17.85 -21.08 3.95
N ARG A 743 -18.36 -21.39 5.15
CA ARG A 743 -19.53 -22.28 5.34
C ARG A 743 -20.80 -21.68 4.72
N GLN A 744 -21.04 -20.39 4.93
CA GLN A 744 -22.22 -19.68 4.40
C GLN A 744 -22.10 -19.50 2.88
N ALA A 745 -20.90 -19.14 2.40
CA ALA A 745 -20.59 -19.10 0.98
C ALA A 745 -20.81 -20.45 0.29
N LEU A 746 -20.28 -21.54 0.85
CA LEU A 746 -20.43 -22.90 0.31
C LEU A 746 -21.90 -23.34 0.26
N ALA A 747 -22.72 -22.98 1.26
CA ALA A 747 -24.15 -23.28 1.23
C ALA A 747 -24.88 -22.57 0.06
N ILE A 748 -24.53 -21.31 -0.24
CA ILE A 748 -25.11 -20.58 -1.39
C ILE A 748 -24.57 -21.15 -2.72
N TYR A 749 -23.27 -21.45 -2.81
CA TYR A 749 -22.68 -22.12 -3.97
C TYR A 749 -23.33 -23.50 -4.22
N GLN A 750 -23.67 -24.25 -3.17
CA GLN A 750 -24.42 -25.50 -3.29
C GLN A 750 -25.85 -25.28 -3.82
N GLN A 751 -26.55 -24.22 -3.39
CA GLN A 751 -27.88 -23.88 -3.95
C GLN A 751 -27.81 -23.48 -5.44
N ILE A 752 -26.75 -22.76 -5.84
CA ILE A 752 -26.48 -22.45 -7.25
C ILE A 752 -26.20 -23.74 -8.04
N LEU A 753 -25.32 -24.63 -7.54
CA LEU A 753 -24.98 -25.90 -8.18
C LEU A 753 -26.14 -26.92 -8.22
N GLN A 754 -27.10 -26.85 -7.29
CA GLN A 754 -28.34 -27.64 -7.37
C GLN A 754 -29.21 -27.22 -8.57
N ARG A 755 -29.17 -25.94 -8.95
CA ARG A 755 -29.89 -25.39 -10.12
C ARG A 755 -29.07 -25.48 -11.41
N GLN A 756 -27.75 -25.40 -11.31
CA GLN A 756 -26.80 -25.34 -12.43
C GLN A 756 -25.57 -26.23 -12.15
N PRO A 757 -25.67 -27.57 -12.29
CA PRO A 757 -24.61 -28.51 -11.85
C PRO A 757 -23.27 -28.43 -12.59
N SER A 758 -23.23 -27.76 -13.74
CA SER A 758 -22.06 -27.58 -14.61
C SER A 758 -21.50 -26.14 -14.57
N ASP A 759 -21.75 -25.39 -13.50
CA ASP A 759 -21.29 -24.02 -13.35
C ASP A 759 -19.82 -23.96 -12.90
N LEU A 760 -18.91 -23.73 -13.84
CA LEU A 760 -17.46 -23.80 -13.61
C LEU A 760 -16.96 -22.79 -12.55
N ASP A 761 -17.46 -21.56 -12.58
CA ASP A 761 -17.08 -20.50 -11.64
C ASP A 761 -17.49 -20.89 -10.22
N THR A 762 -18.72 -21.37 -10.03
CA THR A 762 -19.20 -21.83 -8.72
C THR A 762 -18.52 -23.13 -8.29
N LEU A 763 -18.11 -24.02 -9.21
CA LEU A 763 -17.31 -25.20 -8.86
C LEU A 763 -15.91 -24.82 -8.33
N THR A 764 -15.22 -23.86 -8.97
CA THR A 764 -13.93 -23.40 -8.44
C THR A 764 -14.10 -22.60 -7.15
N ALA A 765 -15.13 -21.76 -7.02
CA ALA A 765 -15.42 -21.03 -5.80
C ALA A 765 -15.79 -21.97 -4.63
N ALA A 766 -16.56 -23.04 -4.89
CA ALA A 766 -16.87 -24.09 -3.92
C ALA A 766 -15.62 -24.90 -3.55
N ALA A 767 -14.72 -25.22 -4.50
CA ALA A 767 -13.47 -25.92 -4.22
C ALA A 767 -12.55 -25.11 -3.28
N ASN A 768 -12.35 -23.82 -3.56
CA ASN A 768 -11.58 -22.93 -2.68
C ASN A 768 -12.27 -22.77 -1.30
N SER A 769 -13.60 -22.66 -1.25
CA SER A 769 -14.35 -22.51 0.01
C SER A 769 -14.40 -23.78 0.86
N ALA A 770 -14.37 -24.97 0.25
CA ALA A 770 -14.22 -26.24 0.96
C ALA A 770 -12.78 -26.43 1.47
N ALA A 771 -11.78 -26.06 0.66
CA ALA A 771 -10.38 -26.13 1.04
C ALA A 771 -10.02 -25.19 2.21
N ALA A 772 -10.63 -24.00 2.25
CA ALA A 772 -10.51 -23.07 3.37
C ALA A 772 -11.17 -23.61 4.67
N GLN A 773 -12.20 -24.47 4.56
CA GLN A 773 -12.79 -25.18 5.71
C GLN A 773 -12.04 -26.48 6.08
N SER A 774 -10.84 -26.71 5.53
CA SER A 774 -10.08 -27.97 5.62
C SER A 774 -10.82 -29.23 5.13
N ASP A 775 -11.97 -29.11 4.44
CA ASP A 775 -12.62 -30.24 3.77
C ASP A 775 -11.94 -30.51 2.42
N LEU A 776 -10.75 -31.10 2.51
CA LEU A 776 -9.94 -31.48 1.36
C LEU A 776 -10.65 -32.54 0.48
N ARG A 777 -11.64 -33.28 0.99
CA ARG A 777 -12.38 -34.29 0.23
C ARG A 777 -13.38 -33.63 -0.71
N ASP A 778 -14.21 -32.74 -0.18
CA ASP A 778 -15.14 -31.97 -1.02
C ASP A 778 -14.38 -30.99 -1.92
N ALA A 779 -13.28 -30.39 -1.45
CA ALA A 779 -12.43 -29.56 -2.27
C ALA A 779 -11.83 -30.30 -3.47
N GLU A 780 -11.18 -31.47 -3.25
CA GLU A 780 -10.67 -32.29 -4.36
C GLU A 780 -11.81 -32.78 -5.28
N ARG A 781 -13.02 -33.05 -4.76
CA ARG A 781 -14.20 -33.43 -5.58
C ARG A 781 -14.74 -32.30 -6.46
N TYR A 782 -14.88 -31.08 -5.93
CA TYR A 782 -15.28 -29.92 -6.75
C TYR A 782 -14.19 -29.53 -7.75
N LEU A 783 -12.91 -29.61 -7.34
CA LEU A 783 -11.77 -29.34 -8.19
C LEU A 783 -11.64 -30.35 -9.34
N GLN A 784 -11.83 -31.64 -9.08
CA GLN A 784 -11.88 -32.68 -10.13
C GLN A 784 -12.99 -32.41 -11.15
N ARG A 785 -14.18 -31.98 -10.71
CA ARG A 785 -15.27 -31.57 -11.61
C ARG A 785 -14.90 -30.33 -12.45
N ALA A 786 -14.17 -29.36 -11.89
CA ALA A 786 -13.71 -28.19 -12.62
C ALA A 786 -12.61 -28.54 -13.64
N LEU A 787 -11.58 -29.29 -13.23
CA LEU A 787 -10.49 -29.78 -14.09
C LEU A 787 -11.00 -30.70 -15.21
N ALA A 788 -12.04 -31.50 -14.98
CA ALA A 788 -12.66 -32.33 -16.01
C ALA A 788 -13.47 -31.52 -17.05
N GLN A 789 -13.91 -30.30 -16.72
CA GLN A 789 -14.63 -29.41 -17.63
C GLN A 789 -13.70 -28.45 -18.38
N ALA A 790 -12.66 -27.95 -17.71
CA ALA A 790 -11.72 -26.98 -18.28
C ALA A 790 -10.28 -27.23 -17.79
N PRO A 791 -9.60 -28.32 -18.24
CA PRO A 791 -8.28 -28.70 -17.75
C PRO A 791 -7.17 -27.69 -18.07
N GLU A 792 -7.39 -26.82 -19.07
CA GLU A 792 -6.44 -25.79 -19.49
C GLU A 792 -6.82 -24.38 -19.01
N SER A 793 -7.86 -24.22 -18.18
CA SER A 793 -8.23 -22.90 -17.64
C SER A 793 -7.20 -22.43 -16.60
N PRO A 794 -6.63 -21.20 -16.74
CA PRO A 794 -5.71 -20.66 -15.74
C PRO A 794 -6.33 -20.57 -14.34
N ASP A 795 -7.61 -20.19 -14.25
CA ASP A 795 -8.30 -20.01 -12.96
C ASP A 795 -8.56 -21.33 -12.25
N VAL A 796 -8.88 -22.39 -13.01
CA VAL A 796 -9.03 -23.75 -12.47
C VAL A 796 -7.68 -24.31 -12.01
N LEU A 797 -6.60 -24.06 -12.76
CA LEU A 797 -5.24 -24.46 -12.38
C LEU A 797 -4.71 -23.67 -11.18
N ALA A 798 -5.04 -22.38 -11.06
CA ALA A 798 -4.72 -21.56 -9.90
C ALA A 798 -5.51 -21.98 -8.65
N ALA A 799 -6.78 -22.36 -8.82
CA ALA A 799 -7.56 -22.99 -7.76
C ALA A 799 -6.94 -24.33 -7.33
N ALA A 800 -6.46 -25.16 -8.26
CA ALA A 800 -5.73 -26.39 -7.92
C ALA A 800 -4.47 -26.12 -7.10
N GLY A 801 -3.69 -25.09 -7.47
CA GLY A 801 -2.52 -24.66 -6.71
C GLY A 801 -2.85 -24.27 -5.27
N ARG A 802 -3.91 -23.48 -5.06
CA ARG A 802 -4.38 -23.09 -3.72
C ARG A 802 -4.89 -24.27 -2.89
N VAL A 803 -5.72 -25.14 -3.48
CA VAL A 803 -6.23 -26.36 -2.82
C VAL A 803 -5.10 -27.31 -2.43
N TYR A 804 -4.03 -27.41 -3.24
CA TYR A 804 -2.87 -28.22 -2.88
C TYR A 804 -1.92 -27.55 -1.88
N ARG A 805 -1.87 -26.20 -1.82
CA ARG A 805 -1.16 -25.47 -0.75
C ARG A 805 -1.85 -25.67 0.60
N SER A 806 -3.18 -25.50 0.69
CA SER A 806 -3.91 -25.74 1.95
C SER A 806 -3.93 -27.23 2.36
N ALA A 807 -3.65 -28.14 1.42
CA ALA A 807 -3.42 -29.55 1.72
C ALA A 807 -1.96 -29.89 2.13
N GLY A 808 -1.08 -28.90 2.30
CA GLY A 808 0.34 -29.08 2.64
C GLY A 808 1.20 -29.73 1.54
N LYS A 809 0.67 -29.90 0.32
CA LYS A 809 1.31 -30.60 -0.80
C LYS A 809 2.12 -29.58 -1.63
N ASN A 810 3.07 -28.90 -0.99
CA ASN A 810 3.74 -27.70 -1.55
C ASN A 810 4.33 -27.90 -2.94
N ARG A 811 5.00 -29.02 -3.24
CA ARG A 811 5.49 -29.28 -4.62
C ARG A 811 4.39 -29.38 -5.66
N LYS A 812 3.19 -29.88 -5.30
CA LYS A 812 2.03 -29.87 -6.20
C LYS A 812 1.47 -28.47 -6.37
N ALA A 813 1.41 -27.67 -5.30
CA ALA A 813 1.01 -26.27 -5.40
C ALA A 813 1.93 -25.51 -6.39
N GLU A 814 3.25 -25.66 -6.26
CA GLU A 814 4.25 -25.12 -7.17
C GLU A 814 4.03 -25.57 -8.64
N GLN A 815 3.76 -26.86 -8.85
CA GLN A 815 3.46 -27.41 -10.18
C GLN A 815 2.19 -26.81 -10.80
N TYR A 816 1.10 -26.71 -10.04
CA TYR A 816 -0.18 -26.17 -10.53
C TYR A 816 -0.14 -24.65 -10.72
N PHE A 817 0.57 -23.90 -9.88
CA PHE A 817 0.80 -22.47 -10.10
C PHE A 817 1.65 -22.20 -11.34
N ARG A 818 2.70 -23.00 -11.61
CA ARG A 818 3.43 -22.94 -12.90
C ARG A 818 2.52 -23.29 -14.08
N ALA A 819 1.69 -24.32 -13.96
CA ALA A 819 0.74 -24.70 -15.01
C ALA A 819 -0.29 -23.59 -15.31
N ALA A 820 -0.82 -22.93 -14.27
CA ALA A 820 -1.73 -21.80 -14.41
C ALA A 820 -1.08 -20.60 -15.12
N LEU A 821 0.15 -20.26 -14.75
CA LEU A 821 0.93 -19.19 -15.41
C LEU A 821 1.25 -19.52 -16.87
N ALA A 822 1.58 -20.78 -17.18
CA ALA A 822 1.80 -21.23 -18.56
C ALA A 822 0.49 -21.25 -19.38
N ALA A 823 -0.63 -21.63 -18.78
CA ALA A 823 -1.95 -21.52 -19.40
C ALA A 823 -2.34 -20.07 -19.67
N GLN A 824 -2.07 -19.15 -18.74
CA GLN A 824 -2.34 -17.72 -18.90
C GLN A 824 -1.52 -17.10 -20.05
N GLN A 825 -0.24 -17.47 -20.18
CA GLN A 825 0.60 -17.06 -21.32
C GLN A 825 0.07 -17.59 -22.66
N ARG A 826 -0.30 -18.88 -22.72
CA ARG A 826 -0.93 -19.48 -23.92
C ARG A 826 -2.23 -18.78 -24.30
N GLN A 827 -3.10 -18.47 -23.33
CA GLN A 827 -4.35 -17.74 -23.55
C GLN A 827 -4.12 -16.28 -23.99
N ALA A 828 -3.04 -15.64 -23.53
CA ALA A 828 -2.59 -14.33 -23.99
C ALA A 828 -1.93 -14.35 -25.39
N GLY A 829 -1.81 -15.52 -26.04
CA GLY A 829 -1.16 -15.68 -27.35
C GLY A 829 0.37 -15.51 -27.31
N GLN A 830 0.98 -15.51 -26.12
CA GLN A 830 2.41 -15.36 -25.93
C GLN A 830 3.08 -16.73 -25.76
N LEU A 831 4.10 -17.01 -26.58
CA LEU A 831 4.94 -18.19 -26.41
C LEU A 831 5.85 -18.01 -25.19
N ASP A 832 5.98 -19.07 -24.40
CA ASP A 832 6.59 -19.11 -23.06
C ASP A 832 8.01 -18.52 -23.02
N ASN A 833 8.23 -17.51 -22.17
CA ASN A 833 9.49 -16.74 -22.09
C ASN A 833 9.85 -16.19 -20.68
N GLY A 834 9.10 -16.50 -19.62
CA GLY A 834 9.38 -16.04 -18.25
C GLY A 834 8.83 -14.65 -17.87
N LEU A 835 8.51 -14.44 -16.59
CA LEU A 835 7.53 -13.42 -16.13
C LEU A 835 8.09 -12.22 -15.35
N ALA A 836 7.48 -11.05 -15.56
CA ALA A 836 7.50 -9.84 -14.71
C ALA A 836 6.40 -8.84 -15.20
N SER A 837 5.82 -7.90 -14.42
CA SER A 837 5.65 -7.72 -12.96
C SER A 837 4.58 -6.61 -12.71
N ALA A 838 4.03 -6.46 -11.50
CA ALA A 838 3.01 -5.44 -11.18
C ALA A 838 3.10 -4.91 -9.73
N ARG A 839 2.63 -3.68 -9.43
CA ARG A 839 2.65 -3.01 -8.09
C ARG A 839 1.57 -1.90 -7.89
N GLY A 840 0.96 -1.80 -6.70
CA GLY A 840 0.34 -0.61 -6.03
C GLY A 840 -1.04 -0.07 -6.53
N LEU A 841 -2.18 -0.02 -5.81
CA LEU A 841 -2.57 0.42 -4.43
C LEU A 841 -2.70 1.97 -4.27
N ALA A 842 -3.57 2.59 -3.43
CA ALA A 842 -4.83 2.29 -2.68
C ALA A 842 -5.34 3.63 -2.02
N ALA A 843 -6.48 3.84 -1.34
CA ALA A 843 -7.74 3.09 -1.04
C ALA A 843 -9.00 3.99 -1.36
N VAL A 844 -10.05 4.32 -0.58
CA VAL A 844 -10.49 4.19 0.85
C VAL A 844 -12.05 4.05 0.92
N ALA A 845 -12.75 4.48 2.00
CA ALA A 845 -14.19 4.30 2.31
C ALA A 845 -14.74 5.48 3.19
N ALA A 846 -16.00 5.69 3.61
CA ALA A 846 -17.41 5.39 3.22
C ALA A 846 -18.29 6.36 4.11
N SER A 847 -19.50 6.17 4.67
CA SER A 847 -20.60 5.17 4.79
C SER A 847 -21.85 5.88 5.40
N GLY A 848 -23.04 5.27 5.56
CA GLY A 848 -24.22 6.04 6.06
C GLY A 848 -25.53 5.40 6.56
N ARG A 849 -25.58 4.12 7.03
CA ARG A 849 -26.77 3.41 7.60
C ARG A 849 -27.90 3.05 6.58
N PRO A 850 -28.81 2.08 6.87
CA PRO A 850 -28.96 1.26 8.09
C PRO A 850 -28.89 -0.28 7.91
N LEU A 851 -28.65 -1.00 9.01
CA LEU A 851 -28.79 -2.47 9.20
C LEU A 851 -28.27 -3.36 8.06
N ASN A 852 -26.98 -3.67 8.11
CA ASN A 852 -26.24 -4.51 7.17
C ASN A 852 -25.62 -5.70 7.94
N PRO A 853 -25.80 -6.97 7.50
CA PRO A 853 -25.34 -8.15 8.25
C PRO A 853 -23.81 -8.30 8.31
N PHE A 854 -23.05 -7.58 7.47
CA PHE A 854 -21.58 -7.54 7.49
C PHE A 854 -21.02 -6.42 8.40
N SER A 855 -21.87 -5.65 9.10
CA SER A 855 -21.40 -4.55 9.96
C SER A 855 -20.60 -5.06 11.15
N GLY A 856 -19.34 -4.65 11.25
CA GLY A 856 -18.41 -5.06 12.32
C GLY A 856 -17.37 -6.11 11.89
N MET A 857 -17.52 -6.73 10.71
CA MET A 857 -16.54 -7.67 10.14
C MET A 857 -15.45 -7.00 9.28
N THR A 858 -15.48 -5.69 9.13
CA THR A 858 -14.51 -4.91 8.35
C THR A 858 -13.36 -4.41 9.22
N GLY A 859 -12.14 -4.89 8.95
CA GLY A 859 -10.91 -4.39 9.58
C GLY A 859 -10.76 -2.86 9.44
N ALA A 860 -10.17 -2.22 10.44
CA ALA A 860 -10.34 -0.79 10.68
C ALA A 860 -9.76 0.11 9.56
N MET A 861 -10.63 0.88 8.90
CA MET A 861 -10.25 2.10 8.17
C MET A 861 -11.16 3.28 8.54
N PRO A 862 -10.61 4.48 8.78
CA PRO A 862 -11.39 5.69 9.05
C PRO A 862 -12.15 6.15 7.80
N ARG A 863 -13.30 6.82 8.00
CA ARG A 863 -14.26 7.15 6.93
C ARG A 863 -14.60 8.65 6.90
N SER A 864 -14.76 9.24 5.71
CA SER A 864 -15.35 10.59 5.53
C SER A 864 -15.91 10.82 4.11
N PRO A 865 -16.96 11.66 3.89
CA PRO A 865 -17.80 11.57 2.69
C PRO A 865 -17.98 12.86 1.85
N ALA A 866 -18.29 12.74 0.54
CA ALA A 866 -19.00 13.76 -0.25
C ALA A 866 -19.55 13.22 -1.60
N MET A 867 -20.59 13.91 -2.13
CA MET A 867 -21.17 13.81 -3.49
C MET A 867 -22.00 12.55 -3.85
N LEU A 868 -23.29 12.64 -4.20
CA LEU A 868 -24.36 13.56 -3.80
C LEU A 868 -25.71 12.88 -4.13
N SER A 869 -26.77 13.17 -3.37
CA SER A 869 -28.10 12.55 -3.52
C SER A 869 -29.20 13.60 -3.69
N GLU A 870 -30.13 13.36 -4.60
CA GLU A 870 -31.36 14.15 -4.74
C GLU A 870 -32.57 13.22 -4.60
N ARG A 871 -33.50 13.52 -3.68
CA ARG A 871 -34.58 12.60 -3.28
C ARG A 871 -35.81 13.36 -2.76
N MET A 872 -36.93 13.20 -3.47
CA MET A 872 -38.30 13.56 -3.09
C MET A 872 -38.57 15.05 -2.79
N ALA A 873 -39.35 15.69 -3.66
CA ALA A 873 -40.16 16.86 -3.32
C ALA A 873 -41.54 16.72 -3.98
N ALA A 874 -42.61 16.83 -3.19
CA ALA A 874 -43.98 16.89 -3.67
C ALA A 874 -44.76 17.85 -2.75
N GLY A 875 -45.43 18.85 -3.34
CA GLY A 875 -46.28 19.79 -2.61
C GLY A 875 -45.76 21.24 -2.56
N SER A 876 -46.36 22.08 -3.41
CA SER A 876 -46.83 23.44 -3.08
C SER A 876 -45.86 24.55 -2.65
N ALA A 877 -45.51 25.37 -3.66
CA ALA A 877 -46.08 26.73 -3.86
C ALA A 877 -45.20 27.99 -3.66
N TYR A 878 -45.54 29.00 -4.48
CA TYR A 878 -45.12 30.41 -4.54
C TYR A 878 -43.64 30.76 -4.85
N ASN A 879 -43.40 31.11 -6.13
CA ASN A 879 -43.22 32.49 -6.62
C ASN A 879 -42.60 33.56 -5.68
N ASP A 880 -41.78 34.53 -6.16
CA ASP A 880 -41.55 34.99 -7.54
C ASP A 880 -40.22 35.77 -7.72
N VAL A 881 -39.99 36.29 -8.94
CA VAL A 881 -38.99 37.33 -9.35
C VAL A 881 -37.52 36.87 -9.50
N ALA A 882 -36.74 37.22 -10.54
CA ALA A 882 -36.98 37.50 -11.98
C ALA A 882 -35.62 37.60 -12.73
N THR A 883 -35.62 37.43 -14.07
CA THR A 883 -34.66 37.97 -15.10
C THR A 883 -33.13 37.94 -14.82
N ALA A 884 -32.28 37.15 -15.49
CA ALA A 884 -31.90 37.10 -16.95
C ALA A 884 -31.04 38.30 -17.45
N PRO A 885 -30.27 38.23 -18.57
CA PRO A 885 -29.83 37.10 -19.44
C PRO A 885 -28.29 37.13 -19.80
N VAL A 886 -27.87 36.48 -20.91
CA VAL A 886 -26.77 36.84 -21.89
C VAL A 886 -25.65 35.78 -22.20
N ALA A 887 -25.26 35.74 -23.48
CA ALA A 887 -24.03 35.22 -24.14
C ALA A 887 -23.87 33.72 -24.51
N TYR A 888 -24.09 33.45 -25.81
CA TYR A 888 -23.39 32.43 -26.61
C TYR A 888 -21.89 32.74 -26.76
N ILE A 889 -21.07 31.71 -27.04
CA ILE A 889 -19.99 31.70 -28.06
C ILE A 889 -19.65 30.22 -28.40
N ALA A 890 -19.23 29.95 -29.64
CA ALA A 890 -18.97 28.60 -30.16
C ALA A 890 -17.49 28.19 -30.08
N PRO A 891 -17.15 26.93 -30.41
CA PRO A 891 -15.93 26.59 -31.13
C PRO A 891 -16.18 26.15 -32.58
N LEU A 892 -15.18 26.32 -33.44
CA LEU A 892 -15.27 26.05 -34.89
C LEU A 892 -14.91 24.60 -35.27
N ALA A 893 -15.27 24.22 -36.50
CA ALA A 893 -14.85 22.98 -37.17
C ALA A 893 -13.54 23.16 -38.00
N MET A 894 -13.14 22.09 -38.71
CA MET A 894 -11.99 21.99 -39.63
C MET A 894 -10.61 21.91 -38.92
N GLN A 895 -9.67 21.03 -39.26
CA GLN A 895 -9.52 20.07 -40.37
C GLN A 895 -8.57 18.91 -39.96
N PRO A 896 -8.81 17.64 -40.35
CA PRO A 896 -7.76 16.62 -40.35
C PRO A 896 -7.06 16.57 -41.73
N GLY A 897 -5.91 17.23 -41.86
CA GLY A 897 -5.08 17.17 -43.07
C GLY A 897 -4.32 15.84 -43.18
N ALA A 898 -4.42 15.14 -44.31
CA ALA A 898 -3.87 13.79 -44.47
C ALA A 898 -2.58 13.73 -45.32
N ALA A 899 -1.51 13.17 -44.74
CA ALA A 899 -0.38 12.53 -45.43
C ALA A 899 0.24 11.50 -44.46
N ARG A 900 0.56 10.24 -44.80
CA ARG A 900 1.37 9.68 -45.93
C ARG A 900 2.86 10.04 -45.83
N VAL A 901 3.83 9.12 -46.00
CA VAL A 901 3.79 7.65 -46.04
C VAL A 901 5.21 7.10 -45.79
N ALA A 902 5.36 5.90 -45.22
CA ALA A 902 6.63 5.15 -45.21
C ALA A 902 6.38 3.63 -45.22
N THR A 903 5.72 3.23 -46.30
CA THR A 903 5.73 1.91 -46.94
C THR A 903 6.97 1.03 -46.69
N ALA A 904 6.73 -0.18 -46.18
CA ALA A 904 7.48 -1.38 -46.52
C ALA A 904 6.47 -2.50 -46.87
N ALA A 905 6.45 -2.91 -48.13
CA ALA A 905 5.77 -4.11 -48.65
C ALA A 905 6.80 -5.28 -48.69
N PRO A 906 6.49 -6.57 -48.98
CA PRO A 906 5.41 -7.14 -49.80
C PRO A 906 4.51 -8.13 -48.97
N VAL A 907 3.62 -9.01 -49.46
CA VAL A 907 3.51 -9.76 -50.75
C VAL A 907 2.04 -9.93 -51.18
N ASN A 908 1.81 -9.98 -52.49
CA ASN A 908 0.49 -10.17 -53.10
C ASN A 908 -0.04 -11.60 -52.95
N ALA A 909 -1.35 -11.71 -52.66
CA ALA A 909 -2.21 -12.79 -53.14
C ALA A 909 -3.55 -12.14 -53.54
N ALA A 910 -3.81 -12.05 -54.84
CA ALA A 910 -5.00 -11.37 -55.36
C ALA A 910 -6.08 -12.37 -55.78
N ALA A 911 -7.34 -12.04 -55.50
CA ALA A 911 -8.52 -12.68 -56.07
C ALA A 911 -9.59 -11.59 -56.28
N ASP A 912 -10.16 -11.51 -57.48
CA ASP A 912 -11.24 -10.57 -57.77
C ASP A 912 -12.50 -10.91 -56.98
N LEU A 913 -13.02 -9.95 -56.22
CA LEU A 913 -14.35 -9.99 -55.63
C LEU A 913 -15.15 -8.78 -56.11
N SER A 914 -15.99 -9.01 -57.11
CA SER A 914 -17.01 -8.07 -57.57
C SER A 914 -17.92 -7.65 -56.41
N SER A 915 -18.22 -6.35 -56.30
CA SER A 915 -18.71 -5.66 -55.10
C SER A 915 -20.16 -5.92 -54.66
N ASP A 916 -20.68 -7.14 -54.86
CA ASP A 916 -22.04 -7.57 -54.47
C ASP A 916 -22.09 -9.04 -53.95
N ALA A 917 -20.94 -9.72 -53.90
CA ALA A 917 -20.84 -11.12 -53.50
C ALA A 917 -20.49 -11.28 -52.01
N LEU A 918 -21.48 -11.11 -51.12
CA LEU A 918 -21.36 -11.61 -49.74
C LEU A 918 -21.21 -13.15 -49.78
N PRO A 919 -20.19 -13.74 -49.12
CA PRO A 919 -20.02 -15.19 -49.12
C PRO A 919 -21.14 -15.88 -48.32
N GLN A 920 -21.52 -17.11 -48.66
CA GLN A 920 -22.58 -17.81 -47.91
C GLN A 920 -22.20 -17.98 -46.42
N PRO A 921 -23.18 -17.89 -45.50
CA PRO A 921 -22.94 -17.99 -44.06
C PRO A 921 -22.34 -19.36 -43.71
N VAL A 922 -21.14 -19.34 -43.11
CA VAL A 922 -20.29 -20.53 -42.97
C VAL A 922 -20.87 -21.55 -42.00
N ARG A 923 -21.41 -22.67 -42.48
CA ARG A 923 -21.84 -23.77 -41.57
C ARG A 923 -20.64 -24.46 -40.93
N ALA A 924 -20.61 -24.50 -39.61
CA ALA A 924 -19.50 -25.05 -38.82
C ALA A 924 -19.31 -26.55 -39.10
N SER A 925 -18.26 -26.88 -39.86
CA SER A 925 -17.91 -28.26 -40.25
C SER A 925 -16.52 -28.59 -39.75
N THR A 926 -16.38 -29.66 -38.95
CA THR A 926 -15.10 -30.05 -38.32
C THR A 926 -14.20 -30.81 -39.29
N VAL A 927 -13.10 -30.20 -39.74
CA VAL A 927 -12.07 -30.85 -40.54
C VAL A 927 -10.68 -30.64 -39.90
N PRO A 928 -10.03 -31.68 -39.35
CA PRO A 928 -8.69 -31.56 -38.79
C PRO A 928 -7.66 -31.43 -39.91
N SER A 929 -6.79 -30.41 -39.85
CA SER A 929 -5.75 -30.15 -40.84
C SER A 929 -4.38 -30.01 -40.19
N THR A 930 -3.48 -30.94 -40.52
CA THR A 930 -2.13 -31.12 -39.95
C THR A 930 -1.18 -29.95 -40.23
N LEU A 931 -0.34 -29.61 -39.25
CA LEU A 931 0.77 -28.67 -39.38
C LEU A 931 1.91 -29.22 -40.26
N PRO A 932 2.49 -28.41 -41.17
CA PRO A 932 3.84 -28.60 -41.68
C PRO A 932 4.90 -28.19 -40.62
N ALA A 933 6.04 -28.90 -40.59
CA ALA A 933 7.12 -28.68 -39.63
C ALA A 933 8.03 -27.46 -39.98
N PRO A 934 8.80 -26.90 -39.03
CA PRO A 934 9.37 -25.56 -39.16
C PRO A 934 10.73 -25.49 -39.89
N SER A 935 10.87 -24.51 -40.77
CA SER A 935 12.14 -24.13 -41.41
C SER A 935 13.04 -23.33 -40.48
N ARG A 936 14.13 -23.93 -39.98
CA ARG A 936 15.16 -23.24 -39.20
C ARG A 936 15.99 -22.32 -40.09
N LEU A 937 16.11 -21.04 -39.74
CA LEU A 937 17.24 -20.19 -40.17
C LEU A 937 17.89 -19.48 -38.98
N ARG A 938 19.21 -19.26 -39.12
CA ARG A 938 20.16 -19.07 -38.01
C ARG A 938 20.03 -17.70 -37.32
N ALA A 939 20.26 -17.69 -36.01
CA ALA A 939 20.64 -16.48 -35.30
C ALA A 939 22.13 -16.15 -35.53
N SER A 940 22.45 -14.85 -35.50
CA SER A 940 23.80 -14.34 -35.28
C SER A 940 23.71 -13.08 -34.43
N THR A 941 24.19 -13.17 -33.18
CA THR A 941 24.24 -12.08 -32.20
C THR A 941 25.29 -11.02 -32.53
N HIS A 942 25.14 -9.79 -32.02
CA HIS A 942 26.12 -8.97 -31.27
C HIS A 942 25.76 -7.46 -31.28
N GLY A 943 26.09 -6.72 -30.21
CA GLY A 943 25.90 -5.26 -30.06
C GLY A 943 24.45 -4.84 -29.75
N ALA A 944 24.05 -4.28 -28.60
CA ALA A 944 24.69 -3.42 -27.59
C ALA A 944 25.05 -2.01 -28.10
N LEU A 945 24.22 -1.01 -27.74
CA LEU A 945 24.42 0.47 -27.66
C LEU A 945 23.12 1.09 -27.04
N PRO A 946 23.04 2.40 -26.65
CA PRO A 946 22.55 2.74 -25.29
C PRO A 946 21.32 3.67 -25.22
N ALA A 947 21.06 4.21 -24.03
CA ALA A 947 19.92 5.06 -23.64
C ALA A 947 20.06 6.56 -24.01
N VAL A 948 19.18 7.41 -23.43
CA VAL A 948 19.09 8.90 -23.49
C VAL A 948 18.28 9.44 -24.70
N SER A 949 17.39 10.45 -24.59
CA SER A 949 16.56 11.00 -23.49
C SER A 949 15.53 12.00 -24.05
N GLY A 950 14.29 12.01 -23.53
CA GLY A 950 13.31 13.09 -23.71
C GLY A 950 12.78 13.31 -25.15
N SER A 951 11.86 14.23 -25.41
CA SER A 951 10.86 14.86 -24.53
C SER A 951 9.86 15.66 -25.38
N ASP A 952 8.55 15.51 -25.15
CA ASP A 952 7.64 16.68 -25.04
C ASP A 952 6.23 16.29 -24.58
N LEU A 953 5.57 17.21 -23.88
CA LEU A 953 4.27 17.03 -23.21
C LEU A 953 3.36 18.24 -23.51
N GLN A 954 2.21 18.03 -24.17
CA GLN A 954 1.10 19.01 -24.21
C GLN A 954 -0.19 18.40 -24.83
N PRO A 955 -1.38 18.97 -24.59
CA PRO A 955 -2.11 18.71 -23.33
C PRO A 955 -3.53 18.17 -23.60
N ARG A 956 -4.04 17.25 -22.75
CA ARG A 956 -5.41 16.71 -22.91
C ARG A 956 -6.34 17.02 -21.76
N ASN A 957 -7.56 17.41 -22.13
CA ASN A 957 -8.65 17.76 -21.23
C ASN A 957 -9.17 16.58 -20.41
N ILE A 958 -9.84 16.92 -19.31
CA ILE A 958 -10.56 16.00 -18.43
C ILE A 958 -11.71 15.36 -19.22
N ALA A 959 -11.53 14.10 -19.62
CA ALA A 959 -12.56 13.23 -20.16
C ALA A 959 -12.34 11.81 -19.63
N ALA A 960 -13.42 11.11 -19.29
CA ALA A 960 -13.35 9.78 -18.69
C ALA A 960 -12.91 8.73 -19.71
N GLN A 961 -11.89 7.93 -19.40
CA GLN A 961 -11.52 6.78 -20.23
C GLN A 961 -10.76 5.69 -19.44
N ALA A 962 -11.17 4.44 -19.66
CA ALA A 962 -10.52 3.19 -19.22
C ALA A 962 -10.02 3.08 -17.76
N LEU A 963 -10.86 2.52 -16.89
CA LEU A 963 -10.36 1.86 -15.68
C LEU A 963 -9.44 0.70 -16.11
N SER A 964 -8.30 0.54 -15.45
CA SER A 964 -7.37 -0.58 -15.66
C SER A 964 -7.00 -1.19 -14.31
N ALA A 965 -7.05 -2.52 -14.24
CA ALA A 965 -7.25 -3.22 -12.96
C ALA A 965 -6.02 -3.18 -12.03
N ARG A 966 -6.22 -2.56 -10.87
CA ARG A 966 -5.53 -2.81 -9.60
C ARG A 966 -6.59 -2.64 -8.49
N SER A 967 -6.69 -3.49 -7.48
CA SER A 967 -5.87 -4.66 -7.14
C SER A 967 -6.68 -5.63 -6.27
N SER A 968 -6.66 -6.91 -6.62
CA SER A 968 -7.22 -8.00 -5.82
C SER A 968 -6.19 -9.13 -5.63
N GLY A 969 -6.39 -9.93 -4.58
CA GLY A 969 -5.37 -10.72 -3.90
C GLY A 969 -4.43 -11.57 -4.77
N ASN A 970 -3.18 -11.67 -4.28
CA ASN A 970 -2.09 -12.56 -4.69
C ASN A 970 -2.08 -12.94 -6.19
N SER A 971 -1.21 -12.32 -6.99
CA SER A 971 -0.95 -12.90 -8.31
C SER A 971 -0.42 -14.32 -8.16
N VAL A 972 -0.71 -15.20 -9.13
CA VAL A 972 -0.21 -16.59 -9.08
C VAL A 972 1.33 -16.65 -9.01
N LEU A 973 2.01 -15.59 -9.46
CA LEU A 973 3.46 -15.41 -9.32
C LEU A 973 3.90 -15.05 -7.89
N ASP A 974 3.06 -14.38 -7.09
CA ASP A 974 3.29 -14.17 -5.66
C ASP A 974 3.01 -15.45 -4.87
N GLU A 975 1.92 -16.17 -5.20
CA GLU A 975 1.62 -17.47 -4.60
C GLU A 975 2.74 -18.49 -4.87
N LEU A 976 3.30 -18.49 -6.08
CA LEU A 976 4.46 -19.28 -6.47
C LEU A 976 5.73 -18.85 -5.74
N ARG A 977 6.03 -17.54 -5.63
CA ARG A 977 7.22 -17.04 -4.91
C ARG A 977 7.20 -17.38 -3.42
N ALA A 978 6.03 -17.41 -2.78
CA ALA A 978 5.90 -17.86 -1.40
C ALA A 978 6.28 -19.34 -1.25
N VAL A 979 5.66 -20.22 -2.04
CA VAL A 979 5.94 -21.67 -2.02
C VAL A 979 7.40 -21.98 -2.40
N GLN A 980 7.99 -21.25 -3.34
CA GLN A 980 9.40 -21.41 -3.69
C GLN A 980 10.36 -20.95 -2.58
N ALA A 981 10.04 -19.88 -1.84
CA ALA A 981 10.86 -19.47 -0.69
C ALA A 981 10.88 -20.54 0.40
N GLU A 982 9.72 -21.16 0.69
CA GLU A 982 9.60 -22.31 1.61
C GLU A 982 10.41 -23.53 1.13
N ASN A 983 10.48 -23.76 -0.19
CA ASN A 983 11.21 -24.88 -0.81
C ASN A 983 12.71 -24.58 -1.10
N SER A 984 13.23 -23.38 -0.81
CA SER A 984 14.55 -22.94 -1.29
C SER A 984 15.74 -23.30 -0.40
N ASP A 985 16.86 -23.67 -1.02
CA ASP A 985 18.18 -23.81 -0.36
C ASP A 985 18.77 -22.43 -0.01
N GLY A 986 19.59 -22.36 1.04
CA GLY A 986 20.21 -21.10 1.47
C GLY A 986 21.44 -21.25 2.37
N LEU A 987 22.13 -20.13 2.57
CA LEU A 987 23.30 -19.99 3.44
C LEU A 987 23.21 -18.67 4.20
N ALA A 988 23.43 -18.68 5.51
CA ALA A 988 23.49 -17.51 6.37
C ALA A 988 24.76 -17.53 7.22
N GLY A 989 25.23 -16.35 7.60
CA GLY A 989 26.37 -16.19 8.50
C GLY A 989 26.34 -14.81 9.17
N GLY A 990 26.73 -14.74 10.44
CA GLY A 990 26.69 -13.50 11.19
C GLY A 990 27.60 -13.49 12.41
N ALA A 991 27.55 -12.40 13.16
CA ALA A 991 28.17 -12.25 14.47
C ALA A 991 27.16 -11.71 15.46
N LEU A 992 27.11 -12.31 16.65
CA LEU A 992 26.36 -11.85 17.80
C LEU A 992 27.34 -11.42 18.89
N TYR A 993 26.96 -10.38 19.62
CA TYR A 993 27.61 -9.96 20.85
C TYR A 993 26.54 -9.75 21.92
N ARG A 994 26.76 -10.29 23.12
CA ARG A 994 25.90 -10.15 24.29
C ARG A 994 26.75 -9.73 25.48
N ALA A 995 26.32 -8.67 26.15
CA ALA A 995 26.96 -8.12 27.34
C ALA A 995 25.95 -8.05 28.48
N ARG A 996 26.32 -8.57 29.64
CA ARG A 996 25.53 -8.60 30.88
C ARG A 996 26.38 -8.01 32.00
N ASP A 997 25.85 -7.01 32.70
CA ASP A 997 26.50 -6.48 33.90
C ASP A 997 26.39 -7.47 35.08
N GLY A 998 27.26 -7.29 36.06
CA GLY A 998 27.43 -8.22 37.16
C GLY A 998 28.81 -8.08 37.80
N GLU A 999 29.10 -8.93 38.78
CA GLU A 999 30.37 -8.95 39.49
C GLU A 999 31.43 -9.72 38.69
N ASP A 1000 32.64 -9.15 38.58
CA ASP A 1000 33.76 -9.72 37.83
C ASP A 1000 34.16 -11.11 38.35
N GLY A 1001 34.34 -12.06 37.44
CA GLY A 1001 34.61 -13.46 37.75
C GLY A 1001 33.39 -14.27 38.24
N LEU A 1002 32.20 -13.66 38.32
CA LEU A 1002 30.96 -14.32 38.74
C LEU A 1002 29.85 -14.20 37.68
N GLY A 1003 28.98 -13.20 37.82
CA GLY A 1003 27.75 -13.05 37.02
C GLY A 1003 27.85 -12.09 35.83
N ARG A 1004 28.96 -11.33 35.73
CA ARG A 1004 29.26 -10.56 34.52
C ARG A 1004 29.44 -11.51 33.34
N LEU A 1005 29.04 -11.12 32.13
CA LEU A 1005 29.25 -11.94 30.93
C LEU A 1005 29.36 -11.07 29.68
N ASP A 1006 30.52 -11.10 29.03
CA ASP A 1006 30.65 -10.80 27.61
C ASP A 1006 30.67 -12.13 26.83
N ASP A 1007 29.92 -12.19 25.73
CA ASP A 1007 29.66 -13.40 24.94
C ASP A 1007 29.62 -13.02 23.45
N ILE A 1008 30.44 -13.70 22.63
CA ILE A 1008 30.58 -13.47 21.19
C ILE A 1008 30.35 -14.80 20.47
N GLU A 1009 29.34 -14.86 19.61
CA GLU A 1009 29.07 -16.00 18.73
C GLU A 1009 29.21 -15.62 17.25
N MET A 1010 29.63 -16.56 16.40
CA MET A 1010 29.73 -16.37 14.95
C MET A 1010 29.01 -17.46 14.13
N PRO A 1011 27.69 -17.64 14.28
CA PRO A 1011 26.95 -18.72 13.63
C PRO A 1011 27.03 -18.64 12.10
N VAL A 1012 27.25 -19.78 11.47
CA VAL A 1012 27.15 -20.02 10.02
C VAL A 1012 26.21 -21.19 9.80
N GLN A 1013 25.09 -20.95 9.10
CA GLN A 1013 24.02 -21.93 8.88
C GLN A 1013 23.79 -22.15 7.38
N ALA A 1014 23.77 -23.41 6.92
CA ALA A 1014 23.27 -23.77 5.60
C ALA A 1014 21.92 -24.50 5.71
N GLU A 1015 21.01 -24.29 4.76
CA GLU A 1015 19.74 -25.03 4.63
C GLU A 1015 19.59 -25.65 3.23
N PHE A 1016 19.08 -26.88 3.18
CA PHE A 1016 18.89 -27.69 1.97
C PHE A 1016 17.50 -28.35 1.94
N ALA A 1017 16.82 -28.37 0.81
CA ALA A 1017 15.52 -29.02 0.65
C ALA A 1017 15.64 -30.56 0.52
N VAL A 1018 14.95 -31.31 1.39
CA VAL A 1018 14.99 -32.77 1.46
C VAL A 1018 13.57 -33.33 1.65
N GLY A 1019 13.02 -33.93 0.59
CA GLY A 1019 11.59 -34.32 0.56
C GLY A 1019 10.69 -33.09 0.47
N GLU A 1020 9.56 -33.09 1.18
CA GLU A 1020 8.74 -31.88 1.39
C GLU A 1020 9.24 -31.04 2.58
N GLY A 1021 10.45 -31.30 3.10
CA GLY A 1021 11.05 -30.62 4.26
C GLY A 1021 12.42 -30.00 3.96
N LYS A 1022 13.06 -29.43 4.99
CA LYS A 1022 14.42 -28.89 4.95
C LYS A 1022 15.34 -29.54 5.97
N LEU A 1023 16.61 -29.71 5.60
CA LEU A 1023 17.73 -30.06 6.46
C LEU A 1023 18.64 -28.83 6.61
N GLY A 1024 18.92 -28.40 7.84
CA GLY A 1024 19.87 -27.33 8.16
C GLY A 1024 21.11 -27.88 8.88
N VAL A 1025 22.25 -27.22 8.68
CA VAL A 1025 23.52 -27.51 9.38
C VAL A 1025 24.11 -26.18 9.86
N THR A 1026 24.56 -26.12 11.11
CA THR A 1026 25.10 -24.91 11.76
C THR A 1026 26.48 -25.18 12.36
N LEU A 1027 27.39 -24.20 12.22
CA LEU A 1027 28.68 -24.13 12.91
C LEU A 1027 28.76 -22.79 13.65
N THR A 1028 29.06 -22.80 14.94
CA THR A 1028 29.10 -21.57 15.76
C THR A 1028 30.35 -21.54 16.64
N PRO A 1029 31.41 -20.83 16.21
CA PRO A 1029 32.47 -20.37 17.10
C PRO A 1029 31.89 -19.46 18.18
N THR A 1030 32.35 -19.66 19.42
CA THR A 1030 31.88 -18.93 20.61
C THR A 1030 33.07 -18.58 21.51
N VAL A 1031 33.03 -17.37 22.09
CA VAL A 1031 33.99 -16.85 23.08
C VAL A 1031 33.19 -16.22 24.21
N VAL A 1032 33.47 -16.59 25.46
CA VAL A 1032 32.82 -16.04 26.66
C VAL A 1032 33.84 -15.57 27.69
N ASP A 1033 33.56 -14.47 28.39
CA ASP A 1033 34.44 -13.83 29.37
C ASP A 1033 33.59 -13.17 30.50
N ALA A 1034 33.79 -13.61 31.74
CA ALA A 1034 33.17 -13.04 32.95
C ALA A 1034 34.12 -12.13 33.75
N GLY A 1035 35.37 -11.96 33.33
CA GLY A 1035 36.39 -11.15 33.99
C GLY A 1035 37.30 -11.96 34.93
N THR A 1036 37.95 -11.25 35.86
CA THR A 1036 38.83 -11.85 36.89
C THR A 1036 38.30 -11.52 38.28
N LEU A 1037 38.04 -12.55 39.08
CA LEU A 1037 37.50 -12.40 40.44
C LEU A 1037 38.43 -11.57 41.35
N GLY A 1038 37.83 -10.75 42.22
CA GLY A 1038 38.54 -10.04 43.29
C GLY A 1038 39.25 -11.00 44.26
N THR A 1039 40.41 -10.59 44.78
CA THR A 1039 41.23 -11.39 45.71
C THR A 1039 40.99 -11.05 47.19
N ASP A 1040 40.07 -10.14 47.48
CA ASP A 1040 39.56 -9.91 48.83
C ASP A 1040 38.70 -11.10 49.30
N TYR A 1041 38.61 -11.30 50.61
CA TYR A 1041 37.89 -12.44 51.17
C TYR A 1041 36.38 -12.42 50.84
N ALA A 1042 35.74 -11.25 50.83
CA ALA A 1042 34.29 -11.14 50.62
C ALA A 1042 33.86 -11.57 49.21
N THR A 1043 34.65 -11.24 48.20
CA THR A 1043 34.45 -11.65 46.81
C THR A 1043 34.96 -13.08 46.57
N ALA A 1044 36.20 -13.38 46.97
CA ALA A 1044 36.84 -14.67 46.70
C ALA A 1044 36.18 -15.87 47.41
N SER A 1045 35.43 -15.64 48.49
CA SER A 1045 34.70 -16.68 49.23
C SER A 1045 33.41 -17.13 48.56
N ARG A 1046 32.88 -16.37 47.60
CA ARG A 1046 31.63 -16.69 46.88
C ARG A 1046 31.82 -17.47 45.58
N PHE A 1047 33.03 -17.99 45.33
CA PHE A 1047 33.41 -18.76 44.14
C PHE A 1047 34.10 -20.09 44.50
N GLY A 1048 33.89 -21.14 43.70
CA GLY A 1048 34.64 -22.41 43.77
C GLY A 1048 34.62 -23.08 45.15
N THR A 1049 35.78 -23.43 45.71
CA THR A 1049 35.92 -23.95 47.08
C THR A 1049 35.87 -22.87 48.18
N GLY A 1050 35.49 -21.65 47.82
CA GLY A 1050 34.88 -20.65 48.70
C GLY A 1050 35.72 -20.23 49.92
N PRO A 1051 35.11 -20.06 51.11
CA PRO A 1051 35.74 -19.47 52.30
C PRO A 1051 37.11 -20.04 52.66
N GLN A 1052 37.29 -21.36 52.58
CA GLN A 1052 38.55 -22.00 52.96
C GLN A 1052 39.72 -21.63 52.05
N SER A 1053 39.46 -21.45 50.75
CA SER A 1053 40.49 -21.02 49.80
C SER A 1053 40.70 -19.50 49.88
N ALA A 1054 39.61 -18.74 50.03
CA ALA A 1054 39.63 -17.29 50.15
C ALA A 1054 40.41 -16.78 51.38
N ILE A 1055 40.28 -17.43 52.54
CA ILE A 1055 41.03 -17.01 53.75
C ILE A 1055 42.53 -17.27 53.60
N GLY A 1056 42.93 -18.39 53.00
CA GLY A 1056 44.34 -18.66 52.70
C GLY A 1056 44.94 -17.62 51.76
N ASP A 1057 44.26 -17.31 50.67
CA ASP A 1057 44.72 -16.31 49.68
C ASP A 1057 44.74 -14.88 50.25
N ALA A 1058 43.73 -14.49 51.03
CA ALA A 1058 43.68 -13.17 51.66
C ALA A 1058 44.81 -12.97 52.69
N LEU A 1059 45.11 -13.99 53.50
CA LEU A 1059 46.21 -13.95 54.47
C LEU A 1059 47.60 -14.09 53.82
N ALA A 1060 47.69 -14.72 52.66
CA ALA A 1060 48.91 -14.72 51.85
C ALA A 1060 49.15 -13.36 51.17
N ALA A 1061 48.08 -12.66 50.76
CA ALA A 1061 48.16 -11.31 50.19
C ALA A 1061 48.44 -10.23 51.23
N ASN A 1062 47.92 -10.38 52.46
CA ASN A 1062 48.17 -9.48 53.59
C ASN A 1062 48.24 -10.24 54.92
N ARG A 1063 49.41 -10.24 55.57
CA ARG A 1063 49.61 -10.87 56.89
C ARG A 1063 49.21 -9.99 58.08
N GLY A 1064 49.02 -8.69 57.88
CA GLY A 1064 48.66 -7.75 58.94
C GLY A 1064 47.50 -8.19 59.85
N PRO A 1065 46.45 -8.88 59.37
CA PRO A 1065 45.42 -9.49 60.22
C PRO A 1065 45.93 -10.52 61.23
N ILE A 1066 46.93 -11.33 60.86
CA ILE A 1066 47.57 -12.31 61.76
C ILE A 1066 48.40 -11.55 62.80
N ASP A 1067 49.24 -10.62 62.35
CA ASP A 1067 50.11 -9.82 63.20
C ASP A 1067 49.27 -9.03 64.23
N THR A 1068 48.18 -8.39 63.79
CA THR A 1068 47.22 -7.66 64.65
C THR A 1068 46.59 -8.54 65.72
N LEU A 1069 46.24 -9.79 65.41
CA LEU A 1069 45.69 -10.73 66.39
C LEU A 1069 46.75 -11.21 67.37
N VAL A 1070 47.91 -11.64 66.87
CA VAL A 1070 48.99 -12.26 67.66
C VAL A 1070 49.69 -11.27 68.58
N ASP A 1071 49.87 -10.01 68.15
CA ASP A 1071 50.44 -8.94 68.98
C ASP A 1071 49.40 -8.27 69.91
N SER A 1072 48.12 -8.65 69.83
CA SER A 1072 47.09 -8.10 70.72
C SER A 1072 47.37 -8.43 72.21
N PRO A 1073 47.14 -7.49 73.15
CA PRO A 1073 47.50 -7.70 74.56
C PRO A 1073 46.87 -8.95 75.17
N VAL A 1074 45.59 -9.21 74.86
CA VAL A 1074 44.87 -10.41 75.32
C VAL A 1074 45.45 -11.71 74.75
N TYR A 1075 45.84 -11.74 73.47
CA TYR A 1075 46.41 -12.96 72.88
C TYR A 1075 47.80 -13.27 73.45
N GLN A 1076 48.60 -12.24 73.68
CA GLN A 1076 49.88 -12.35 74.39
C GLN A 1076 49.72 -12.86 75.83
N LEU A 1077 48.61 -12.58 76.53
CA LEU A 1077 48.29 -13.22 77.81
C LEU A 1077 47.97 -14.71 77.66
N LEU A 1078 47.18 -15.10 76.67
CA LEU A 1078 46.84 -16.52 76.43
C LEU A 1078 48.09 -17.33 76.06
N ALA A 1079 49.03 -16.76 75.32
CA ALA A 1079 50.28 -17.41 74.90
C ALA A 1079 51.35 -17.56 76.01
N THR A 1080 50.95 -17.68 77.29
CA THR A 1080 51.86 -17.77 78.46
C THR A 1080 52.09 -19.19 78.96
N GLU A 1081 53.26 -19.45 79.53
CA GLU A 1081 53.74 -20.80 79.88
C GLU A 1081 53.89 -21.00 81.40
N GLY A 1082 52.90 -20.56 82.18
CA GLY A 1082 52.96 -20.57 83.64
C GLY A 1082 54.06 -19.64 84.17
N ASP A 1083 54.59 -19.91 85.36
CA ASP A 1083 55.57 -19.05 86.04
C ASP A 1083 56.97 -19.03 85.38
N THR A 1084 57.10 -18.28 84.29
CA THR A 1084 58.37 -17.96 83.63
C THR A 1084 58.65 -16.46 83.68
N ALA A 1085 59.93 -16.09 83.52
CA ALA A 1085 60.32 -14.68 83.39
C ALA A 1085 59.63 -13.98 82.19
N ALA A 1086 59.37 -14.71 81.10
CA ALA A 1086 58.63 -14.20 79.94
C ALA A 1086 57.15 -13.96 80.27
N THR A 1087 56.49 -14.89 80.96
CA THR A 1087 55.11 -14.71 81.45
C THR A 1087 55.01 -13.51 82.39
N ARG A 1088 55.89 -13.40 83.39
CA ARG A 1088 55.91 -12.25 84.32
C ARG A 1088 56.09 -10.91 83.60
N GLU A 1089 56.93 -10.85 82.58
CA GLU A 1089 57.14 -9.62 81.80
C GLU A 1089 55.99 -9.31 80.82
N ARG A 1090 55.26 -10.33 80.31
CA ARG A 1090 53.99 -10.09 79.59
C ARG A 1090 52.90 -9.56 80.53
N LEU A 1091 52.74 -10.17 81.70
CA LEU A 1091 51.80 -9.73 82.74
C LEU A 1091 52.09 -8.31 83.22
N ARG A 1092 53.38 -7.96 83.43
CA ARG A 1092 53.80 -6.59 83.76
C ARG A 1092 53.41 -5.59 82.67
N ARG A 1093 53.65 -5.91 81.39
CA ARG A 1093 53.28 -5.05 80.25
C ARG A 1093 51.77 -4.91 80.10
N TYR A 1094 51.00 -5.98 80.28
CA TYR A 1094 49.54 -5.92 80.30
C TYR A 1094 49.03 -5.03 81.44
N ALA A 1095 49.52 -5.21 82.67
CA ALA A 1095 49.15 -4.41 83.83
C ALA A 1095 49.57 -2.93 83.72
N LEU A 1096 50.66 -2.62 83.00
CA LEU A 1096 51.02 -1.24 82.64
C LEU A 1096 50.00 -0.64 81.66
N ASN A 1097 49.56 -1.40 80.66
CA ASN A 1097 48.60 -0.95 79.65
C ASN A 1097 47.17 -0.77 80.22
N THR A 1098 46.74 -1.62 81.15
CA THR A 1098 45.44 -1.48 81.84
C THR A 1098 45.45 -0.51 83.02
N GLY A 1099 46.62 -0.02 83.43
CA GLY A 1099 46.80 0.83 84.60
C GLY A 1099 46.83 0.09 85.94
N LEU A 1100 46.53 -1.22 85.97
CA LEU A 1100 46.60 -2.07 87.17
C LEU A 1100 47.97 -1.97 87.86
N PHE A 1101 49.07 -1.94 87.10
CA PHE A 1101 50.41 -1.79 87.68
C PHE A 1101 50.60 -0.45 88.39
N ASN A 1102 49.95 0.62 87.93
CA ASN A 1102 50.03 1.93 88.58
C ASN A 1102 49.20 1.97 89.87
N ALA A 1103 48.04 1.29 89.91
CA ALA A 1103 47.27 1.11 91.13
C ALA A 1103 48.08 0.33 92.19
N LEU A 1104 48.61 -0.83 91.81
CA LEU A 1104 49.47 -1.64 92.67
C LEU A 1104 50.74 -0.89 93.12
N LEU A 1105 51.31 -0.04 92.26
CA LEU A 1105 52.46 0.80 92.61
C LEU A 1105 52.09 1.81 93.71
N VAL A 1106 50.93 2.46 93.61
CA VAL A 1106 50.43 3.39 94.65
C VAL A 1106 50.14 2.64 95.96
N GLU A 1107 49.42 1.52 95.91
CA GLU A 1107 49.08 0.71 97.09
C GLU A 1107 50.32 0.16 97.80
N ASN A 1108 51.36 -0.19 97.06
CA ASN A 1108 52.63 -0.71 97.58
C ASN A 1108 53.67 0.41 97.84
N ASN A 1109 53.23 1.60 98.24
CA ASN A 1109 54.09 2.74 98.63
C ASN A 1109 55.15 3.13 97.58
N ASN A 1110 54.79 3.07 96.29
CA ASN A 1110 55.67 3.28 95.13
C ASN A 1110 56.87 2.31 95.01
N SER A 1111 56.89 1.20 95.76
CA SER A 1111 57.92 0.17 95.62
C SER A 1111 57.65 -0.73 94.43
N THR A 1112 58.42 -0.58 93.36
CA THR A 1112 58.29 -1.40 92.14
C THR A 1112 58.42 -2.90 92.42
N ALA A 1113 59.28 -3.29 93.36
CA ALA A 1113 59.46 -4.69 93.75
C ALA A 1113 58.25 -5.26 94.49
N ALA A 1114 57.63 -4.47 95.37
CA ALA A 1114 56.41 -4.88 96.06
C ALA A 1114 55.19 -4.87 95.12
N ALA A 1115 55.08 -3.89 94.21
CA ALA A 1115 54.06 -3.87 93.17
C ALA A 1115 54.15 -5.07 92.21
N LEU A 1116 55.37 -5.53 91.89
CA LEU A 1116 55.58 -6.77 91.12
C LEU A 1116 55.20 -8.04 91.91
N ALA A 1117 55.46 -8.06 93.22
CA ALA A 1117 55.04 -9.17 94.09
C ALA A 1117 53.51 -9.19 94.29
N ALA A 1118 52.88 -8.03 94.43
CA ALA A 1118 51.43 -7.87 94.50
C ALA A 1118 50.77 -8.28 93.16
N LEU A 1119 51.32 -7.84 92.03
CA LEU A 1119 50.84 -8.24 90.70
C LEU A 1119 50.80 -9.76 90.51
N ALA A 1120 51.73 -10.52 91.11
CA ALA A 1120 51.72 -11.98 91.03
C ALA A 1120 50.61 -12.65 91.87
N ASN A 1121 49.98 -11.91 92.80
CA ASN A 1121 48.86 -12.37 93.63
C ASN A 1121 47.49 -11.89 93.12
N GLU A 1122 47.46 -10.95 92.17
CA GLU A 1122 46.22 -10.51 91.52
C GLU A 1122 45.53 -11.68 90.80
N PRO A 1123 44.19 -11.79 90.82
CA PRO A 1123 43.47 -12.97 90.32
C PRO A 1123 43.89 -13.49 88.94
N LEU A 1124 43.89 -12.62 87.91
CA LEU A 1124 44.20 -13.00 86.53
C LEU A 1124 45.68 -13.35 86.33
N PRO A 1125 46.66 -12.55 86.81
CA PRO A 1125 48.06 -12.97 86.87
C PRO A 1125 48.32 -14.27 87.63
N ALA A 1126 47.75 -14.44 88.83
CA ALA A 1126 47.94 -15.64 89.66
C ALA A 1126 47.40 -16.89 88.94
N TYR A 1127 46.25 -16.77 88.29
CA TYR A 1127 45.69 -17.80 87.43
C TYR A 1127 46.66 -18.14 86.27
N LEU A 1128 47.08 -17.16 85.48
CA LEU A 1128 47.97 -17.38 84.32
C LEU A 1128 49.37 -17.87 84.69
N LEU A 1129 49.89 -17.56 85.88
CA LEU A 1129 51.14 -18.13 86.40
C LEU A 1129 50.98 -19.60 86.83
N SER A 1130 49.77 -20.02 87.20
CA SER A 1130 49.48 -21.39 87.65
C SER A 1130 49.23 -22.41 86.54
N ILE A 1131 49.02 -21.97 85.29
CA ILE A 1131 48.70 -22.83 84.14
C ILE A 1131 49.63 -22.61 82.95
N ASN A 1132 49.82 -23.64 82.10
CA ASN A 1132 50.40 -23.44 80.77
C ASN A 1132 49.28 -23.04 79.78
N ALA A 1133 48.93 -21.75 79.78
CA ALA A 1133 47.89 -21.21 78.90
C ALA A 1133 48.22 -21.42 77.41
N SER A 1134 49.50 -21.32 77.02
CA SER A 1134 49.95 -21.50 75.62
C SER A 1134 49.60 -22.87 75.03
N ASN A 1135 49.42 -23.90 75.87
CA ASN A 1135 49.04 -25.26 75.53
C ASN A 1135 47.64 -25.66 76.04
N THR A 1136 46.86 -24.70 76.54
CA THR A 1136 45.46 -24.92 76.95
C THR A 1136 44.52 -24.43 75.83
N PRO A 1137 43.44 -25.15 75.48
CA PRO A 1137 42.53 -24.69 74.43
C PRO A 1137 41.90 -23.33 74.75
N ILE A 1138 41.82 -22.45 73.75
CA ILE A 1138 41.32 -21.07 73.89
C ILE A 1138 39.89 -21.03 74.46
N GLY A 1139 39.03 -21.95 74.03
CA GLY A 1139 37.67 -22.12 74.55
C GLY A 1139 37.58 -22.73 75.94
N GLN A 1140 38.67 -23.31 76.48
CA GLN A 1140 38.78 -23.61 77.90
C GLN A 1140 39.23 -22.37 78.67
N LEU A 1141 40.34 -21.75 78.28
CA LEU A 1141 40.85 -20.51 78.90
C LEU A 1141 39.78 -19.43 79.03
N ALA A 1142 38.99 -19.21 77.98
CA ALA A 1142 37.93 -18.23 77.99
C ALA A 1142 36.75 -18.61 78.91
N ARG A 1143 36.42 -19.90 79.06
CA ARG A 1143 35.40 -20.33 80.05
C ARG A 1143 35.90 -20.13 81.48
N ASP A 1144 37.16 -20.47 81.73
CA ASP A 1144 37.78 -20.36 83.05
C ASP A 1144 37.93 -18.88 83.46
N ILE A 1145 38.39 -18.01 82.55
CA ILE A 1145 38.58 -16.57 82.78
C ILE A 1145 37.27 -15.79 82.78
N LEU A 1146 36.37 -15.98 81.80
CA LEU A 1146 35.13 -15.21 81.70
C LEU A 1146 34.01 -15.75 82.61
N GLY A 1147 34.09 -17.01 83.04
CA GLY A 1147 33.17 -17.63 83.99
C GLY A 1147 33.49 -17.30 85.45
N ASN A 1148 34.70 -16.83 85.75
CA ASN A 1148 35.10 -16.40 87.08
C ASN A 1148 35.13 -14.87 87.17
N ALA A 1149 34.20 -14.30 87.95
CA ALA A 1149 34.06 -12.85 88.13
C ALA A 1149 35.40 -12.15 88.41
N ALA A 1150 36.17 -12.66 89.37
CA ALA A 1150 37.44 -12.07 89.80
C ALA A 1150 38.54 -12.09 88.73
N LEU A 1151 38.51 -13.03 87.78
CA LEU A 1151 39.41 -13.03 86.62
C LEU A 1151 38.91 -12.08 85.54
N SER A 1152 37.59 -12.06 85.32
CA SER A 1152 36.94 -11.25 84.28
C SER A 1152 36.95 -9.75 84.54
N GLU A 1153 36.92 -9.31 85.82
CA GLU A 1153 36.98 -7.89 86.20
C GLU A 1153 38.35 -7.25 85.93
N GLN A 1154 39.41 -8.06 85.76
CA GLN A 1154 40.76 -7.56 85.42
C GLN A 1154 41.01 -7.46 83.90
N LEU A 1155 40.02 -7.81 83.08
CA LEU A 1155 40.06 -7.59 81.64
C LEU A 1155 39.50 -6.21 81.29
N GLY A 1156 40.21 -5.47 80.42
CA GLY A 1156 39.62 -4.31 79.77
C GLY A 1156 38.39 -4.72 78.97
N ALA A 1157 37.42 -3.82 78.80
CA ALA A 1157 36.19 -4.13 78.04
C ALA A 1157 36.49 -4.62 76.60
N GLY A 1158 37.57 -4.11 75.99
CA GLY A 1158 38.11 -4.58 74.72
C GLY A 1158 38.72 -5.98 74.80
N ASP A 1159 39.59 -6.26 75.78
CA ASP A 1159 40.20 -7.58 75.99
C ASP A 1159 39.15 -8.65 76.27
N ALA A 1160 38.15 -8.33 77.10
CA ALA A 1160 37.01 -9.20 77.38
C ALA A 1160 36.11 -9.41 76.14
N ALA A 1161 36.02 -8.45 75.22
CA ALA A 1161 35.32 -8.64 73.94
C ALA A 1161 36.13 -9.51 72.97
N ALA A 1162 37.44 -9.28 72.86
CA ALA A 1162 38.34 -10.06 72.03
C ALA A 1162 38.48 -11.51 72.51
N LEU A 1163 38.52 -11.76 73.83
CA LEU A 1163 38.50 -13.12 74.40
C LEU A 1163 37.17 -13.84 74.11
N ARG A 1164 36.03 -13.12 74.11
CA ARG A 1164 34.73 -13.66 73.67
C ARG A 1164 34.71 -13.97 72.18
N ALA A 1165 35.31 -13.14 71.34
CA ALA A 1165 35.42 -13.39 69.89
C ALA A 1165 36.29 -14.63 69.59
N LEU A 1166 37.46 -14.72 70.24
CA LEU A 1166 38.36 -15.89 70.19
C LEU A 1166 37.66 -17.18 70.63
N ALA A 1167 36.84 -17.13 71.68
CA ALA A 1167 36.10 -18.27 72.20
C ALA A 1167 34.81 -18.61 71.43
N GLY A 1168 34.24 -17.63 70.72
CA GLY A 1168 33.05 -17.80 69.89
C GLY A 1168 33.35 -18.41 68.52
N SER A 1169 34.57 -18.25 68.01
CA SER A 1169 35.03 -18.94 66.80
C SER A 1169 35.31 -20.41 67.11
N THR A 1170 34.51 -21.32 66.54
CA THR A 1170 34.65 -22.78 66.70
C THR A 1170 36.04 -23.29 66.36
N ALA A 1171 36.61 -22.78 65.26
CA ALA A 1171 37.94 -23.12 64.79
C ALA A 1171 39.06 -22.68 65.75
N ALA A 1172 38.93 -21.50 66.37
CA ALA A 1172 39.90 -20.97 67.32
C ALA A 1172 39.77 -21.60 68.71
N ALA A 1173 38.53 -21.76 69.20
CA ALA A 1173 38.23 -22.21 70.56
C ALA A 1173 38.75 -23.63 70.87
N GLN A 1174 38.86 -24.51 69.88
CA GLN A 1174 39.41 -25.87 70.05
C GLN A 1174 40.94 -25.91 70.00
N GLN A 1175 41.60 -24.86 69.50
CA GLN A 1175 43.06 -24.80 69.37
C GLN A 1175 43.70 -24.15 70.60
N THR A 1176 44.98 -24.43 70.81
CA THR A 1176 45.81 -23.69 71.77
C THR A 1176 46.29 -22.37 71.13
N PRO A 1177 46.68 -21.35 71.92
CA PRO A 1177 47.25 -20.11 71.38
C PRO A 1177 48.44 -20.33 70.44
N THR A 1178 49.33 -21.28 70.73
CA THR A 1178 50.43 -21.65 69.83
C THR A 1178 49.90 -22.30 68.53
N GLY A 1179 49.05 -23.32 68.66
CA GLY A 1179 48.50 -24.04 67.50
C GLY A 1179 47.67 -23.17 66.56
N LEU A 1180 46.99 -22.14 67.08
CA LEU A 1180 46.26 -21.18 66.25
C LEU A 1180 47.21 -20.23 65.50
N ALA A 1181 48.26 -19.73 66.15
CA ALA A 1181 49.28 -18.92 65.47
C ALA A 1181 49.99 -19.72 64.36
N ASP A 1182 50.33 -20.98 64.61
CA ASP A 1182 50.92 -21.88 63.61
C ASP A 1182 49.93 -22.17 62.46
N THR A 1183 48.65 -22.42 62.76
CA THR A 1183 47.61 -22.65 61.75
C THR A 1183 47.38 -21.42 60.87
N LEU A 1184 47.34 -20.22 61.43
CA LEU A 1184 47.22 -18.96 60.69
C LEU A 1184 48.42 -18.75 59.74
N ASN A 1185 49.64 -18.99 60.24
CA ASN A 1185 50.85 -18.89 59.43
C ASN A 1185 50.92 -19.98 58.34
N ALA A 1186 50.45 -21.20 58.62
CA ALA A 1186 50.36 -22.28 57.64
C ALA A 1186 49.36 -21.94 56.53
N MET A 1187 48.18 -21.39 56.87
CA MET A 1187 47.22 -20.91 55.87
C MET A 1187 47.84 -19.81 54.98
N ALA A 1188 48.47 -18.80 55.58
CA ALA A 1188 49.15 -17.71 54.86
C ALA A 1188 50.40 -18.12 54.08
N ALA A 1189 50.93 -19.32 54.32
CA ALA A 1189 51.99 -19.95 53.51
C ALA A 1189 51.43 -20.87 52.41
N SER A 1190 50.21 -21.40 52.58
CA SER A 1190 49.52 -22.25 51.61
C SER A 1190 48.70 -21.47 50.57
N GLY A 1191 48.31 -20.24 50.91
CA GLY A 1191 47.55 -19.34 50.03
C GLY A 1191 48.30 -19.03 48.74
N ASN A 1192 47.61 -19.18 47.62
CA ASN A 1192 48.11 -18.91 46.28
C ASN A 1192 47.74 -17.48 45.84
N GLY A 1193 48.01 -16.50 46.73
CA GLY A 1193 47.60 -15.08 46.67
C GLY A 1193 48.15 -14.23 45.50
N SER A 1194 48.33 -14.82 44.33
CA SER A 1194 48.68 -14.18 43.06
C SER A 1194 48.14 -14.93 41.81
N ARG A 1195 47.35 -16.01 41.97
CA ARG A 1195 46.65 -16.66 40.85
C ARG A 1195 45.46 -15.79 40.42
N ARG A 1196 45.40 -15.43 39.14
CA ARG A 1196 44.21 -14.79 38.56
C ARG A 1196 43.11 -15.82 38.41
N LEU A 1197 42.00 -15.62 39.10
CA LEU A 1197 40.74 -16.34 38.91
C LEU A 1197 39.98 -15.72 37.72
N SER A 1198 40.58 -15.86 36.53
CA SER A 1198 39.95 -15.50 35.26
C SER A 1198 38.85 -16.52 34.94
N GLN A 1199 37.73 -16.08 34.37
CA GLN A 1199 36.64 -16.95 33.93
C GLN A 1199 36.34 -16.64 32.46
N ASP A 1200 37.10 -17.26 31.57
CA ASP A 1200 37.03 -17.11 30.12
C ASP A 1200 37.15 -18.47 29.41
N ASP A 1201 36.40 -18.68 28.33
CA ASP A 1201 36.40 -19.93 27.55
C ASP A 1201 36.07 -19.71 26.06
N THR A 1202 36.52 -20.64 25.19
CA THR A 1202 36.40 -20.55 23.73
C THR A 1202 36.17 -21.92 23.08
N GLY A 1203 35.29 -22.01 22.09
CA GLY A 1203 35.06 -23.26 21.36
C GLY A 1203 34.29 -23.09 20.04
N VAL A 1204 33.94 -24.21 19.40
CA VAL A 1204 33.10 -24.25 18.20
C VAL A 1204 32.00 -25.30 18.35
N GLY A 1205 30.74 -24.88 18.41
CA GLY A 1205 29.59 -25.79 18.43
C GLY A 1205 29.19 -26.22 17.04
N VAL A 1206 28.59 -27.41 16.95
CA VAL A 1206 28.06 -28.00 15.72
C VAL A 1206 26.58 -28.34 15.89
N GLY A 1207 25.78 -28.21 14.84
CA GLY A 1207 24.35 -28.52 14.90
C GLY A 1207 23.76 -28.98 13.57
N VAL A 1208 22.72 -29.81 13.63
CA VAL A 1208 21.93 -30.29 12.50
C VAL A 1208 20.44 -30.20 12.87
N ARG A 1209 19.61 -29.70 11.96
CA ARG A 1209 18.17 -29.45 12.13
C ARG A 1209 17.40 -30.05 10.95
N TYR A 1210 16.23 -30.63 11.17
CA TYR A 1210 15.30 -31.07 10.14
C TYR A 1210 13.90 -30.50 10.42
N ARG A 1211 13.19 -30.06 9.38
CA ARG A 1211 11.83 -29.49 9.47
C ARG A 1211 10.96 -29.99 8.33
N ASN A 1212 9.73 -30.43 8.59
CA ASN A 1212 8.78 -30.88 7.55
C ASN A 1212 7.34 -30.65 8.01
N GLY A 1213 6.63 -29.72 7.36
CA GLY A 1213 5.32 -29.25 7.80
C GLY A 1213 5.38 -28.75 9.26
N GLY A 1214 4.52 -29.31 10.11
CA GLY A 1214 4.53 -29.03 11.55
C GLY A 1214 5.72 -29.59 12.32
N PHE A 1215 6.39 -30.64 11.83
CA PHE A 1215 7.42 -31.37 12.58
C PHE A 1215 8.81 -30.72 12.50
N SER A 1216 9.52 -30.70 13.62
CA SER A 1216 10.94 -30.34 13.73
C SER A 1216 11.73 -31.37 14.54
N ALA A 1217 13.01 -31.54 14.22
CA ALA A 1217 13.97 -32.29 15.03
C ALA A 1217 15.37 -31.68 14.87
N GLU A 1218 16.18 -31.64 15.93
CA GLU A 1218 17.53 -31.08 15.89
C GLU A 1218 18.45 -31.69 16.94
N LEU A 1219 19.75 -31.65 16.64
CA LEU A 1219 20.83 -32.22 17.44
C LEU A 1219 22.09 -31.37 17.28
N GLY A 1220 22.82 -31.11 18.35
CA GLY A 1220 24.07 -30.36 18.33
C GLY A 1220 24.88 -30.51 19.62
N SER A 1221 25.92 -29.70 19.77
CA SER A 1221 26.77 -29.65 20.97
C SER A 1221 26.86 -28.24 21.54
N THR A 1222 27.22 -28.11 22.81
CA THR A 1222 27.89 -26.88 23.28
C THR A 1222 29.24 -26.69 22.56
N PRO A 1223 29.86 -25.50 22.61
CA PRO A 1223 31.12 -25.25 21.91
C PRO A 1223 32.24 -26.25 22.24
N ILE A 1224 32.67 -27.03 21.24
CA ILE A 1224 33.79 -27.96 21.36
C ILE A 1224 35.07 -27.13 21.56
N GLY A 1225 35.69 -27.29 22.72
CA GLY A 1225 36.72 -26.40 23.24
C GLY A 1225 36.46 -26.02 24.70
N PHE A 1226 35.18 -25.85 25.07
CA PHE A 1226 34.76 -25.51 26.44
C PHE A 1226 35.18 -26.56 27.48
N GLN A 1227 35.34 -26.10 28.72
CA GLN A 1227 35.67 -26.90 29.91
C GLN A 1227 34.68 -28.05 30.15
N GLU A 1228 33.38 -27.84 29.91
CA GLU A 1228 32.33 -28.86 29.95
C GLU A 1228 31.58 -28.94 28.62
N GLN A 1229 31.49 -30.14 28.04
CA GLN A 1229 30.96 -30.36 26.69
C GLN A 1229 29.74 -31.26 26.70
N ASN A 1230 28.61 -30.72 26.23
CA ASN A 1230 27.29 -31.33 26.32
C ASN A 1230 26.64 -31.52 24.95
N LEU A 1231 25.85 -32.58 24.82
CA LEU A 1231 24.96 -32.82 23.68
C LEU A 1231 23.62 -32.10 23.93
N ILE A 1232 23.16 -31.32 22.96
CA ILE A 1232 21.92 -30.53 22.99
C ILE A 1232 21.04 -30.87 21.78
N GLY A 1233 19.76 -30.47 21.78
CA GLY A 1233 18.84 -30.73 20.68
C GLY A 1233 17.37 -30.71 21.09
N GLY A 1234 16.48 -31.14 20.21
CA GLY A 1234 15.05 -31.23 20.51
C GLY A 1234 14.21 -31.82 19.38
N VAL A 1235 12.96 -32.16 19.69
CA VAL A 1235 11.95 -32.64 18.74
C VAL A 1235 10.65 -31.92 19.03
N GLY A 1236 10.07 -31.31 18.00
CA GLY A 1236 8.87 -30.49 18.11
C GLY A 1236 7.82 -30.75 17.05
N TYR A 1237 6.60 -30.28 17.33
CA TYR A 1237 5.48 -30.31 16.40
C TYR A 1237 4.61 -29.07 16.57
N ARG A 1238 4.24 -28.42 15.47
CA ARG A 1238 3.28 -27.30 15.39
C ARG A 1238 2.04 -27.73 14.61
N GLY A 1239 0.86 -27.32 15.06
CA GLY A 1239 -0.41 -27.57 14.40
C GLY A 1239 -1.42 -26.45 14.60
N GLU A 1240 -2.59 -26.61 14.00
CA GLU A 1240 -3.70 -25.67 14.03
C GLU A 1240 -4.99 -26.40 14.43
N LEU A 1241 -5.92 -25.69 15.05
CA LEU A 1241 -7.17 -26.18 15.65
C LEU A 1241 -8.34 -25.31 15.15
N GLY A 1242 -8.52 -25.32 13.83
CA GLY A 1242 -9.34 -24.33 13.13
C GLY A 1242 -8.61 -23.02 12.92
N ASP A 1243 -9.25 -22.11 12.20
CA ASP A 1243 -8.60 -20.97 11.53
C ASP A 1243 -8.04 -19.89 12.47
N THR A 1244 -8.31 -20.00 13.77
CA THR A 1244 -7.94 -19.00 14.80
C THR A 1244 -6.96 -19.52 15.85
N VAL A 1245 -6.78 -20.85 16.02
CA VAL A 1245 -5.97 -21.42 17.10
C VAL A 1245 -4.79 -22.20 16.54
N SER A 1246 -3.58 -21.70 16.78
CA SER A 1246 -2.33 -22.43 16.54
C SER A 1246 -1.78 -22.99 17.85
N TRP A 1247 -1.01 -24.09 17.79
CA TRP A 1247 -0.36 -24.69 18.95
C TRP A 1247 0.97 -25.35 18.56
N SER A 1248 1.88 -25.49 19.52
CA SER A 1248 3.06 -26.35 19.37
C SER A 1248 3.47 -27.05 20.66
N ALA A 1249 4.27 -28.11 20.50
CA ALA A 1249 4.87 -28.89 21.58
C ALA A 1249 6.31 -29.21 21.21
N GLU A 1250 7.27 -29.07 22.14
CA GLU A 1250 8.68 -29.38 21.92
C GLU A 1250 9.28 -30.06 23.14
N ALA A 1251 9.91 -31.23 22.96
CA ALA A 1251 10.76 -31.86 23.95
C ALA A 1251 12.23 -31.57 23.60
N SER A 1252 12.99 -30.94 24.50
CA SER A 1252 14.35 -30.47 24.19
C SER A 1252 15.35 -30.63 25.33
N ARG A 1253 16.64 -30.53 24.97
CA ARG A 1253 17.78 -30.30 25.86
C ARG A 1253 18.54 -29.07 25.37
N ARG A 1254 18.59 -28.03 26.18
CA ARG A 1254 19.27 -26.75 25.92
C ARG A 1254 20.45 -26.56 26.86
N ALA A 1255 21.44 -25.77 26.47
CA ALA A 1255 22.45 -25.27 27.40
C ALA A 1255 21.86 -24.11 28.22
N VAL A 1256 22.26 -23.95 29.47
CA VAL A 1256 21.96 -22.74 30.25
C VAL A 1256 23.07 -21.73 29.98
N THR A 1257 22.72 -20.50 29.58
CA THR A 1257 23.68 -19.55 28.99
C THR A 1257 23.83 -18.26 29.81
N ASP A 1258 23.59 -18.32 31.12
CA ASP A 1258 23.47 -17.14 32.00
C ASP A 1258 24.79 -16.63 32.57
N SER A 1259 25.84 -17.45 32.50
CA SER A 1259 27.18 -17.20 33.02
C SER A 1259 28.18 -18.16 32.37
N VAL A 1260 29.48 -17.88 32.48
CA VAL A 1260 30.53 -18.82 32.04
C VAL A 1260 30.39 -20.17 32.77
N LEU A 1261 30.12 -20.15 34.08
CA LEU A 1261 29.88 -21.36 34.88
C LEU A 1261 28.71 -22.21 34.35
N SER A 1262 27.56 -21.59 34.05
CA SER A 1262 26.39 -22.33 33.55
C SER A 1262 26.60 -22.84 32.12
N PHE A 1263 27.28 -22.09 31.24
CA PHE A 1263 27.39 -22.41 29.82
C PHE A 1263 28.59 -23.29 29.47
N ALA A 1264 29.78 -22.91 29.94
CA ALA A 1264 31.05 -23.54 29.62
C ALA A 1264 31.60 -24.41 30.76
N GLY A 1265 31.16 -24.15 31.99
CA GLY A 1265 31.77 -24.72 33.20
C GLY A 1265 32.90 -23.85 33.75
N ALA A 1266 33.38 -24.19 34.94
CA ALA A 1266 34.44 -23.48 35.64
C ALA A 1266 35.45 -24.45 36.25
N GLN A 1267 36.69 -23.98 36.40
CA GLN A 1267 37.69 -24.60 37.28
C GLN A 1267 38.15 -23.60 38.35
N ASP A 1268 38.19 -24.04 39.60
CA ASP A 1268 38.81 -23.26 40.67
C ASP A 1268 40.32 -23.49 40.65
N ALA A 1269 41.07 -22.49 40.19
CA ALA A 1269 42.52 -22.56 40.09
C ALA A 1269 43.25 -22.69 41.45
N ARG A 1270 42.56 -22.60 42.59
CA ARG A 1270 43.11 -22.81 43.95
C ARG A 1270 43.06 -24.27 44.37
N SER A 1271 41.97 -24.99 44.05
CA SER A 1271 41.72 -26.37 44.47
C SER A 1271 41.70 -27.40 43.34
N GLY A 1272 41.70 -26.96 42.08
CA GLY A 1272 41.65 -27.78 40.88
C GLY A 1272 40.27 -28.37 40.54
N ARG A 1273 39.25 -28.16 41.39
CA ARG A 1273 37.90 -28.71 41.18
C ARG A 1273 37.21 -28.06 39.98
N GLN A 1274 36.46 -28.86 39.22
CA GLN A 1274 35.66 -28.46 38.06
C GLN A 1274 34.17 -28.71 38.31
N TRP A 1275 33.31 -27.78 37.91
CA TRP A 1275 31.84 -27.89 37.98
C TRP A 1275 31.16 -26.94 36.97
N GLY A 1276 29.86 -27.11 36.75
CA GLY A 1276 29.06 -26.28 35.84
C GLY A 1276 28.63 -27.01 34.57
N GLY A 1277 28.55 -26.30 33.44
CA GLY A 1277 28.15 -26.87 32.15
C GLY A 1277 26.72 -27.45 32.19
N VAL A 1278 25.77 -26.62 32.59
CA VAL A 1278 24.40 -27.01 32.93
C VAL A 1278 23.54 -27.12 31.66
N THR A 1279 22.77 -28.20 31.57
CA THR A 1279 21.74 -28.38 30.54
C THR A 1279 20.35 -28.44 31.14
N SER A 1280 19.40 -27.76 30.49
CA SER A 1280 17.96 -27.79 30.79
C SER A 1280 17.27 -28.79 29.86
N THR A 1281 16.73 -29.88 30.39
CA THR A 1281 16.09 -30.97 29.64
C THR A 1281 14.61 -31.08 30.01
N GLY A 1282 13.69 -30.94 29.05
CA GLY A 1282 12.27 -30.87 29.38
C GLY A 1282 11.31 -30.80 28.20
N LEU A 1283 10.09 -30.34 28.49
CA LEU A 1283 8.99 -30.15 27.55
C LEU A 1283 8.49 -28.70 27.63
N SER A 1284 8.24 -28.09 26.47
CA SER A 1284 7.42 -26.90 26.33
C SER A 1284 6.17 -27.18 25.48
N LEU A 1285 5.10 -26.45 25.78
CA LEU A 1285 3.83 -26.44 25.06
C LEU A 1285 3.43 -24.97 24.86
N SER A 1286 2.87 -24.63 23.71
CA SER A 1286 2.29 -23.31 23.46
C SER A 1286 0.98 -23.40 22.68
N ALA A 1287 0.09 -22.45 22.91
CA ALA A 1287 -1.14 -22.26 22.13
C ALA A 1287 -1.47 -20.77 22.00
N THR A 1288 -1.81 -20.33 20.78
CA THR A 1288 -2.16 -18.95 20.47
C THR A 1288 -3.48 -18.92 19.71
N ALA A 1289 -4.46 -18.20 20.27
CA ALA A 1289 -5.77 -17.97 19.67
C ALA A 1289 -5.89 -16.51 19.21
N ASP A 1290 -6.06 -16.27 17.90
CA ASP A 1290 -6.14 -14.93 17.29
C ASP A 1290 -7.32 -14.84 16.32
N ASN A 1291 -8.05 -13.73 16.33
CA ASN A 1291 -9.19 -13.47 15.44
C ASN A 1291 -8.99 -12.26 14.50
N GLY A 1292 -7.78 -11.69 14.43
CA GLY A 1292 -7.45 -10.53 13.61
C GLY A 1292 -7.83 -9.17 14.20
N LEU A 1293 -8.47 -9.15 15.38
CA LEU A 1293 -8.68 -7.95 16.20
C LEU A 1293 -8.07 -8.11 17.61
N LEU A 1294 -8.29 -9.26 18.22
CA LEU A 1294 -7.75 -9.67 19.52
C LEU A 1294 -7.10 -11.05 19.37
N GLY A 1295 -5.91 -11.20 19.94
CA GLY A 1295 -5.31 -12.51 20.17
C GLY A 1295 -4.90 -12.71 21.62
N GLY A 1296 -4.59 -13.95 21.97
CA GLY A 1296 -4.01 -14.32 23.26
C GLY A 1296 -3.27 -15.65 23.16
N TYR A 1297 -2.28 -15.83 24.03
CA TYR A 1297 -1.41 -17.01 24.04
C TYR A 1297 -1.19 -17.55 25.44
N ALA A 1298 -0.86 -18.83 25.49
CA ALA A 1298 -0.44 -19.54 26.69
C ALA A 1298 0.77 -20.42 26.36
N ASN A 1299 1.89 -20.21 27.06
CA ASN A 1299 3.06 -21.07 27.04
C ASN A 1299 3.16 -21.80 28.38
N LEU A 1300 3.58 -23.07 28.36
CA LEU A 1300 3.82 -23.90 29.53
C LEU A 1300 5.15 -24.63 29.33
N ALA A 1301 6.05 -24.58 30.31
CA ALA A 1301 7.33 -25.28 30.24
C ALA A 1301 7.66 -26.00 31.56
N ALA A 1302 8.24 -27.19 31.46
CA ALA A 1302 8.71 -27.98 32.60
C ALA A 1302 10.02 -28.70 32.24
N HIS A 1303 11.09 -28.40 32.98
CA HIS A 1303 12.46 -28.84 32.67
C HIS A 1303 13.21 -29.28 33.93
N ARG A 1304 14.12 -30.24 33.77
CA ARG A 1304 15.16 -30.59 34.75
C ARG A 1304 16.51 -30.04 34.31
N LEU A 1305 17.19 -29.37 35.22
CA LEU A 1305 18.51 -28.80 35.03
C LEU A 1305 19.56 -29.71 35.70
N GLN A 1306 20.61 -30.06 34.95
CA GLN A 1306 21.70 -30.95 35.39
C GLN A 1306 23.04 -30.45 34.84
N GLY A 1307 24.13 -30.54 35.60
CA GLY A 1307 25.49 -30.15 35.19
C GLY A 1307 26.56 -30.94 35.93
N ASN A 1308 27.82 -30.84 35.51
CA ASN A 1308 28.92 -31.54 36.17
C ASN A 1308 29.13 -30.98 37.59
N ASN A 1309 29.08 -31.83 38.62
CA ASN A 1309 29.19 -31.46 40.04
C ASN A 1309 28.23 -30.34 40.51
N VAL A 1310 27.12 -30.12 39.81
CA VAL A 1310 26.01 -29.20 40.21
C VAL A 1310 24.87 -30.02 40.81
N ALA A 1311 24.12 -29.46 41.76
CA ALA A 1311 22.89 -30.10 42.24
C ALA A 1311 21.78 -30.10 41.17
N ASP A 1312 21.10 -31.23 40.97
CA ASP A 1312 19.92 -31.32 40.10
C ASP A 1312 18.80 -30.38 40.60
N ASN A 1313 18.12 -29.71 39.67
CA ASN A 1313 17.07 -28.72 39.94
C ASN A 1313 15.91 -28.87 38.94
N ASP A 1314 14.67 -28.64 39.36
CA ASP A 1314 13.49 -28.69 38.49
C ASP A 1314 12.88 -27.30 38.33
N HIS A 1315 12.63 -26.89 37.08
CA HIS A 1315 12.08 -25.60 36.67
C HIS A 1315 10.69 -25.77 36.04
N ARG A 1316 9.76 -24.86 36.37
CA ARG A 1316 8.46 -24.72 35.70
C ARG A 1316 8.18 -23.26 35.37
N GLN A 1317 7.65 -22.99 34.17
CA GLN A 1317 7.25 -21.66 33.71
C GLN A 1317 5.88 -21.70 33.04
N VAL A 1318 5.12 -20.60 33.19
CA VAL A 1318 3.84 -20.34 32.55
C VAL A 1318 3.83 -18.89 32.07
N ASP A 1319 3.59 -18.67 30.78
CA ASP A 1319 3.39 -17.33 30.21
C ASP A 1319 1.96 -17.23 29.66
N LEU A 1320 1.25 -16.14 29.97
CA LEU A 1320 -0.12 -15.89 29.56
C LEU A 1320 -0.25 -14.46 29.01
N GLY A 1321 -0.52 -14.32 27.72
CA GLY A 1321 -0.61 -13.02 27.05
C GLY A 1321 -1.94 -12.76 26.36
N PHE A 1322 -2.33 -11.48 26.28
CA PHE A 1322 -3.48 -10.99 25.51
C PHE A 1322 -3.10 -9.71 24.77
N TYR A 1323 -3.44 -9.58 23.49
CA TYR A 1323 -3.06 -8.45 22.66
C TYR A 1323 -4.17 -8.05 21.67
N VAL A 1324 -4.13 -6.80 21.21
CA VAL A 1324 -4.99 -6.25 20.16
C VAL A 1324 -4.18 -5.85 18.93
N HIS A 1325 -4.73 -6.06 17.74
CA HIS A 1325 -4.21 -5.56 16.46
C HIS A 1325 -4.54 -4.08 16.32
N ALA A 1326 -3.66 -3.21 16.84
CA ALA A 1326 -3.83 -1.77 16.87
C ALA A 1326 -3.69 -1.09 15.50
N LEU A 1327 -2.92 -1.70 14.59
CA LEU A 1327 -2.84 -1.31 13.17
C LEU A 1327 -2.43 -2.52 12.34
N GLU A 1328 -3.24 -2.92 11.37
CA GLU A 1328 -2.92 -4.01 10.43
C GLU A 1328 -3.12 -3.53 8.99
N THR A 1329 -2.10 -3.73 8.15
CA THR A 1329 -2.08 -3.26 6.74
C THR A 1329 -1.24 -4.21 5.88
N GLU A 1330 -1.31 -4.09 4.55
CA GLU A 1330 -0.50 -4.92 3.62
C GLU A 1330 1.03 -4.82 3.86
N HIS A 1331 1.49 -3.76 4.53
CA HIS A 1331 2.92 -3.42 4.67
C HIS A 1331 3.40 -3.28 6.12
N GLN A 1332 2.53 -3.17 7.12
CA GLN A 1332 2.92 -3.10 8.53
C GLN A 1332 1.81 -3.62 9.46
N SER A 1333 2.23 -4.15 10.61
CA SER A 1333 1.39 -4.72 11.67
C SER A 1333 1.88 -4.21 13.03
N LEU A 1334 0.97 -3.76 13.89
CA LEU A 1334 1.22 -3.28 15.24
C LEU A 1334 0.25 -3.96 16.21
N THR A 1335 0.77 -4.74 17.15
CA THR A 1335 0.01 -5.32 18.26
C THR A 1335 0.43 -4.70 19.58
N ALA A 1336 -0.50 -4.46 20.49
CA ALA A 1336 -0.23 -4.03 21.86
C ALA A 1336 -1.02 -4.90 22.85
N GLY A 1337 -0.46 -5.20 24.03
CA GLY A 1337 -1.07 -6.18 24.93
C GLY A 1337 -0.57 -6.14 26.38
N VAL A 1338 -0.87 -7.23 27.08
CA VAL A 1338 -0.44 -7.55 28.45
C VAL A 1338 0.12 -8.97 28.44
N ASN A 1339 1.24 -9.21 29.11
CA ASN A 1339 1.81 -10.53 29.36
C ASN A 1339 1.98 -10.75 30.87
N LEU A 1340 1.65 -11.95 31.34
CA LEU A 1340 1.91 -12.44 32.68
C LEU A 1340 2.84 -13.66 32.57
N THR A 1341 4.10 -13.51 32.98
CA THR A 1341 5.06 -14.62 33.08
C THR A 1341 5.20 -15.01 34.54
N THR A 1342 5.18 -16.31 34.85
CA THR A 1342 5.54 -16.82 36.16
C THR A 1342 6.44 -18.05 36.04
N MET A 1343 7.45 -18.16 36.92
CA MET A 1343 8.35 -19.31 36.97
C MET A 1343 8.74 -19.69 38.41
N GLN A 1344 9.17 -20.94 38.58
CA GLN A 1344 9.51 -21.54 39.87
C GLN A 1344 10.61 -22.60 39.70
N TYR A 1345 11.59 -22.58 40.61
CA TYR A 1345 12.67 -23.57 40.74
C TYR A 1345 12.62 -24.28 42.10
N ASP A 1346 12.85 -25.59 42.09
CA ASP A 1346 12.93 -26.45 43.29
C ASP A 1346 14.03 -26.00 44.28
N LYS A 1347 15.15 -25.45 43.78
CA LYS A 1347 16.28 -25.00 44.61
C LYS A 1347 16.87 -23.68 44.11
N ASN A 1348 17.34 -22.82 45.02
CA ASN A 1348 18.18 -21.69 44.69
C ASN A 1348 19.64 -22.17 44.48
N LEU A 1349 20.06 -22.24 43.22
CA LEU A 1349 21.41 -22.61 42.77
C LEU A 1349 22.11 -21.46 42.02
N SER A 1350 21.69 -20.23 42.31
CA SER A 1350 22.18 -18.99 41.68
C SER A 1350 23.60 -18.59 42.12
N GLY A 1351 24.24 -19.39 42.99
CA GLY A 1351 25.60 -19.17 43.46
C GLY A 1351 26.68 -19.60 42.47
N PHE A 1352 27.94 -19.44 42.88
CA PHE A 1352 29.14 -19.73 42.08
C PHE A 1352 30.17 -20.57 42.84
N THR A 1353 29.83 -21.07 44.02
CA THR A 1353 30.60 -22.11 44.74
C THR A 1353 30.28 -23.51 44.23
N TYR A 1354 31.18 -24.46 44.50
CA TYR A 1354 31.07 -25.86 44.08
C TYR A 1354 29.74 -26.49 44.52
N GLY A 1355 28.94 -26.97 43.56
CA GLY A 1355 27.57 -27.46 43.78
C GLY A 1355 26.47 -26.54 43.24
N HIS A 1356 26.76 -25.25 43.02
CA HIS A 1356 25.86 -24.29 42.35
C HIS A 1356 26.08 -24.24 40.84
N GLY A 1357 25.10 -23.70 40.11
CA GLY A 1357 25.14 -23.63 38.64
C GLY A 1357 25.36 -22.23 38.06
N GLY A 1358 25.32 -21.16 38.87
CA GLY A 1358 25.52 -19.79 38.38
C GLY A 1358 24.41 -19.29 37.46
N TYR A 1359 23.16 -19.72 37.67
CA TYR A 1359 21.99 -19.33 36.88
C TYR A 1359 20.81 -18.93 37.78
N PHE A 1360 20.01 -17.95 37.34
CA PHE A 1360 18.92 -17.39 38.14
C PHE A 1360 17.84 -18.45 38.42
N SER A 1361 17.66 -18.82 39.69
CA SER A 1361 16.78 -19.91 40.11
C SER A 1361 15.88 -19.54 41.31
N PRO A 1362 14.90 -18.64 41.11
CA PRO A 1362 13.96 -18.21 42.14
C PRO A 1362 12.93 -19.29 42.50
N GLN A 1363 12.47 -19.30 43.75
CA GLN A 1363 11.41 -20.21 44.22
C GLN A 1363 10.04 -19.76 43.68
N ASP A 1364 9.79 -18.46 43.64
CA ASP A 1364 8.67 -17.83 42.95
C ASP A 1364 9.17 -16.65 42.11
N TYR A 1365 8.66 -16.50 40.90
CA TYR A 1365 8.82 -15.30 40.07
C TYR A 1365 7.50 -14.99 39.37
N VAL A 1366 7.15 -13.71 39.29
CA VAL A 1366 6.00 -13.20 38.54
C VAL A 1366 6.37 -11.87 37.89
N ASP A 1367 6.20 -11.74 36.57
CA ASP A 1367 6.27 -10.48 35.83
C ASP A 1367 4.92 -10.16 35.17
N LEU A 1368 4.49 -8.91 35.27
CA LEU A 1368 3.34 -8.36 34.57
C LEU A 1368 3.79 -7.22 33.65
N GLY A 1369 3.98 -7.53 32.37
CA GLY A 1369 4.48 -6.62 31.34
C GLY A 1369 3.42 -6.17 30.34
N PHE A 1370 3.66 -5.02 29.71
CA PHE A 1370 2.80 -4.43 28.68
C PHE A 1370 3.55 -4.38 27.33
N PRO A 1371 3.59 -5.49 26.56
CA PRO A 1371 4.30 -5.55 25.30
C PRO A 1371 3.60 -4.82 24.14
N VAL A 1372 4.41 -4.26 23.26
CA VAL A 1372 4.06 -3.69 21.96
C VAL A 1372 5.00 -4.26 20.91
N HIS A 1373 4.46 -4.87 19.86
CA HIS A 1373 5.22 -5.41 18.74
C HIS A 1373 4.82 -4.70 17.45
N TRP A 1374 5.79 -4.10 16.75
CA TRP A 1374 5.61 -3.43 15.46
C TRP A 1374 6.48 -4.10 14.41
N SER A 1375 5.89 -4.60 13.33
CA SER A 1375 6.61 -5.15 12.18
C SER A 1375 6.16 -4.51 10.88
N GLY A 1376 6.99 -4.55 9.85
CA GLY A 1376 6.61 -4.01 8.56
C GLY A 1376 7.69 -4.09 7.49
N ARG A 1377 7.34 -3.59 6.31
CA ARG A 1377 8.17 -3.54 5.11
C ARG A 1377 7.88 -2.29 4.30
N THR A 1378 8.92 -1.82 3.63
CA THR A 1378 8.84 -0.76 2.62
C THR A 1378 7.92 -1.16 1.46
N ALA A 1379 7.20 -0.20 0.87
CA ALA A 1379 6.35 -0.44 -0.31
C ALA A 1379 7.12 -0.91 -1.55
N GLY A 1380 8.45 -0.67 -1.60
CA GLY A 1380 9.35 -1.25 -2.60
C GLY A 1380 9.64 -2.74 -2.38
N GLN A 1381 9.30 -3.31 -1.22
CA GLN A 1381 9.73 -4.63 -0.74
C GLN A 1381 11.26 -4.78 -0.71
N THR A 1382 11.99 -3.71 -0.35
CA THR A 1382 13.46 -3.69 -0.29
C THR A 1382 14.01 -3.81 1.12
N VAL A 1383 13.31 -3.28 2.12
CA VAL A 1383 13.65 -3.40 3.56
C VAL A 1383 12.41 -3.83 4.35
N ASN A 1384 12.59 -4.70 5.34
CA ASN A 1384 11.63 -5.01 6.40
C ASN A 1384 12.22 -4.79 7.81
N TRP A 1385 11.36 -4.72 8.83
CA TRP A 1385 11.72 -4.44 10.21
C TRP A 1385 10.79 -5.11 11.22
N LYS A 1386 11.27 -5.26 12.45
CA LYS A 1386 10.52 -5.64 13.64
C LYS A 1386 11.06 -4.86 14.84
N VAL A 1387 10.19 -4.33 15.69
CA VAL A 1387 10.50 -3.64 16.94
C VAL A 1387 9.58 -4.18 18.01
N ASP A 1388 10.14 -4.61 19.14
CA ASP A 1388 9.41 -5.10 20.29
C ASP A 1388 9.76 -4.22 21.49
N ALA A 1389 8.77 -3.75 22.24
CA ALA A 1389 8.99 -2.96 23.44
C ALA A 1389 8.01 -3.39 24.54
N SER A 1390 8.50 -3.72 25.73
CA SER A 1390 7.68 -3.92 26.92
C SER A 1390 8.23 -3.16 28.12
N VAL A 1391 7.33 -2.76 29.02
CA VAL A 1391 7.62 -2.27 30.36
C VAL A 1391 6.63 -2.96 31.31
N GLY A 1392 7.09 -3.36 32.50
CA GLY A 1392 6.28 -4.14 33.44
C GLY A 1392 6.73 -4.01 34.89
N VAL A 1393 6.14 -4.85 35.74
CA VAL A 1393 6.52 -4.99 37.15
C VAL A 1393 6.78 -6.46 37.44
N GLN A 1394 8.00 -6.76 37.87
CA GLN A 1394 8.44 -8.10 38.27
C GLN A 1394 8.62 -8.20 39.78
N HIS A 1395 8.26 -9.36 40.35
CA HIS A 1395 8.48 -9.75 41.73
C HIS A 1395 9.06 -11.16 41.79
N PHE A 1396 9.90 -11.45 42.77
CA PHE A 1396 10.40 -12.80 43.02
C PHE A 1396 10.69 -13.07 44.51
N SER A 1397 10.86 -14.35 44.81
CA SER A 1397 11.42 -14.91 46.04
C SER A 1397 12.64 -15.79 45.73
N THR A 1398 13.57 -15.85 46.67
CA THR A 1398 14.68 -16.82 46.70
C THR A 1398 14.87 -17.26 48.14
N GLU A 1399 14.95 -18.57 48.37
CA GLU A 1399 15.32 -19.14 49.67
C GLU A 1399 16.84 -19.08 49.90
N ALA A 1400 17.23 -19.21 51.18
CA ALA A 1400 18.64 -19.24 51.56
C ALA A 1400 19.26 -20.59 51.19
N SER A 1401 20.44 -20.57 50.55
CA SER A 1401 21.10 -21.76 50.01
C SER A 1401 22.52 -21.90 50.56
N PRO A 1402 22.94 -23.07 51.09
CA PRO A 1402 24.33 -23.32 51.49
C PRO A 1402 25.31 -23.01 50.36
N TYR A 1403 26.53 -22.54 50.66
CA TYR A 1403 27.58 -22.43 49.63
C TYR A 1403 27.91 -23.80 49.00
N PHE A 1404 27.79 -24.90 49.75
CA PHE A 1404 28.09 -26.25 49.26
C PHE A 1404 26.87 -27.18 49.38
N PRO A 1405 25.84 -26.99 48.52
CA PRO A 1405 24.58 -27.74 48.60
C PRO A 1405 24.74 -29.24 48.29
N THR A 1406 25.87 -29.63 47.67
CA THR A 1406 26.23 -31.02 47.35
C THR A 1406 27.26 -31.64 48.31
N ASP A 1407 27.87 -30.85 49.22
CA ASP A 1407 28.96 -31.32 50.09
C ASP A 1407 28.85 -30.69 51.50
N PRO A 1408 28.16 -31.37 52.44
CA PRO A 1408 28.04 -30.91 53.82
C PRO A 1408 29.37 -30.76 54.56
N THR A 1409 30.44 -31.44 54.12
CA THR A 1409 31.76 -31.35 54.76
C THR A 1409 32.46 -30.05 54.40
N LEU A 1410 32.38 -29.63 53.13
CA LEU A 1410 32.77 -28.28 52.72
C LEU A 1410 31.91 -27.21 53.38
N GLN A 1411 30.59 -27.45 53.52
CA GLN A 1411 29.71 -26.48 54.17
C GLN A 1411 30.09 -26.25 55.64
N GLN A 1412 30.36 -27.31 56.42
CA GLN A 1412 30.86 -27.15 57.79
C GLN A 1412 32.21 -26.41 57.80
N ALA A 1413 33.14 -26.82 56.94
CA ALA A 1413 34.46 -26.20 56.89
C ALA A 1413 34.43 -24.73 56.39
N ALA A 1414 33.36 -24.33 55.70
CA ALA A 1414 33.07 -22.95 55.33
C ALA A 1414 32.56 -22.12 56.52
N TYR A 1415 31.79 -22.70 57.45
CA TYR A 1415 31.39 -22.03 58.70
C TYR A 1415 32.62 -21.71 59.55
N ASP A 1416 33.50 -22.69 59.75
CA ASP A 1416 34.73 -22.54 60.50
C ASP A 1416 35.67 -21.47 59.88
N ALA A 1417 35.77 -21.41 58.55
CA ALA A 1417 36.50 -20.36 57.85
C ALA A 1417 35.85 -18.97 57.96
N ALA A 1418 34.52 -18.87 57.90
CA ALA A 1418 33.80 -17.60 58.06
C ALA A 1418 33.92 -17.03 59.48
N SER A 1419 33.86 -17.88 60.51
CA SER A 1419 34.15 -17.48 61.90
C SER A 1419 35.58 -16.98 62.06
N LEU A 1420 36.56 -17.59 61.37
CA LEU A 1420 37.96 -17.19 61.44
C LEU A 1420 38.25 -15.90 60.65
N ALA A 1421 37.61 -15.69 59.49
CA ALA A 1421 37.74 -14.46 58.72
C ALA A 1421 37.20 -13.23 59.46
N ALA A 1422 36.07 -13.38 60.17
CA ALA A 1422 35.51 -12.34 61.03
C ALA A 1422 36.39 -12.04 62.27
N LEU A 1423 36.96 -13.08 62.89
CA LEU A 1423 37.91 -12.94 64.00
C LEU A 1423 39.17 -12.16 63.61
N LEU A 1424 39.61 -12.30 62.35
CA LEU A 1424 40.78 -11.61 61.80
C LEU A 1424 40.46 -10.23 61.21
N GLY A 1425 39.20 -9.79 61.20
CA GLY A 1425 38.80 -8.52 60.59
C GLY A 1425 38.95 -8.48 59.07
N LEU A 1426 38.92 -9.63 58.38
CA LEU A 1426 38.82 -9.70 56.91
C LEU A 1426 37.42 -9.29 56.40
N VAL A 1427 36.44 -9.22 57.30
CA VAL A 1427 35.08 -8.70 57.11
C VAL A 1427 34.65 -7.99 58.40
N ASP A 1428 33.89 -6.90 58.29
CA ASP A 1428 33.45 -6.08 59.44
C ASP A 1428 32.58 -6.85 60.47
N ARG A 1429 31.98 -7.96 60.04
CA ARG A 1429 31.13 -8.83 60.86
C ARG A 1429 31.13 -10.26 60.32
N TYR A 1430 30.91 -11.21 61.21
CA TYR A 1430 30.56 -12.57 60.81
C TYR A 1430 29.34 -12.56 59.89
N THR A 1431 29.44 -13.34 58.82
CA THR A 1431 28.41 -13.52 57.79
C THR A 1431 28.35 -15.00 57.49
N ASP A 1432 27.16 -15.61 57.55
CA ASP A 1432 27.01 -17.04 57.29
C ASP A 1432 27.43 -17.39 55.84
N PRO A 1433 28.14 -18.52 55.62
CA PRO A 1433 28.54 -19.02 54.30
C PRO A 1433 27.35 -19.65 53.56
N VAL A 1434 26.31 -18.84 53.36
CA VAL A 1434 25.09 -19.16 52.64
C VAL A 1434 24.76 -17.99 51.70
N TYR A 1435 24.20 -18.29 50.53
CA TYR A 1435 23.53 -17.26 49.74
C TYR A 1435 22.22 -16.94 50.43
N ALA A 1436 22.08 -15.71 50.93
CA ALA A 1436 20.91 -15.30 51.70
C ALA A 1436 19.63 -15.30 50.87
N SER A 1437 18.49 -15.52 51.54
CA SER A 1437 17.17 -15.36 50.93
C SER A 1437 16.88 -13.91 50.59
N GLU A 1438 16.48 -13.62 49.35
CA GLU A 1438 15.97 -12.31 48.94
C GLU A 1438 14.54 -12.40 48.40
N SER A 1439 13.76 -11.34 48.63
CA SER A 1439 12.54 -11.07 47.88
C SER A 1439 12.49 -9.58 47.53
N ARG A 1440 12.09 -9.27 46.29
CA ARG A 1440 12.20 -7.91 45.73
C ARG A 1440 11.13 -7.70 44.66
N THR A 1441 10.69 -6.47 44.53
CA THR A 1441 9.82 -6.01 43.43
C THR A 1441 10.55 -4.91 42.66
N GLY A 1442 10.45 -4.91 41.34
CA GLY A 1442 11.15 -3.95 40.47
C GLY A 1442 10.45 -3.76 39.13
N VAL A 1443 10.93 -2.79 38.35
CA VAL A 1443 10.47 -2.59 36.96
C VAL A 1443 11.18 -3.59 36.05
N SER A 1444 10.43 -4.20 35.15
CA SER A 1444 10.95 -4.95 34.00
C SER A 1444 10.86 -4.10 32.74
N TYR A 1445 11.82 -4.24 31.83
CA TYR A 1445 11.76 -3.65 30.50
C TYR A 1445 12.50 -4.51 29.48
N ASN A 1446 12.00 -4.50 28.24
CA ASN A 1446 12.64 -5.14 27.09
C ASN A 1446 12.44 -4.24 25.86
N LEU A 1447 13.50 -3.98 25.10
CA LEU A 1447 13.48 -3.23 23.85
C LEU A 1447 14.33 -3.97 22.81
N SER A 1448 13.68 -4.55 21.81
CA SER A 1448 14.27 -5.27 20.68
C SER A 1448 13.98 -4.51 19.38
N GLY A 1449 14.94 -4.48 18.47
CA GLY A 1449 14.79 -3.84 17.16
C GLY A 1449 15.64 -4.54 16.11
N ALA A 1450 15.04 -4.98 15.02
CA ALA A 1450 15.67 -5.71 13.93
C ALA A 1450 15.23 -5.18 12.56
N ALA A 1451 16.11 -5.31 11.56
CA ALA A 1451 15.82 -4.98 10.16
C ALA A 1451 16.56 -5.93 9.20
N GLU A 1452 16.00 -6.14 8.01
CA GLU A 1452 16.65 -6.85 6.91
C GLU A 1452 16.47 -6.08 5.59
N TRP A 1453 17.59 -5.80 4.90
CA TRP A 1453 17.66 -5.17 3.59
C TRP A 1453 17.97 -6.21 2.51
N GLN A 1454 17.13 -6.30 1.49
CA GLN A 1454 17.38 -7.10 0.30
C GLN A 1454 18.33 -6.34 -0.64
N VAL A 1455 19.62 -6.65 -0.52
CA VAL A 1455 20.73 -6.07 -1.29
C VAL A 1455 20.67 -6.51 -2.76
N ALA A 1456 20.25 -7.76 -3.00
CA ALA A 1456 19.99 -8.33 -4.32
C ALA A 1456 18.85 -9.37 -4.22
N PRO A 1457 18.24 -9.85 -5.33
CA PRO A 1457 17.13 -10.82 -5.27
C PRO A 1457 17.44 -12.08 -4.44
N GLN A 1458 18.71 -12.48 -4.38
CA GLN A 1458 19.20 -13.63 -3.61
C GLN A 1458 19.92 -13.25 -2.31
N LEU A 1459 20.27 -11.99 -2.06
CA LEU A 1459 21.17 -11.57 -0.97
C LEU A 1459 20.50 -10.56 -0.04
N PHE A 1460 20.56 -10.86 1.25
CA PHE A 1460 19.96 -10.10 2.33
C PHE A 1460 21.02 -9.75 3.38
N LEU A 1461 20.97 -8.53 3.91
CA LEU A 1461 21.80 -8.02 5.00
C LEU A 1461 20.87 -7.55 6.12
N GLY A 1462 21.01 -8.09 7.31
CA GLY A 1462 20.18 -7.70 8.44
C GLY A 1462 20.95 -7.60 9.75
N GLY A 1463 20.26 -7.09 10.77
CA GLY A 1463 20.79 -7.01 12.12
C GLY A 1463 19.68 -6.86 13.16
N ARG A 1464 20.04 -7.03 14.42
CA ARG A 1464 19.18 -6.86 15.60
C ARG A 1464 19.96 -6.22 16.74
N LEU A 1465 19.30 -5.36 17.50
CA LEU A 1465 19.73 -4.88 18.81
C LEU A 1465 18.67 -5.31 19.84
N THR A 1466 19.08 -5.57 21.08
CA THR A 1466 18.15 -5.83 22.18
C THR A 1466 18.74 -5.34 23.51
N PHE A 1467 17.91 -4.67 24.32
CA PHE A 1467 18.23 -4.14 25.64
C PHE A 1467 17.13 -4.60 26.61
N ASN A 1468 17.48 -5.30 27.69
CA ASN A 1468 16.49 -5.70 28.71
C ASN A 1468 17.12 -5.75 30.11
N ASN A 1469 16.29 -5.96 31.13
CA ASN A 1469 16.76 -6.24 32.50
C ASN A 1469 16.05 -7.43 33.14
N ALA A 1470 16.76 -8.06 34.08
CA ALA A 1470 16.22 -8.96 35.07
C ALA A 1470 16.47 -8.39 36.48
N ARG A 1471 16.25 -9.20 37.50
CA ARG A 1471 16.52 -8.90 38.93
C ARG A 1471 17.91 -8.28 39.17
N ASP A 1472 18.96 -8.98 38.72
CA ASP A 1472 20.35 -8.72 39.11
C ASP A 1472 21.18 -8.08 37.99
N TYR A 1473 20.66 -8.02 36.76
CA TYR A 1473 21.40 -7.56 35.59
C TYR A 1473 20.57 -6.73 34.60
N ASN A 1474 21.26 -5.86 33.85
CA ASN A 1474 20.87 -5.30 32.57
C ASN A 1474 21.68 -6.01 31.47
N GLN A 1475 21.03 -6.43 30.40
CA GLN A 1475 21.67 -7.14 29.29
C GLN A 1475 21.47 -6.37 27.98
N PHE A 1476 22.58 -6.13 27.29
CA PHE A 1476 22.61 -5.65 25.90
C PHE A 1476 22.98 -6.81 24.98
N SER A 1477 22.42 -6.84 23.78
CA SER A 1477 22.92 -7.69 22.70
C SER A 1477 22.77 -7.03 21.34
N SER A 1478 23.69 -7.37 20.44
CA SER A 1478 23.71 -6.94 19.05
C SER A 1478 24.00 -8.12 18.13
N ASN A 1479 23.49 -8.06 16.91
CA ASN A 1479 23.59 -9.10 15.91
C ASN A 1479 23.67 -8.45 14.52
N LEU A 1480 24.60 -8.91 13.69
CA LEU A 1480 24.74 -8.53 12.27
C LEU A 1480 24.91 -9.80 11.43
N TYR A 1481 24.05 -9.99 10.42
CA TYR A 1481 24.02 -11.21 9.62
C TYR A 1481 23.80 -10.95 8.12
N LEU A 1482 24.35 -11.85 7.30
CA LEU A 1482 24.10 -11.98 5.87
C LEU A 1482 23.35 -13.29 5.61
N ARG A 1483 22.43 -13.27 4.64
CA ARG A 1483 21.64 -14.43 4.23
C ARG A 1483 21.54 -14.48 2.70
N PHE A 1484 21.77 -15.65 2.12
CA PHE A 1484 21.79 -15.92 0.69
C PHE A 1484 20.83 -17.06 0.34
N VAL A 1485 20.04 -16.90 -0.72
CA VAL A 1485 19.03 -17.87 -1.19
C VAL A 1485 19.39 -18.34 -2.59
N MET A 1486 19.46 -19.66 -2.82
CA MET A 1486 20.05 -20.20 -4.04
C MET A 1486 19.10 -20.24 -5.26
N ASP A 1487 17.78 -20.09 -5.06
CA ASP A 1487 16.81 -20.01 -6.16
C ASP A 1487 17.01 -18.73 -7.00
N ARG A 1488 17.01 -18.89 -8.34
CA ARG A 1488 17.22 -17.80 -9.31
C ARG A 1488 16.07 -16.78 -9.35
N LEU A 1489 14.87 -17.15 -8.90
CA LEU A 1489 13.75 -16.20 -8.78
C LEU A 1489 13.87 -15.29 -7.54
N GLY A 1490 14.79 -15.62 -6.61
CA GLY A 1490 14.95 -14.93 -5.35
C GLY A 1490 13.79 -15.17 -4.38
N ALA A 1491 13.96 -14.71 -3.14
CA ALA A 1491 12.88 -14.66 -2.15
C ALA A 1491 12.33 -13.23 -2.05
N ALA A 1492 11.03 -13.09 -1.76
CA ALA A 1492 10.46 -11.79 -1.39
C ALA A 1492 10.68 -11.53 0.10
N LEU A 1493 10.90 -10.27 0.50
CA LEU A 1493 10.93 -9.92 1.92
C LEU A 1493 9.56 -10.16 2.59
N GLY A 1494 9.60 -10.96 3.66
CA GLY A 1494 8.47 -11.14 4.57
C GLY A 1494 8.11 -9.86 5.32
N ARG A 1495 7.07 -9.92 6.16
CA ARG A 1495 6.66 -8.80 7.01
C ARG A 1495 7.61 -8.52 8.19
N ALA A 1496 8.47 -9.47 8.55
CA ALA A 1496 9.46 -9.34 9.61
C ALA A 1496 10.84 -9.92 9.16
N PRO A 1497 11.96 -9.44 9.74
CA PRO A 1497 13.31 -9.94 9.46
C PRO A 1497 13.51 -11.42 9.82
N GLN A 1498 14.31 -12.14 9.04
CA GLN A 1498 14.74 -13.51 9.36
C GLN A 1498 16.07 -13.50 10.11
N VAL A 1499 16.04 -13.12 11.39
CA VAL A 1499 17.24 -12.97 12.22
C VAL A 1499 17.96 -14.31 12.43
N LEU A 1500 19.28 -14.32 12.21
CA LEU A 1500 20.14 -15.46 12.52
C LEU A 1500 20.44 -15.49 14.03
N ALA A 1501 19.63 -16.23 14.80
CA ALA A 1501 19.77 -16.37 16.25
C ALA A 1501 20.96 -17.27 16.67
N SER A 1502 21.32 -17.18 17.96
CA SER A 1502 22.17 -18.16 18.64
C SER A 1502 21.52 -19.56 18.58
N PRO A 1503 22.29 -20.66 18.42
CA PRO A 1503 21.76 -22.02 18.53
C PRO A 1503 21.59 -22.48 19.99
N TYR A 1504 22.09 -21.71 20.97
CA TYR A 1504 22.05 -22.05 22.40
C TYR A 1504 20.93 -21.29 23.13
N ALA A 1505 20.64 -20.06 22.72
CA ALA A 1505 19.52 -19.29 23.23
C ALA A 1505 18.17 -19.93 22.85
N ALA A 1506 17.28 -20.11 23.83
CA ALA A 1506 15.88 -20.40 23.56
C ALA A 1506 15.17 -19.10 23.16
N GLU A 1507 14.83 -18.94 21.88
CA GLU A 1507 13.85 -17.93 21.47
C GLU A 1507 12.44 -18.45 21.80
N HIS A 1508 11.79 -17.79 22.75
CA HIS A 1508 10.38 -17.95 23.12
C HIS A 1508 9.53 -16.85 22.47
#